data_AF-V5RI43-F1
#
_entry.id   AF-V5RI43-F1
#
_cell.length_a   1.000
_cell.length_b   1.000
_cell.length_c   1.000
_cell.angle_alpha   90.00
_cell.angle_beta   90.00
_cell.angle_gamma   90.00
#
_symmetry.space_group_name_H-M   'P 1'
#
loop_
_entity.id
_entity.type
_entity.pdbx_description
1 polymer ?
#
loop_
_entity_poly.entity_id
_entity_poly.type
_entity_poly.pdbx_seq_one_letter_code
_entity_poly.pdbx_strand_id
1 'polypeptide(L)'
;MIGQASDLNIEERAEFLFQDNLTEIRYRMVVLDPLWSERLTIYQGRKPRDKNEVIINSQFAKAQHIKLGQNLTIGGGEFIVSGLASDPLSYFPISDTLEAIPNSAKTAIVYGNDATFESVISKDFQKQITKTLYTLVTNKSNEKNLDKNMSRFVASKFNNPSEIVRSLSTLNKLSNDEDVKFNSSESSEEFTKFASSPFAYNWELTPKVVEIFKLCSIILSSVVIIIALVATGITVKKTIEMNSSEIGILKSLGAKASEISLSYVWYGIFIMIFVIPVAWLTAAFTQETIARLFLSYMGGVYWQVIFNWQSFLIAFLLFGLLVGLVSYLVAYILTRKPALTIMDKKDVVKRIKFLDNLKFKLTKRTKFTTRFSIELAASGFSKTLLTGAMVFLSAFIVSGCLTLLGVVDVALSNYYKNVKYANNIQNVESIGNAPMSKTSLSAWQGVEEYDKYLYDSKGIFGDEVKSISEAPSNLGGVSDTSVLPHLTLNVKDGKLESEWLYQTLSNSINNNQNEDNNSLVSIIGSIFGNNINQLLGKGISLGEIQKTLDWIIHSNEFKSDEFMARKEKVKTASDLLSSTFPPIIAQLMNTSAKGEGTWKEQILDVIVSQTPSYIKNFFNKSENRQNQFEFGWTINNYIPTVDNLYTKINAETNNNKLSIIGLQSTQNAYNFSNIKNNIFLSEYKARKLQDVIYGKENQNIYIDNFKVYDKDNGELTIPTITNSQAKLIYPFKDDLLDKLTFNADRLVLSEDQTNIPNEAWMYDDRDYQKFLNHDIKEDKGWLRASALSANKMTYAPIFNYNNGTKKGFEKYDGVIPNSLVKDSYGFFNLQSEYDENEHETLKAEIRPYYQYDNITLFIPKSKATRFEAIKNLGNKDTSEWFGYIDKNAVPKDTVKQWENIDPATKSNDYVWIRPYSLYYDVRGKYEKPKANLTGIELSQLTDSYKNFLWQSFKSQNNPFAIANKTMDWNKISGGNIKKINLKSVGDLKVYGNNLIIADQNIVNLVHGYSIDKYLPFNYQYEDKNSQNNGSYTENGVKVNTYDYVNPNNLINNESSNNLIYGTNDKQRSIRPNLWYNGVYSNAKEPYFLTTQASFSRNPKIGEDTINGDSTYKLWVETTDTEFLSQQQALIDQISKLIISIGTLFISMIIIISSLATTLIADLYVNQYKKFMIIMKSLGYSNWKIIKYSFGFVSLFSMITYVMGVLTSYLVIFGITTYINNNFIAIPFGYTWWAPFVSTILVVGMFILSTIITTRKIRKEPPSSLMTG
;
A
#
# COMPACT_ATOMS: atom_id res chain seq x y z
N MET A 1 -1.13 -34.82 -20.60
CA MET A 1 -1.97 -35.45 -21.66
C MET A 1 -2.72 -34.41 -22.50
N ILE A 2 -3.57 -33.55 -21.92
CA ILE A 2 -4.37 -32.56 -22.69
C ILE A 2 -3.47 -31.60 -23.50
N GLY A 3 -2.36 -31.14 -22.92
CA GLY A 3 -1.38 -30.33 -23.66
C GLY A 3 -0.79 -31.04 -24.87
N GLN A 4 -0.37 -32.30 -24.72
CA GLN A 4 0.13 -33.10 -25.84
C GLN A 4 -0.93 -33.30 -26.93
N ALA A 5 -2.20 -33.53 -26.55
CA ALA A 5 -3.31 -33.65 -27.51
C ALA A 5 -3.65 -32.33 -28.23
N SER A 6 -3.24 -31.20 -27.66
CA SER A 6 -3.44 -29.86 -28.22
C SER A 6 -2.19 -29.27 -28.87
N ASP A 7 -1.13 -30.08 -29.08
CA ASP A 7 0.18 -29.65 -29.60
C ASP A 7 0.86 -28.54 -28.77
N LEU A 8 0.66 -28.57 -27.45
CA LEU A 8 1.24 -27.65 -26.49
C LEU A 8 2.15 -28.41 -25.51
N ASN A 9 3.19 -27.72 -25.05
CA ASN A 9 3.99 -28.13 -23.90
C ASN A 9 3.51 -27.36 -22.68
N ILE A 10 3.27 -28.07 -21.58
CA ILE A 10 2.68 -27.52 -20.36
C ILE A 10 3.62 -27.78 -19.21
N GLU A 11 3.91 -26.72 -18.47
CA GLU A 11 4.69 -26.77 -17.24
C GLU A 11 3.87 -26.11 -16.14
N GLU A 12 3.85 -26.72 -14.97
CA GLU A 12 3.15 -26.19 -13.81
C GLU A 12 4.17 -25.69 -12.80
N ARG A 13 3.86 -24.60 -12.12
CA ARG A 13 4.67 -24.06 -11.04
C ARG A 13 3.77 -23.69 -9.87
N ALA A 14 3.95 -24.38 -8.76
CA ALA A 14 3.26 -24.07 -7.52
C ALA A 14 4.07 -23.02 -6.73
N GLU A 15 3.39 -21.95 -6.36
CA GLU A 15 3.93 -20.88 -5.54
C GLU A 15 2.99 -20.59 -4.37
N PHE A 16 3.60 -20.26 -3.24
CA PHE A 16 2.93 -19.78 -2.04
C PHE A 16 3.42 -18.37 -1.73
N LEU A 17 2.51 -17.41 -1.63
CA LEU A 17 2.83 -16.06 -1.19
C LEU A 17 2.41 -15.88 0.26
N PHE A 18 3.35 -15.48 1.10
CA PHE A 18 3.11 -15.20 2.51
C PHE A 18 3.68 -13.83 2.88
N GLN A 19 2.83 -12.92 3.36
CA GLN A 19 3.22 -11.62 3.90
C GLN A 19 3.39 -11.75 5.41
N ASP A 20 4.61 -11.63 5.92
CA ASP A 20 4.85 -11.48 7.34
C ASP A 20 4.66 -10.02 7.75
N ASN A 21 3.48 -9.73 8.32
CA ASN A 21 3.09 -8.40 8.77
C ASN A 21 3.93 -7.88 9.94
N LEU A 22 4.65 -8.74 10.68
CA LEU A 22 5.51 -8.34 11.81
C LEU A 22 6.83 -7.74 11.34
N THR A 23 7.55 -8.52 10.52
CA THR A 23 8.86 -8.13 9.98
C THR A 23 8.71 -7.23 8.75
N GLU A 24 7.48 -7.11 8.24
CA GLU A 24 7.13 -6.51 6.97
C GLU A 24 7.89 -7.19 5.82
N ILE A 25 8.17 -8.50 5.95
CA ILE A 25 8.88 -9.29 4.94
C ILE A 25 7.87 -10.11 4.13
N ARG A 26 7.93 -10.01 2.80
CA ARG A 26 7.15 -10.85 1.89
C ARG A 26 7.97 -12.07 1.47
N TYR A 27 7.43 -13.25 1.71
CA TYR A 27 8.01 -14.53 1.33
C TYR A 27 7.28 -15.11 0.12
N ARG A 28 8.01 -15.26 -0.98
CA ARG A 28 7.58 -16.01 -2.15
C ARG A 28 8.21 -17.39 -2.11
N MET A 29 7.39 -18.38 -1.82
CA MET A 29 7.82 -19.76 -1.64
C MET A 29 7.55 -20.56 -2.92
N VAL A 30 8.60 -21.14 -3.50
CA VAL A 30 8.55 -21.90 -4.76
C VAL A 30 8.74 -23.38 -4.45
N VAL A 31 7.73 -24.19 -4.80
CA VAL A 31 7.79 -25.64 -4.59
C VAL A 31 8.78 -26.26 -5.57
N LEU A 32 9.78 -26.97 -5.03
CA LEU A 32 10.76 -27.72 -5.81
C LEU A 32 10.23 -29.13 -6.12
N ASP A 33 9.53 -29.25 -7.25
CA ASP A 33 9.30 -30.54 -7.87
C ASP A 33 10.55 -31.00 -8.66
N PRO A 34 10.59 -32.22 -9.24
CA PRO A 34 11.74 -32.67 -10.02
C PRO A 34 12.14 -31.73 -11.16
N LEU A 35 11.16 -31.12 -11.86
CA LEU A 35 11.39 -30.23 -13.00
C LEU A 35 12.05 -28.92 -12.54
N TRP A 36 11.48 -28.25 -11.55
CA TRP A 36 11.96 -26.97 -11.03
C TRP A 36 13.23 -27.11 -10.20
N SER A 37 13.44 -28.27 -9.56
CA SER A 37 14.71 -28.60 -8.91
C SER A 37 15.86 -28.65 -9.92
N GLU A 38 15.67 -29.20 -11.11
CA GLU A 38 16.70 -29.23 -12.16
C GLU A 38 17.01 -27.84 -12.75
N ARG A 39 16.01 -26.95 -12.80
CA ARG A 39 16.15 -25.59 -13.32
C ARG A 39 16.76 -24.60 -12.32
N LEU A 40 16.93 -25.02 -11.07
CA LEU A 40 17.50 -24.19 -10.02
C LEU A 40 19.02 -24.06 -10.15
N THR A 41 19.52 -22.83 -10.26
CA THR A 41 20.96 -22.55 -10.27
C THR A 41 21.44 -22.21 -8.86
N ILE A 42 22.27 -23.08 -8.27
CA ILE A 42 22.82 -22.90 -6.93
C ILE A 42 24.09 -22.04 -7.00
N TYR A 43 24.08 -20.91 -6.31
CA TYR A 43 25.24 -20.02 -6.20
C TYR A 43 26.19 -20.46 -5.08
N GLN A 44 25.64 -20.87 -3.93
CA GLN A 44 26.40 -21.35 -2.77
C GLN A 44 25.58 -22.41 -2.00
N GLY A 45 26.25 -23.36 -1.34
CA GLY A 45 25.59 -24.39 -0.53
C GLY A 45 25.06 -25.58 -1.37
N ARG A 46 23.94 -26.19 -0.93
CA ARG A 46 23.38 -27.41 -1.53
C ARG A 46 21.85 -27.36 -1.66
N LYS A 47 21.29 -28.31 -2.42
CA LYS A 47 19.83 -28.57 -2.48
C LYS A 47 19.30 -29.06 -1.12
N PRO A 48 18.08 -28.69 -0.73
CA PRO A 48 17.47 -29.16 0.51
C PRO A 48 17.26 -30.67 0.45
N ARG A 49 17.72 -31.38 1.49
CA ARG A 49 17.56 -32.83 1.62
C ARG A 49 16.44 -33.21 2.59
N ASP A 50 16.30 -32.42 3.64
CA ASP A 50 15.33 -32.64 4.71
C ASP A 50 14.19 -31.63 4.65
N LYS A 51 13.05 -31.97 5.26
CA LYS A 51 11.87 -31.11 5.34
C LYS A 51 12.12 -29.76 6.02
N ASN A 52 13.13 -29.67 6.89
CA ASN A 52 13.48 -28.44 7.60
C ASN A 52 14.58 -27.63 6.89
N GLU A 53 14.99 -28.01 5.68
CA GLU A 53 15.98 -27.27 4.90
C GLU A 53 15.32 -26.45 3.80
N VAL A 54 15.75 -25.19 3.66
CA VAL A 54 15.32 -24.29 2.58
C VAL A 54 16.52 -23.71 1.85
N ILE A 55 16.32 -23.32 0.61
CA ILE A 55 17.23 -22.42 -0.10
C ILE A 55 16.57 -21.05 -0.19
N ILE A 56 17.36 -19.99 -0.04
CA ILE A 56 16.87 -18.61 -0.20
C ILE A 56 17.62 -17.91 -1.34
N ASN A 57 17.06 -16.83 -1.87
CA ASN A 57 17.76 -16.01 -2.85
C ASN A 57 18.97 -15.26 -2.22
N SER A 58 20.05 -15.10 -2.98
CA SER A 58 21.32 -14.56 -2.47
C SER A 58 21.23 -13.09 -2.05
N GLN A 59 20.32 -12.31 -2.64
CA GLN A 59 20.13 -10.89 -2.33
C GLN A 59 19.54 -10.70 -0.95
N PHE A 60 18.48 -11.45 -0.62
CA PHE A 60 17.84 -11.41 0.69
C PHE A 60 18.82 -11.85 1.79
N ALA A 61 19.53 -12.95 1.55
CA ALA A 61 20.53 -13.45 2.50
C ALA A 61 21.59 -12.39 2.84
N LYS A 62 22.10 -11.69 1.82
CA LYS A 62 23.10 -10.63 2.01
C LYS A 62 22.52 -9.40 2.71
N ALA A 63 21.31 -8.99 2.36
CA ALA A 63 20.65 -7.82 2.96
C ALA A 63 20.34 -8.03 4.44
N GLN A 64 19.93 -9.24 4.81
CA GLN A 64 19.62 -9.64 6.20
C GLN A 64 20.81 -10.25 6.94
N HIS A 65 22.01 -10.24 6.34
CA HIS A 65 23.24 -10.83 6.91
C HIS A 65 23.10 -12.32 7.31
N ILE A 66 22.26 -13.07 6.61
CA ILE A 66 21.99 -14.50 6.84
C ILE A 66 23.14 -15.34 6.27
N LYS A 67 23.66 -16.26 7.09
CA LYS A 67 24.72 -17.21 6.69
C LYS A 67 24.14 -18.60 6.40
N LEU A 68 24.87 -19.39 5.61
CA LEU A 68 24.55 -20.81 5.43
C LEU A 68 24.57 -21.54 6.77
N GLY A 69 23.57 -22.40 7.01
CA GLY A 69 23.40 -23.14 8.26
C GLY A 69 22.68 -22.37 9.37
N GLN A 70 22.29 -21.11 9.16
CA GLN A 70 21.52 -20.33 10.12
C GLN A 70 20.03 -20.71 10.07
N ASN A 71 19.36 -20.65 11.22
CA ASN A 71 17.92 -20.84 11.32
C ASN A 71 17.17 -19.59 10.83
N LEU A 72 16.13 -19.81 10.04
CA LEU A 72 15.21 -18.81 9.51
C LEU A 72 13.79 -19.27 9.84
N THR A 73 13.05 -18.43 10.55
CA THR A 73 11.64 -18.68 10.87
C THR A 73 10.77 -18.09 9.77
N ILE A 74 9.92 -18.91 9.14
CA ILE A 74 8.95 -18.49 8.13
C ILE A 74 7.57 -18.97 8.57
N GLY A 75 6.67 -18.02 8.87
CA GLY A 75 5.40 -18.36 9.50
C GLY A 75 5.63 -19.06 10.84
N GLY A 76 5.15 -20.29 10.98
CA GLY A 76 5.31 -21.12 12.18
C GLY A 76 6.39 -22.18 12.07
N GLY A 77 7.08 -22.28 10.93
CA GLY A 77 8.14 -23.25 10.69
C GLY A 77 9.53 -22.66 10.95
N GLU A 78 10.41 -23.46 11.53
CA GLU A 78 11.84 -23.16 11.64
C GLU A 78 12.62 -23.94 10.59
N PHE A 79 13.37 -23.22 9.75
CA PHE A 79 14.12 -23.80 8.65
C PHE A 79 15.61 -23.48 8.73
N ILE A 80 16.45 -24.40 8.29
CA ILE A 80 17.88 -24.20 8.14
C ILE A 80 18.17 -23.77 6.71
N VAL A 81 18.92 -22.68 6.53
CA VAL A 81 19.34 -22.21 5.22
C VAL A 81 20.46 -23.12 4.67
N SER A 82 20.09 -24.01 3.76
CA SER A 82 20.99 -25.03 3.17
C SER A 82 21.76 -24.55 1.94
N GLY A 83 21.28 -23.50 1.26
CA GLY A 83 21.90 -22.94 0.08
C GLY A 83 21.36 -21.58 -0.33
N LEU A 84 22.03 -20.96 -1.30
CA LEU A 84 21.63 -19.73 -1.99
C LEU A 84 21.47 -20.04 -3.48
N ALA A 85 20.29 -19.80 -4.04
CA ALA A 85 20.01 -20.14 -5.43
C ALA A 85 18.99 -19.19 -6.10
N SER A 86 18.80 -19.39 -7.39
CA SER A 86 17.77 -18.70 -8.18
C SER A 86 17.33 -19.57 -9.35
N ASP A 87 16.05 -19.51 -9.69
CA ASP A 87 15.47 -20.14 -10.89
C ASP A 87 15.33 -19.13 -12.06
N PRO A 88 15.02 -19.59 -13.30
CA PRO A 88 14.94 -18.72 -14.49
C PRO A 88 13.84 -17.65 -14.47
N LEU A 89 12.82 -17.81 -13.62
CA LEU A 89 11.68 -16.91 -13.43
C LEU A 89 11.77 -16.09 -12.12
N SER A 90 12.86 -16.26 -11.37
CA SER A 90 13.13 -15.58 -10.09
C SER A 90 14.54 -14.99 -10.04
N TYR A 91 15.19 -14.84 -11.20
CA TYR A 91 16.50 -14.23 -11.35
C TYR A 91 16.48 -12.74 -11.02
N PHE A 92 15.44 -12.04 -11.46
CA PHE A 92 15.05 -10.73 -10.98
C PHE A 92 14.06 -10.97 -9.84
N PRO A 93 14.49 -10.90 -8.57
CA PRO A 93 13.79 -11.55 -7.46
C PRO A 93 12.61 -10.72 -6.97
N ILE A 94 11.60 -10.53 -7.82
CA ILE A 94 10.31 -9.97 -7.46
C ILE A 94 9.58 -10.99 -6.56
N SER A 95 9.21 -10.57 -5.35
CA SER A 95 8.40 -11.37 -4.43
C SER A 95 6.96 -11.49 -4.87
N ASP A 96 6.47 -10.50 -5.62
CA ASP A 96 5.09 -10.43 -6.07
C ASP A 96 5.07 -10.07 -7.54
N THR A 97 4.22 -10.75 -8.29
CA THR A 97 3.97 -10.44 -9.71
C THR A 97 3.36 -9.05 -9.88
N LEU A 98 2.72 -8.49 -8.86
CA LEU A 98 2.20 -7.13 -8.88
C LEU A 98 3.29 -6.05 -8.72
N GLU A 99 4.49 -6.44 -8.27
CA GLU A 99 5.61 -5.53 -8.07
C GLU A 99 6.60 -5.55 -9.23
N ALA A 100 6.96 -4.36 -9.73
CA ALA A 100 7.87 -4.22 -10.87
C ALA A 100 9.36 -4.24 -10.48
N ILE A 101 9.71 -4.09 -9.20
CA ILE A 101 11.10 -3.94 -8.74
C ILE A 101 11.33 -4.76 -7.47
N PRO A 102 12.42 -5.54 -7.37
CA PRO A 102 12.73 -6.36 -6.21
C PRO A 102 13.20 -5.50 -5.02
N ASN A 103 12.72 -5.82 -3.81
CA ASN A 103 13.16 -5.19 -2.56
C ASN A 103 13.89 -6.20 -1.66
N SER A 104 15.17 -6.44 -1.96
CA SER A 104 15.98 -7.44 -1.28
C SER A 104 16.05 -7.32 0.24
N ALA A 105 15.74 -6.15 0.82
CA ALA A 105 15.68 -5.95 2.26
C ALA A 105 14.38 -6.49 2.88
N LYS A 106 13.26 -6.47 2.15
CA LYS A 106 11.92 -6.83 2.66
C LYS A 106 11.25 -7.96 1.86
N THR A 107 11.96 -8.58 0.91
CA THR A 107 11.41 -9.62 0.04
C THR A 107 12.35 -10.80 -0.05
N ALA A 108 11.83 -12.00 0.20
CA ALA A 108 12.57 -13.26 0.16
C ALA A 108 11.91 -14.23 -0.83
N ILE A 109 12.73 -14.88 -1.65
CA ILE A 109 12.32 -16.04 -2.45
C ILE A 109 12.91 -17.27 -1.79
N VAL A 110 12.04 -18.20 -1.40
CA VAL A 110 12.38 -19.39 -0.63
C VAL A 110 12.02 -20.60 -1.47
N TYR A 111 12.95 -21.54 -1.58
CA TYR A 111 12.78 -22.79 -2.32
C TYR A 111 12.82 -23.94 -1.33
N GLY A 112 11.84 -24.82 -1.43
CA GLY A 112 11.67 -25.97 -0.55
C GLY A 112 10.88 -27.06 -1.25
N ASN A 113 10.96 -28.28 -0.71
CA ASN A 113 10.14 -29.38 -1.24
C ASN A 113 8.70 -29.23 -0.73
N ASP A 114 7.77 -30.00 -1.29
CA ASP A 114 6.35 -29.94 -0.89
C ASP A 114 6.17 -30.15 0.64
N ALA A 115 6.84 -31.17 1.20
CA ALA A 115 6.87 -31.45 2.63
C ALA A 115 7.46 -30.31 3.49
N THR A 116 8.34 -29.46 2.93
CA THR A 116 8.87 -28.29 3.62
C THR A 116 7.76 -27.26 3.81
N PHE A 117 6.99 -26.98 2.75
CA PHE A 117 5.93 -25.97 2.81
C PHE A 117 4.66 -26.48 3.48
N GLU A 118 4.40 -27.78 3.54
CA GLU A 118 3.37 -28.33 4.43
C GLU A 118 3.61 -27.93 5.89
N SER A 119 4.86 -27.84 6.34
CA SER A 119 5.18 -27.37 7.71
C SER A 119 4.97 -25.86 7.90
N VAL A 120 5.10 -25.06 6.83
CA VAL A 120 4.77 -23.62 6.83
C VAL A 120 3.25 -23.42 6.81
N ILE A 121 2.55 -24.24 6.02
CA ILE A 121 1.09 -24.31 5.90
C ILE A 121 0.54 -25.16 7.06
N SER A 122 0.86 -24.80 8.31
CA SER A 122 0.05 -25.30 9.42
C SER A 122 -1.41 -24.83 9.21
N LYS A 123 -2.38 -25.52 9.82
CA LYS A 123 -3.81 -25.14 9.74
C LYS A 123 -4.03 -23.65 10.04
N ASP A 124 -3.18 -23.08 10.90
CA ASP A 124 -3.22 -21.69 11.35
C ASP A 124 -2.83 -20.68 10.25
N PHE A 125 -1.84 -20.98 9.39
CA PHE A 125 -1.35 -20.06 8.36
C PHE A 125 -1.99 -20.24 6.99
N GLN A 126 -2.68 -21.37 6.76
CA GLN A 126 -3.28 -21.67 5.47
C GLN A 126 -4.23 -20.58 4.96
N LYS A 127 -4.90 -19.84 5.86
CA LYS A 127 -5.83 -18.75 5.54
C LYS A 127 -5.14 -17.48 5.01
N GLN A 128 -3.82 -17.35 5.17
CA GLN A 128 -3.05 -16.15 4.81
C GLN A 128 -2.11 -16.35 3.64
N ILE A 129 -1.93 -17.61 3.26
CA ILE A 129 -1.07 -17.99 2.17
C ILE A 129 -1.90 -17.97 0.90
N THR A 130 -1.53 -17.09 -0.03
CA THR A 130 -2.09 -17.17 -1.37
C THR A 130 -1.40 -18.33 -2.09
N LYS A 131 -2.18 -19.33 -2.49
CA LYS A 131 -1.70 -20.48 -3.25
C LYS A 131 -1.95 -20.23 -4.72
N THR A 132 -0.89 -20.14 -5.51
CA THR A 132 -1.00 -19.89 -6.95
C THR A 132 -0.36 -21.04 -7.70
N LEU A 133 -1.12 -21.62 -8.62
CA LEU A 133 -0.62 -22.60 -9.58
C LEU A 133 -0.51 -21.92 -10.94
N TYR A 134 0.72 -21.60 -11.36
CA TYR A 134 0.97 -21.05 -12.67
C TYR A 134 1.05 -22.17 -13.70
N THR A 135 0.23 -22.07 -14.75
CA THR A 135 0.31 -22.96 -15.91
C THR A 135 1.05 -22.25 -17.04
N LEU A 136 2.29 -22.65 -17.30
CA LEU A 136 3.12 -22.15 -18.38
C LEU A 136 2.86 -22.99 -19.63
N VAL A 137 2.28 -22.36 -20.65
CA VAL A 137 1.94 -23.01 -21.91
C VAL A 137 2.91 -22.52 -23.00
N THR A 138 3.63 -23.45 -23.60
CA THR A 138 4.57 -23.18 -24.70
C THR A 138 4.13 -23.94 -25.95
N ASN A 139 4.13 -23.27 -27.10
CA ASN A 139 3.75 -23.89 -28.36
C ASN A 139 4.88 -24.76 -28.89
N LYS A 140 4.56 -25.97 -29.36
CA LYS A 140 5.56 -26.89 -29.93
C LYS A 140 5.84 -26.62 -31.42
N SER A 141 4.90 -25.96 -32.12
CA SER A 141 4.96 -25.72 -33.57
C SER A 141 4.72 -24.25 -33.96
N ASN A 142 4.65 -23.97 -35.26
CA ASN A 142 4.66 -22.63 -35.87
C ASN A 142 3.56 -21.68 -35.29
N GLU A 143 3.87 -20.38 -35.17
CA GLU A 143 3.04 -19.38 -34.45
C GLU A 143 1.58 -19.26 -34.96
N LYS A 144 1.34 -19.64 -36.22
CA LYS A 144 0.04 -19.53 -36.92
C LYS A 144 -1.13 -20.32 -36.31
N ASN A 145 -0.87 -21.40 -35.56
CA ASN A 145 -1.92 -22.27 -35.00
C ASN A 145 -2.16 -22.07 -33.49
N LEU A 146 -1.53 -21.08 -32.87
CA LEU A 146 -1.54 -20.89 -31.41
C LEU A 146 -2.96 -20.74 -30.84
N ASP A 147 -3.79 -19.89 -31.47
CA ASP A 147 -5.16 -19.62 -31.00
C ASP A 147 -6.04 -20.88 -31.07
N LYS A 148 -5.87 -21.68 -32.13
CA LYS A 148 -6.57 -22.96 -32.32
C LYS A 148 -6.15 -23.99 -31.27
N ASN A 149 -4.84 -24.12 -31.04
CA ASN A 149 -4.26 -25.03 -30.06
C ASN A 149 -4.67 -24.66 -28.63
N MET A 150 -4.67 -23.36 -28.30
CA MET A 150 -5.09 -22.86 -26.98
C MET A 150 -6.59 -23.03 -26.76
N SER A 151 -7.42 -22.73 -27.76
CA SER A 151 -8.87 -22.96 -27.68
C SER A 151 -9.21 -24.44 -27.49
N ARG A 152 -8.49 -25.34 -28.19
CA ARG A 152 -8.61 -26.79 -28.00
C ARG A 152 -8.22 -27.21 -26.59
N PHE A 153 -7.13 -26.66 -26.06
CA PHE A 153 -6.64 -26.96 -24.72
C PHE A 153 -7.64 -26.57 -23.63
N VAL A 154 -8.12 -25.33 -23.64
CA VAL A 154 -9.07 -24.82 -22.64
C VAL A 154 -10.41 -25.54 -22.73
N ALA A 155 -10.95 -25.74 -23.94
CA ALA A 155 -12.21 -26.43 -24.12
C ALA A 155 -12.13 -27.92 -23.70
N SER A 156 -10.96 -28.55 -23.79
CA SER A 156 -10.76 -29.95 -23.39
C SER A 156 -10.55 -30.14 -21.88
N LYS A 157 -10.38 -29.08 -21.08
CA LYS A 157 -10.16 -29.18 -19.62
C LYS A 157 -11.43 -29.55 -18.86
N PHE A 158 -12.61 -29.09 -19.31
CA PHE A 158 -13.90 -29.24 -18.61
C PHE A 158 -13.85 -28.95 -17.10
N ASN A 159 -13.07 -27.93 -16.71
CA ASN A 159 -12.81 -27.59 -15.30
C ASN A 159 -13.97 -26.83 -14.63
N ASN A 160 -14.87 -26.19 -15.39
CA ASN A 160 -16.01 -25.43 -14.87
C ASN A 160 -17.36 -25.94 -15.42
N PRO A 161 -18.30 -26.39 -14.55
CA PRO A 161 -19.63 -26.85 -14.96
C PRO A 161 -20.43 -25.84 -15.78
N SER A 162 -20.27 -24.53 -15.51
CA SER A 162 -21.00 -23.48 -16.24
C SER A 162 -20.52 -23.29 -17.68
N GLU A 163 -19.35 -23.84 -18.04
CA GLU A 163 -18.72 -23.68 -19.35
C GLU A 163 -18.84 -24.93 -20.24
N ILE A 164 -19.36 -26.05 -19.72
CA ILE A 164 -19.41 -27.34 -20.43
C ILE A 164 -20.06 -27.22 -21.82
N VAL A 165 -21.24 -26.60 -21.91
CA VAL A 165 -21.97 -26.43 -23.18
C VAL A 165 -21.13 -25.66 -24.20
N ARG A 166 -20.41 -24.65 -23.73
CA ARG A 166 -19.60 -23.78 -24.57
C ARG A 166 -18.30 -24.46 -25.00
N SER A 167 -17.62 -25.15 -24.09
CA SER A 167 -16.45 -25.99 -24.39
C SER A 167 -16.77 -27.04 -25.44
N LEU A 168 -17.93 -27.72 -25.34
CA LEU A 168 -18.40 -28.65 -26.37
C LEU A 168 -18.63 -27.95 -27.72
N SER A 169 -19.23 -26.76 -27.72
CA SER A 169 -19.44 -25.98 -28.95
C SER A 169 -18.12 -25.59 -29.62
N THR A 170 -17.11 -25.18 -28.83
CA THR A 170 -15.78 -24.81 -29.32
C THR A 170 -15.05 -26.03 -29.88
N LEU A 171 -15.12 -27.19 -29.22
CA LEU A 171 -14.54 -28.44 -29.73
C LEU A 171 -15.19 -28.87 -31.05
N ASN A 172 -16.52 -28.73 -31.20
CA ASN A 172 -17.22 -29.04 -32.44
C ASN A 172 -16.82 -28.12 -33.60
N LYS A 173 -16.65 -26.81 -33.34
CA LYS A 173 -16.14 -25.87 -34.35
C LYS A 173 -14.71 -26.22 -34.77
N LEU A 174 -13.86 -26.57 -33.80
CA LEU A 174 -12.47 -26.99 -34.04
C LEU A 174 -12.37 -28.32 -34.80
N SER A 175 -13.32 -29.24 -34.64
CA SER A 175 -13.39 -30.48 -35.43
C SER A 175 -13.88 -30.25 -36.86
N ASN A 176 -14.66 -29.19 -37.09
CA ASN A 176 -15.17 -28.78 -38.40
C ASN A 176 -14.20 -27.84 -39.16
N ASP A 177 -12.97 -27.65 -38.66
CA ASP A 177 -11.96 -26.75 -39.22
C ASP A 177 -12.40 -25.27 -39.35
N GLU A 178 -13.36 -24.84 -38.53
CA GLU A 178 -13.76 -23.44 -38.44
C GLU A 178 -12.69 -22.58 -37.76
N ASP A 179 -12.63 -21.29 -38.12
CA ASP A 179 -11.71 -20.33 -37.50
C ASP A 179 -12.20 -19.98 -36.08
N VAL A 180 -11.43 -20.44 -35.09
CA VAL A 180 -11.73 -20.26 -33.67
C VAL A 180 -10.57 -19.50 -33.04
N LYS A 181 -10.86 -18.29 -32.58
CA LYS A 181 -9.91 -17.47 -31.84
C LYS A 181 -10.02 -17.75 -30.35
N PHE A 182 -8.87 -17.84 -29.70
CA PHE A 182 -8.81 -17.94 -28.26
C PHE A 182 -9.19 -16.59 -27.62
N ASN A 183 -10.15 -16.61 -26.70
CA ASN A 183 -10.54 -15.45 -25.91
C ASN A 183 -10.41 -15.81 -24.42
N SER A 184 -9.54 -15.09 -23.71
CA SER A 184 -9.26 -15.33 -22.29
C SER A 184 -10.34 -14.81 -21.35
N SER A 185 -11.14 -13.81 -21.77
CA SER A 185 -12.30 -13.31 -20.97
C SER A 185 -13.44 -14.33 -20.83
N GLU A 186 -13.30 -15.42 -21.56
CA GLU A 186 -14.29 -16.42 -21.83
C GLU A 186 -13.91 -17.78 -21.20
N SER A 187 -12.77 -17.86 -20.51
CA SER A 187 -12.29 -19.04 -19.79
C SER A 187 -12.27 -18.80 -18.29
N SER A 188 -12.50 -19.86 -17.50
CA SER A 188 -12.39 -19.79 -16.03
C SER A 188 -10.99 -19.46 -15.50
N GLU A 189 -9.96 -19.57 -16.35
CA GLU A 189 -8.56 -19.28 -16.05
C GLU A 189 -8.10 -18.09 -16.92
N GLU A 190 -7.41 -17.11 -16.33
CA GLU A 190 -6.87 -15.97 -17.07
C GLU A 190 -5.53 -16.33 -17.74
N PHE A 191 -5.54 -16.47 -19.06
CA PHE A 191 -4.32 -16.63 -19.85
C PHE A 191 -3.85 -15.29 -20.42
N THR A 192 -2.58 -14.97 -20.21
CA THR A 192 -1.91 -13.79 -20.77
C THR A 192 -0.65 -14.20 -21.53
N LYS A 193 -0.19 -13.35 -22.47
CA LYS A 193 1.06 -13.60 -23.18
C LYS A 193 2.23 -13.46 -22.20
N PHE A 194 3.26 -14.31 -22.35
CA PHE A 194 4.43 -14.27 -21.46
C PHE A 194 5.10 -12.88 -21.44
N ALA A 195 5.24 -12.22 -22.60
CA ALA A 195 5.83 -10.87 -22.70
C ALA A 195 5.07 -9.78 -21.92
N SER A 196 3.76 -9.94 -21.71
CA SER A 196 2.95 -9.06 -20.86
C SER A 196 2.97 -9.46 -19.38
N SER A 197 3.56 -10.61 -19.04
CA SER A 197 3.61 -11.10 -17.67
C SER A 197 4.81 -10.53 -16.91
N PRO A 198 4.68 -10.33 -15.58
CA PRO A 198 5.79 -9.90 -14.72
C PRO A 198 7.01 -10.85 -14.76
N PHE A 199 6.80 -12.13 -15.07
CA PHE A 199 7.89 -13.08 -15.21
C PHE A 199 8.82 -12.78 -16.39
N ALA A 200 8.34 -12.09 -17.43
CA ALA A 200 9.19 -11.65 -18.53
C ALA A 200 10.26 -10.65 -18.10
N TYR A 201 10.09 -9.94 -16.99
CA TYR A 201 11.09 -9.01 -16.47
C TYR A 201 12.45 -9.67 -16.19
N ASN A 202 12.44 -10.94 -15.79
CA ASN A 202 13.66 -11.74 -15.63
C ASN A 202 14.50 -11.81 -16.92
N TRP A 203 13.83 -11.81 -18.08
CA TRP A 203 14.40 -11.97 -19.42
C TRP A 203 14.52 -10.67 -20.20
N GLU A 204 13.71 -9.67 -19.90
CA GLU A 204 13.72 -8.39 -20.60
C GLU A 204 14.55 -7.31 -19.89
N LEU A 205 14.35 -7.13 -18.57
CA LEU A 205 14.99 -6.03 -17.84
C LEU A 205 16.48 -6.29 -17.66
N THR A 206 16.84 -7.52 -17.31
CA THR A 206 18.23 -7.95 -17.10
C THR A 206 19.11 -7.63 -18.32
N PRO A 207 18.80 -8.10 -19.55
CA PRO A 207 19.59 -7.74 -20.72
C PRO A 207 19.56 -6.25 -21.04
N LYS A 208 18.40 -5.58 -20.90
CA LYS A 208 18.27 -4.13 -21.14
C LYS A 208 19.18 -3.31 -20.21
N VAL A 209 19.21 -3.63 -18.91
CA VAL A 209 20.08 -2.96 -17.92
C VAL A 209 21.56 -3.19 -18.26
N VAL A 210 21.93 -4.42 -18.58
CA VAL A 210 23.30 -4.76 -18.99
C VAL A 210 23.68 -4.07 -20.30
N GLU A 211 22.77 -3.97 -21.27
CA GLU A 211 22.97 -3.29 -22.55
C GLU A 211 23.13 -1.78 -22.37
N ILE A 212 22.29 -1.15 -21.55
CA ILE A 212 22.42 0.28 -21.19
C ILE A 212 23.75 0.53 -20.50
N PHE A 213 24.13 -0.29 -19.52
CA PHE A 213 25.42 -0.15 -18.83
C PHE A 213 26.60 -0.36 -19.80
N LYS A 214 26.50 -1.34 -20.70
CA LYS A 214 27.49 -1.59 -21.76
C LYS A 214 27.62 -0.38 -22.69
N LEU A 215 26.50 0.21 -23.12
CA LEU A 215 26.47 1.39 -23.97
C LEU A 215 27.11 2.60 -23.26
N CYS A 216 26.74 2.87 -22.02
CA CYS A 216 27.38 3.91 -21.18
C CYS A 216 28.88 3.69 -21.03
N SER A 217 29.29 2.44 -20.78
CA SER A 217 30.70 2.06 -20.65
C SER A 217 31.48 2.25 -21.95
N ILE A 218 30.90 1.86 -23.10
CA ILE A 218 31.52 2.06 -24.42
C ILE A 218 31.68 3.55 -24.74
N ILE A 219 30.68 4.38 -24.46
CA ILE A 219 30.76 5.83 -24.67
C ILE A 219 31.89 6.41 -23.81
N LEU A 220 31.94 6.05 -22.52
CA LEU A 220 32.98 6.51 -21.61
C LEU A 220 34.37 6.07 -22.07
N SER A 221 34.55 4.79 -22.41
CA SER A 221 35.82 4.26 -22.92
C SER A 221 36.24 4.95 -24.22
N SER A 222 35.30 5.25 -25.12
CA SER A 222 35.58 5.96 -26.37
C SER A 222 36.11 7.37 -26.12
N VAL A 223 35.53 8.10 -25.17
CA VAL A 223 36.02 9.42 -24.75
C VAL A 223 37.45 9.32 -24.20
N VAL A 224 37.73 8.30 -23.37
CA VAL A 224 39.07 8.06 -22.83
C VAL A 224 40.09 7.73 -23.93
N ILE A 225 39.72 6.89 -24.90
CA ILE A 225 40.57 6.57 -26.05
C ILE A 225 40.92 7.83 -26.83
N ILE A 226 39.94 8.69 -27.13
CA ILE A 226 40.17 9.93 -27.88
C ILE A 226 41.17 10.83 -27.15
N ILE A 227 41.00 11.01 -25.83
CA ILE A 227 41.91 11.81 -25.01
C ILE A 227 43.33 11.22 -25.05
N ALA A 228 43.45 9.90 -24.90
CA ALA A 228 44.74 9.21 -24.93
C ALA A 228 45.43 9.33 -26.31
N LEU A 229 44.70 9.17 -27.42
CA LEU A 229 45.26 9.31 -28.77
C LEU A 229 45.78 10.72 -29.04
N VAL A 230 45.03 11.75 -28.63
CA VAL A 230 45.47 13.15 -28.74
C VAL A 230 46.72 13.38 -27.91
N ALA A 231 46.75 12.88 -26.67
CA ALA A 231 47.91 12.98 -25.77
C ALA A 231 49.15 12.27 -26.34
N THR A 232 48.99 11.09 -26.94
CA THR A 232 50.09 10.37 -27.57
C THR A 232 50.61 11.10 -28.79
N GLY A 233 49.74 11.56 -29.69
CA GLY A 233 50.17 12.34 -30.87
C GLY A 233 50.94 13.61 -30.46
N ILE A 234 50.48 14.27 -29.41
CA ILE A 234 51.17 15.39 -28.78
C ILE A 234 52.56 14.99 -28.26
N THR A 235 52.65 13.87 -27.55
CA THR A 235 53.90 13.39 -26.95
C THR A 235 54.92 13.01 -28.02
N VAL A 236 54.49 12.28 -29.05
CA VAL A 236 55.33 11.92 -30.20
C VAL A 236 55.86 13.16 -30.90
N LYS A 237 55.00 14.16 -31.14
CA LYS A 237 55.41 15.44 -31.71
C LYS A 237 56.49 16.11 -30.86
N LYS A 238 56.30 16.16 -29.54
CA LYS A 238 57.25 16.75 -28.59
C LYS A 238 58.60 16.01 -28.59
N THR A 239 58.59 14.68 -28.61
CA THR A 239 59.81 13.87 -28.67
C THR A 239 60.59 14.12 -29.96
N ILE A 240 59.90 14.22 -31.10
CA ILE A 240 60.53 14.54 -32.39
C ILE A 240 61.13 15.95 -32.39
N GLU A 241 60.46 16.93 -31.78
CA GLU A 241 60.98 18.29 -31.64
C GLU A 241 62.24 18.33 -30.74
N MET A 242 62.27 17.54 -29.66
CA MET A 242 63.45 17.41 -28.78
C MET A 242 64.65 16.80 -29.51
N ASN A 243 64.40 15.78 -30.34
CA ASN A 243 65.46 15.04 -31.06
C ASN A 243 65.61 15.50 -32.53
N SER A 244 65.12 16.70 -32.85
CA SER A 244 65.05 17.22 -34.22
C SER A 244 66.41 17.35 -34.91
N SER A 245 67.46 17.68 -34.15
CA SER A 245 68.84 17.74 -34.66
C SER A 245 69.36 16.36 -35.07
N GLU A 246 69.17 15.35 -34.23
CA GLU A 246 69.58 13.96 -34.48
C GLU A 246 68.82 13.37 -35.67
N ILE A 247 67.50 13.61 -35.74
CA ILE A 247 66.64 13.19 -36.86
C ILE A 247 67.06 13.89 -38.16
N GLY A 248 67.48 15.16 -38.09
CA GLY A 248 68.01 15.92 -39.21
C GLY A 248 69.31 15.33 -39.75
N ILE A 249 70.24 14.96 -38.87
CA ILE A 249 71.50 14.28 -39.20
C ILE A 249 71.20 12.92 -39.84
N LEU A 250 70.35 12.10 -39.23
CA LEU A 250 69.93 10.80 -39.77
C LEU A 250 69.32 10.91 -41.17
N LYS A 251 68.51 11.96 -41.40
CA LYS A 251 67.91 12.21 -42.71
C LYS A 251 68.92 12.72 -43.74
N SER A 252 69.92 13.49 -43.31
CA SER A 252 71.05 13.91 -44.17
C SER A 252 71.98 12.75 -44.54
N LEU A 253 72.05 11.73 -43.68
CA LEU A 253 72.76 10.46 -43.93
C LEU A 253 71.98 9.49 -44.83
N GLY A 254 70.77 9.84 -45.27
CA GLY A 254 69.98 9.06 -46.23
C GLY A 254 68.85 8.22 -45.63
N ALA A 255 68.58 8.29 -44.32
CA ALA A 255 67.47 7.56 -43.69
C ALA A 255 66.10 8.02 -44.22
N LYS A 256 65.22 7.08 -44.55
CA LYS A 256 63.87 7.39 -45.04
C LYS A 256 62.97 7.83 -43.90
N ALA A 257 62.01 8.72 -44.19
CA ALA A 257 61.04 9.20 -43.20
C ALA A 257 60.24 8.04 -42.55
N SER A 258 59.98 6.97 -43.31
CA SER A 258 59.32 5.74 -42.84
C SER A 258 60.16 4.96 -41.83
N GLU A 259 61.48 4.87 -42.03
CA GLU A 259 62.42 4.18 -41.15
C GLU A 259 62.52 4.88 -39.79
N ILE A 260 62.56 6.22 -39.81
CA ILE A 260 62.56 7.03 -38.59
C ILE A 260 61.22 6.90 -37.87
N SER A 261 60.08 6.99 -38.57
CA SER A 261 58.74 6.87 -37.95
C SER A 261 58.46 5.49 -37.36
N LEU A 262 59.10 4.43 -37.86
CA LEU A 262 58.92 3.06 -37.35
C LEU A 262 59.41 2.93 -35.90
N SER A 263 60.46 3.67 -35.51
CA SER A 263 60.95 3.69 -34.13
C SER A 263 59.90 4.19 -33.13
N TYR A 264 58.97 5.03 -33.57
CA TYR A 264 57.88 5.57 -32.74
C TYR A 264 56.67 4.61 -32.61
N VAL A 265 56.62 3.52 -33.38
CA VAL A 265 55.64 2.44 -33.17
C VAL A 265 55.90 1.73 -31.83
N TRP A 266 57.12 1.83 -31.30
CA TRP A 266 57.49 1.25 -30.00
C TRP A 266 56.59 1.73 -28.85
N TYR A 267 56.03 2.94 -28.92
CA TYR A 267 55.04 3.41 -27.95
C TYR A 267 53.80 2.50 -27.90
N GLY A 268 53.31 2.04 -29.05
CA GLY A 268 52.19 1.10 -29.13
C GLY A 268 52.57 -0.32 -28.68
N ILE A 269 53.74 -0.81 -29.08
CA ILE A 269 54.23 -2.16 -28.71
C ILE A 269 54.47 -2.26 -27.18
N PHE A 270 55.03 -1.22 -26.57
CA PHE A 270 55.24 -1.18 -25.12
C PHE A 270 53.91 -1.26 -24.36
N ILE A 271 52.89 -0.52 -24.83
CA ILE A 271 51.54 -0.59 -24.26
C ILE A 271 50.97 -2.01 -24.41
N MET A 272 51.11 -2.63 -25.58
CA MET A 272 50.64 -3.99 -25.83
C MET A 272 51.24 -5.04 -24.89
N ILE A 273 52.56 -5.00 -24.66
CA ILE A 273 53.26 -6.06 -23.94
C ILE A 273 53.17 -5.88 -22.41
N PHE A 274 53.21 -4.64 -21.92
CA PHE A 274 53.30 -4.39 -20.47
C PHE A 274 52.02 -3.80 -19.88
N VAL A 275 51.43 -2.80 -20.54
CA VAL A 275 50.33 -2.03 -19.96
C VAL A 275 49.01 -2.80 -20.04
N ILE A 276 48.70 -3.40 -21.20
CA ILE A 276 47.43 -4.11 -21.41
C ILE A 276 47.31 -5.34 -20.48
N PRO A 277 48.33 -6.21 -20.30
CA PRO A 277 48.23 -7.34 -19.38
C PRO A 277 48.03 -6.91 -17.92
N VAL A 278 48.77 -5.89 -17.46
CA VAL A 278 48.63 -5.35 -16.10
C VAL A 278 47.25 -4.71 -15.90
N ALA A 279 46.76 -3.97 -16.90
CA ALA A 279 45.44 -3.35 -16.86
C ALA A 279 44.31 -4.40 -16.88
N TRP A 280 44.45 -5.46 -17.67
CA TRP A 280 43.47 -6.55 -17.72
C TRP A 280 43.42 -7.32 -16.39
N LEU A 281 44.59 -7.58 -15.79
CA LEU A 281 44.67 -8.27 -14.50
C LEU A 281 44.09 -7.41 -13.37
N THR A 282 44.42 -6.12 -13.32
CA THR A 282 43.81 -5.20 -12.34
C THR A 282 42.30 -5.06 -12.56
N ALA A 283 41.85 -4.98 -13.82
CA ALA A 283 40.43 -4.94 -14.17
C ALA A 283 39.67 -6.17 -13.67
N ALA A 284 40.23 -7.38 -13.83
CA ALA A 284 39.62 -8.62 -13.36
C ALA A 284 39.32 -8.61 -11.85
N PHE A 285 40.21 -8.06 -11.03
CA PHE A 285 39.97 -7.92 -9.59
C PHE A 285 38.96 -6.81 -9.25
N THR A 286 39.00 -5.69 -9.98
CA THR A 286 38.05 -4.58 -9.75
C THR A 286 36.64 -4.83 -10.29
N GLN A 287 36.47 -5.80 -11.19
CA GLN A 287 35.17 -6.19 -11.77
C GLN A 287 34.15 -6.51 -10.68
N GLU A 288 34.56 -7.21 -9.62
CA GLU A 288 33.68 -7.61 -8.52
C GLU A 288 33.02 -6.41 -7.83
N THR A 289 33.74 -5.30 -7.66
CA THR A 289 33.19 -4.07 -7.06
C THR A 289 32.02 -3.52 -7.89
N ILE A 290 32.12 -3.60 -9.22
CA ILE A 290 31.07 -3.15 -10.15
C ILE A 290 29.94 -4.17 -10.19
N ALA A 291 30.26 -5.46 -10.31
CA ALA A 291 29.29 -6.55 -10.39
C ALA A 291 28.36 -6.57 -9.16
N ARG A 292 28.90 -6.30 -7.97
CA ARG A 292 28.11 -6.23 -6.72
C ARG A 292 26.96 -5.24 -6.74
N LEU A 293 27.11 -4.13 -7.48
CA LEU A 293 26.04 -3.13 -7.59
C LEU A 293 24.82 -3.77 -8.27
N PHE A 294 25.04 -4.53 -9.34
CA PHE A 294 23.98 -5.21 -10.09
C PHE A 294 23.48 -6.47 -9.39
N LEU A 295 24.36 -7.26 -8.78
CA LEU A 295 24.00 -8.48 -8.05
C LEU A 295 23.07 -8.23 -6.85
N SER A 296 22.97 -6.99 -6.37
CA SER A 296 21.99 -6.63 -5.33
C SER A 296 20.53 -6.61 -5.82
N TYR A 297 20.31 -6.56 -7.15
CA TYR A 297 18.99 -6.57 -7.79
C TYR A 297 18.75 -7.79 -8.68
N MET A 298 19.81 -8.53 -8.99
CA MET A 298 19.81 -9.60 -9.96
C MET A 298 20.49 -10.83 -9.36
N GLY A 299 20.00 -12.01 -9.70
CA GLY A 299 20.59 -13.30 -9.33
C GLY A 299 22.08 -13.34 -9.66
N GLY A 300 22.89 -13.89 -8.76
CA GLY A 300 24.23 -14.30 -9.16
C GLY A 300 25.15 -14.67 -8.02
N VAL A 301 26.34 -15.09 -8.44
CA VAL A 301 27.44 -15.50 -7.57
C VAL A 301 28.22 -14.26 -7.15
N TYR A 302 28.36 -14.07 -5.84
CA TYR A 302 29.23 -13.04 -5.27
C TYR A 302 30.67 -13.57 -5.13
N TRP A 303 31.65 -12.66 -5.19
CA TRP A 303 33.07 -12.94 -4.97
C TRP A 303 33.70 -13.85 -6.04
N GLN A 304 33.23 -13.76 -7.30
CA GLN A 304 33.78 -14.52 -8.41
C GLN A 304 34.59 -13.63 -9.35
N VAL A 305 35.88 -13.94 -9.51
CA VAL A 305 36.74 -13.29 -10.49
C VAL A 305 36.65 -14.06 -11.81
N ILE A 306 36.21 -13.40 -12.87
CA ILE A 306 36.06 -14.00 -14.21
C ILE A 306 37.14 -13.44 -15.13
N PHE A 307 38.00 -14.31 -15.64
CA PHE A 307 39.03 -13.95 -16.62
C PHE A 307 38.50 -14.12 -18.05
N ASN A 308 38.16 -13.01 -18.71
CA ASN A 308 37.73 -13.02 -20.11
C ASN A 308 38.88 -12.61 -21.06
N TRP A 309 39.37 -13.58 -21.84
CA TRP A 309 40.45 -13.38 -22.80
C TRP A 309 40.04 -12.55 -24.03
N GLN A 310 38.75 -12.52 -24.38
CA GLN A 310 38.24 -11.72 -25.50
C GLN A 310 38.40 -10.23 -25.21
N SER A 311 38.13 -9.81 -23.97
CA SER A 311 38.36 -8.42 -23.52
C SER A 311 39.83 -8.02 -23.65
N PHE A 312 40.74 -8.94 -23.32
CA PHE A 312 42.19 -8.74 -23.51
C PHE A 312 42.54 -8.55 -24.99
N LEU A 313 42.02 -9.41 -25.88
CA LEU A 313 42.27 -9.33 -27.32
C LEU A 313 41.70 -8.05 -27.94
N ILE A 314 40.48 -7.64 -27.54
CA ILE A 314 39.88 -6.37 -27.98
C ILE A 314 40.72 -5.19 -27.54
N ALA A 315 41.18 -5.17 -26.28
CA ALA A 315 42.05 -4.11 -25.78
C ALA A 315 43.39 -4.07 -26.55
N PHE A 316 43.95 -5.25 -26.83
CA PHE A 316 45.18 -5.39 -27.62
C PHE A 316 45.03 -4.81 -29.02
N LEU A 317 43.94 -5.14 -29.73
CA LEU A 317 43.66 -4.64 -31.07
C LEU A 317 43.32 -3.14 -31.08
N LEU A 318 42.44 -2.68 -30.19
CA LEU A 318 42.04 -1.26 -30.17
C LEU A 318 43.15 -0.37 -29.64
N PHE A 319 43.59 -0.56 -28.40
CA PHE A 319 44.53 0.38 -27.77
C PHE A 319 45.94 0.21 -28.29
N GLY A 320 46.40 -1.02 -28.45
CA GLY A 320 47.75 -1.28 -28.92
C GLY A 320 47.97 -0.77 -30.36
N LEU A 321 47.15 -1.27 -31.30
CA LEU A 321 47.35 -0.93 -32.72
C LEU A 321 46.97 0.52 -33.02
N LEU A 322 45.86 1.05 -32.48
CA LEU A 322 45.51 2.46 -32.77
C LEU A 322 46.56 3.42 -32.23
N VAL A 323 47.10 3.19 -31.03
CA VAL A 323 48.15 4.06 -30.49
C VAL A 323 49.43 3.92 -31.30
N GLY A 324 49.82 2.70 -31.68
CA GLY A 324 50.96 2.48 -32.57
C GLY A 324 50.79 3.17 -33.94
N LEU A 325 49.60 3.07 -34.52
CA LEU A 325 49.24 3.65 -35.81
C LEU A 325 49.23 5.19 -35.74
N VAL A 326 48.58 5.78 -34.73
CA VAL A 326 48.59 7.24 -34.54
C VAL A 326 50.00 7.75 -34.29
N SER A 327 50.80 7.03 -33.49
CA SER A 327 52.21 7.39 -33.25
C SER A 327 53.02 7.36 -34.55
N TYR A 328 52.86 6.32 -35.37
CA TYR A 328 53.48 6.22 -36.69
C TYR A 328 53.05 7.34 -37.63
N LEU A 329 51.73 7.58 -37.77
CA LEU A 329 51.19 8.60 -38.66
C LEU A 329 51.68 10.00 -38.28
N VAL A 330 51.62 10.34 -36.99
CA VAL A 330 52.10 11.64 -36.51
C VAL A 330 53.60 11.78 -36.74
N ALA A 331 54.38 10.73 -36.45
CA ALA A 331 55.81 10.73 -36.69
C ALA A 331 56.14 10.89 -38.19
N TYR A 332 55.48 10.12 -39.05
CA TYR A 332 55.67 10.17 -40.50
C TYR A 332 55.34 11.55 -41.10
N ILE A 333 54.23 12.17 -40.68
CA ILE A 333 53.83 13.51 -41.13
C ILE A 333 54.89 14.55 -40.73
N LEU A 334 55.48 14.41 -39.54
CA LEU A 334 56.51 15.34 -39.04
C LEU A 334 57.87 15.09 -39.68
N THR A 335 58.27 13.83 -39.91
CA THR A 335 59.57 13.46 -40.47
C THR A 335 59.62 13.51 -42.00
N ARG A 336 58.49 13.54 -42.73
CA ARG A 336 58.47 13.67 -44.20
C ARG A 336 59.05 15.01 -44.69
N LYS A 337 59.04 16.06 -43.87
CA LYS A 337 59.55 17.41 -44.20
C LYS A 337 61.05 17.43 -44.52
N PRO A 338 61.58 18.31 -45.40
CA PRO A 338 63.02 18.38 -45.71
C PRO A 338 63.93 18.48 -44.47
N ALA A 339 65.12 17.87 -44.48
CA ALA A 339 66.02 17.80 -43.31
C ALA A 339 66.34 19.20 -42.73
N LEU A 340 66.60 20.18 -43.61
CA LEU A 340 66.80 21.58 -43.21
C LEU A 340 65.58 22.16 -42.47
N THR A 341 64.36 21.83 -42.88
CA THR A 341 63.13 22.33 -42.22
C THR A 341 62.77 21.60 -40.92
N ILE A 342 63.38 20.44 -40.66
CA ILE A 342 63.28 19.74 -39.38
C ILE A 342 64.28 20.33 -38.38
N MET A 343 65.48 20.70 -38.86
CA MET A 343 66.53 21.33 -38.06
C MET A 343 66.28 22.82 -37.79
N ASP A 344 65.66 23.53 -38.73
CA ASP A 344 65.42 24.97 -38.63
C ASP A 344 64.15 25.27 -37.80
N LYS A 345 64.35 25.78 -36.58
CA LYS A 345 63.30 26.12 -35.60
C LYS A 345 62.60 27.46 -35.95
N LYS A 346 62.08 27.62 -37.18
CA LYS A 346 61.22 28.76 -37.49
C LYS A 346 59.76 28.44 -37.14
N ASP A 347 59.34 28.88 -35.96
CA ASP A 347 57.93 28.94 -35.58
C ASP A 347 57.20 29.96 -36.46
N VAL A 348 56.66 29.52 -37.61
CA VAL A 348 55.79 30.36 -38.42
C VAL A 348 54.41 30.42 -37.74
N VAL A 349 54.12 31.54 -37.08
CA VAL A 349 52.83 31.80 -36.44
C VAL A 349 51.75 31.97 -37.52
N LYS A 350 50.93 30.93 -37.75
CA LYS A 350 49.75 31.03 -38.63
C LYS A 350 48.72 31.96 -37.97
N ARG A 351 48.49 33.14 -38.56
CA ARG A 351 47.50 34.11 -38.08
C ARG A 351 46.11 33.83 -38.68
N ILE A 352 45.09 33.78 -37.84
CA ILE A 352 43.69 33.59 -38.24
C ILE A 352 43.00 34.98 -38.22
N LYS A 353 42.52 35.46 -39.38
CA LYS A 353 41.92 36.82 -39.52
C LYS A 353 40.79 37.13 -38.53
N PHE A 354 39.91 36.16 -38.25
CA PHE A 354 38.84 36.31 -37.26
C PHE A 354 39.38 36.50 -35.83
N LEU A 355 40.43 35.76 -35.48
CA LEU A 355 41.06 35.82 -34.16
C LEU A 355 41.76 37.17 -33.93
N ASP A 356 42.39 37.70 -34.98
CA ASP A 356 43.01 39.04 -34.96
C ASP A 356 41.95 40.15 -34.78
N ASN A 357 40.77 40.01 -35.39
CA ASN A 357 39.64 40.94 -35.19
C ASN A 357 39.05 40.87 -33.76
N LEU A 358 38.88 39.67 -33.22
CA LEU A 358 38.40 39.46 -31.83
C LEU A 358 39.41 40.00 -30.82
N LYS A 359 40.71 39.72 -31.05
CA LYS A 359 41.85 40.24 -30.29
C LYS A 359 41.84 41.77 -30.26
N PHE A 360 41.68 42.42 -31.42
CA PHE A 360 41.69 43.89 -31.50
C PHE A 360 40.53 44.51 -30.70
N LYS A 361 39.35 43.89 -30.71
CA LYS A 361 38.21 44.32 -29.88
C LYS A 361 38.47 44.12 -28.37
N LEU A 362 39.03 42.98 -27.97
CA LEU A 362 39.27 42.63 -26.56
C LEU A 362 40.46 43.38 -25.93
N THR A 363 41.47 43.77 -26.72
CA THR A 363 42.72 44.37 -26.20
C THR A 363 42.75 45.89 -26.23
N LYS A 364 41.83 46.57 -26.94
CA LYS A 364 41.86 48.03 -27.18
C LYS A 364 41.93 48.89 -25.90
N ARG A 365 41.47 48.40 -24.74
CA ARG A 365 41.45 49.13 -23.46
C ARG A 365 42.10 48.40 -22.26
N THR A 366 42.88 47.34 -22.48
CA THR A 366 43.42 46.50 -21.37
C THR A 366 44.85 46.85 -20.97
N LYS A 367 45.24 46.51 -19.72
CA LYS A 367 46.61 46.70 -19.19
C LYS A 367 47.62 45.84 -19.96
N PHE A 368 48.89 46.27 -20.01
CA PHE A 368 49.99 45.57 -20.69
C PHE A 368 50.04 44.08 -20.34
N THR A 369 49.90 43.76 -19.05
CA THR A 369 49.93 42.37 -18.55
C THR A 369 48.84 41.49 -19.17
N THR A 370 47.62 42.02 -19.30
CA THR A 370 46.48 41.32 -19.92
C THR A 370 46.64 41.25 -21.43
N ARG A 371 47.05 42.34 -22.09
CA ARG A 371 47.35 42.36 -23.54
C ARG A 371 48.41 41.34 -23.91
N PHE A 372 49.47 41.27 -23.12
CA PHE A 372 50.59 40.36 -23.33
C PHE A 372 50.19 38.89 -23.12
N SER A 373 49.40 38.60 -22.09
CA SER A 373 48.86 37.24 -21.88
C SER A 373 47.91 36.82 -23.01
N ILE A 374 47.09 37.74 -23.53
CA ILE A 374 46.23 37.52 -24.71
C ILE A 374 47.09 37.26 -25.96
N GLU A 375 48.17 38.00 -26.17
CA GLU A 375 49.09 37.80 -27.31
C GLU A 375 49.74 36.41 -27.28
N LEU A 376 50.22 35.98 -26.12
CA LEU A 376 50.79 34.65 -25.91
C LEU A 376 49.77 33.54 -26.15
N ALA A 377 48.54 33.70 -25.67
CA ALA A 377 47.50 32.69 -25.90
C ALA A 377 47.01 32.67 -27.36
N ALA A 378 46.90 33.82 -28.02
CA ALA A 378 46.49 33.91 -29.42
C ALA A 378 47.55 33.35 -30.38
N SER A 379 48.84 33.54 -30.07
CA SER A 379 49.94 32.93 -30.85
C SER A 379 50.04 31.42 -30.65
N GLY A 380 49.60 30.89 -29.50
CA GLY A 380 49.50 29.46 -29.17
C GLY A 380 48.08 28.88 -29.22
N PHE A 381 47.16 29.47 -30.00
CA PHE A 381 45.71 29.26 -29.87
C PHE A 381 45.25 27.79 -29.90
N SER A 382 45.90 26.92 -30.69
CA SER A 382 45.55 25.50 -30.76
C SER A 382 45.68 24.78 -29.41
N LYS A 383 46.68 25.14 -28.61
CA LYS A 383 46.92 24.56 -27.28
C LYS A 383 45.95 25.14 -26.26
N THR A 384 45.67 26.44 -26.35
CA THR A 384 44.68 27.11 -25.48
C THR A 384 43.27 26.59 -25.71
N LEU A 385 42.87 26.39 -26.97
CA LEU A 385 41.58 25.78 -27.34
C LEU A 385 41.48 24.35 -26.79
N LEU A 386 42.54 23.55 -26.94
CA LEU A 386 42.59 22.18 -26.43
C LEU A 386 42.42 22.14 -24.90
N THR A 387 43.10 23.02 -24.16
CA THR A 387 42.92 23.15 -22.70
C THR A 387 41.48 23.52 -22.35
N GLY A 388 40.90 24.52 -23.02
CA GLY A 388 39.52 24.94 -22.76
C GLY A 388 38.50 23.86 -23.10
N ALA A 389 38.69 23.10 -24.19
CA ALA A 389 37.83 21.98 -24.56
C ALA A 389 37.90 20.84 -23.53
N MET A 390 39.09 20.55 -23.00
CA MET A 390 39.25 19.54 -21.94
C MET A 390 38.58 19.98 -20.64
N VAL A 391 38.74 21.25 -20.25
CA VAL A 391 38.07 21.82 -19.08
C VAL A 391 36.56 21.84 -19.26
N PHE A 392 36.05 22.21 -20.44
CA PHE A 392 34.63 22.14 -20.77
C PHE A 392 34.08 20.72 -20.62
N LEU A 393 34.72 19.72 -21.25
CA LEU A 393 34.27 18.33 -21.22
C LEU A 393 34.30 17.78 -19.78
N SER A 394 35.34 18.12 -19.02
CA SER A 394 35.45 17.73 -17.61
C SER A 394 34.36 18.38 -16.76
N ALA A 395 34.12 19.68 -16.96
CA ALA A 395 33.06 20.42 -16.27
C ALA A 395 31.67 19.89 -16.60
N PHE A 396 31.41 19.62 -17.88
CA PHE A 396 30.14 19.08 -18.36
C PHE A 396 29.84 17.72 -17.72
N ILE A 397 30.79 16.79 -17.75
CA ILE A 397 30.55 15.43 -17.23
C ILE A 397 30.52 15.42 -15.70
N VAL A 398 31.45 16.09 -15.00
CA VAL A 398 31.48 16.13 -13.52
C VAL A 398 30.25 16.84 -12.99
N SER A 399 29.88 17.98 -13.56
CA SER A 399 28.64 18.66 -13.20
C SER A 399 27.43 17.80 -13.50
N GLY A 400 27.40 17.11 -14.64
CA GLY A 400 26.28 16.27 -15.04
C GLY A 400 26.02 15.15 -14.05
N CYS A 401 27.07 14.41 -13.68
CA CYS A 401 26.95 13.37 -12.66
C CYS A 401 26.50 13.95 -11.30
N LEU A 402 27.08 15.06 -10.84
CA LEU A 402 26.70 15.67 -9.55
C LEU A 402 25.26 16.18 -9.54
N THR A 403 24.81 16.78 -10.63
CA THR A 403 23.43 17.23 -10.79
C THR A 403 22.47 16.05 -10.83
N LEU A 404 22.82 14.95 -11.50
CA LEU A 404 22.03 13.71 -11.49
C LEU A 404 21.90 13.15 -10.06
N LEU A 405 23.00 13.13 -9.29
CA LEU A 405 22.97 12.72 -7.88
C LEU A 405 22.09 13.64 -7.04
N GLY A 406 22.18 14.96 -7.26
CA GLY A 406 21.33 15.94 -6.60
C GLY A 406 19.84 15.76 -6.92
N VAL A 407 19.50 15.46 -8.18
CA VAL A 407 18.13 15.17 -8.60
C VAL A 407 17.58 13.95 -7.87
N VAL A 408 18.38 12.89 -7.72
CA VAL A 408 17.97 11.68 -6.98
C VAL A 408 17.76 11.96 -5.49
N ASP A 409 18.63 12.74 -4.85
CA ASP A 409 18.48 13.10 -3.43
C ASP A 409 17.24 13.97 -3.17
N VAL A 410 16.98 14.92 -4.07
CA VAL A 410 15.73 15.73 -4.04
C VAL A 410 14.51 14.86 -4.33
N ALA A 411 14.63 13.86 -5.21
CA ALA A 411 13.56 12.91 -5.46
C ALA A 411 13.26 12.10 -4.20
N LEU A 412 14.26 11.51 -3.55
CA LEU A 412 14.11 10.76 -2.29
C LEU A 412 13.37 11.57 -1.22
N SER A 413 13.87 12.77 -0.94
CA SER A 413 13.33 13.61 0.14
C SER A 413 11.91 14.11 -0.12
N ASN A 414 11.51 14.26 -1.38
CA ASN A 414 10.19 14.77 -1.74
C ASN A 414 9.19 13.68 -2.16
N TYR A 415 9.62 12.45 -2.43
CA TYR A 415 8.76 11.36 -2.93
C TYR A 415 7.60 11.06 -1.98
N TYR A 416 7.90 10.92 -0.69
CA TYR A 416 6.90 10.61 0.34
C TYR A 416 6.51 11.82 1.20
N LYS A 417 6.94 13.04 0.85
CA LYS A 417 6.72 14.25 1.67
C LYS A 417 5.24 14.54 1.94
N ASN A 418 4.35 14.18 1.02
CA ASN A 418 2.91 14.41 1.13
C ASN A 418 2.12 13.16 1.55
N VAL A 419 2.80 12.06 1.85
CA VAL A 419 2.24 10.80 2.36
C VAL A 419 2.56 10.71 3.85
N LYS A 420 1.54 10.60 4.70
CA LYS A 420 1.69 10.54 6.16
C LYS A 420 1.27 9.19 6.76
N TYR A 421 0.50 8.39 6.04
CA TYR A 421 0.14 7.05 6.49
C TYR A 421 1.36 6.14 6.46
N ALA A 422 1.47 5.25 7.44
CA ALA A 422 2.52 4.25 7.52
C ALA A 422 2.07 2.91 6.92
N ASN A 423 0.77 2.62 6.98
CA ASN A 423 0.17 1.41 6.43
C ASN A 423 -1.19 1.70 5.77
N ASN A 424 -1.51 0.93 4.73
CA ASN A 424 -2.76 0.94 3.99
C ASN A 424 -3.34 -0.47 4.02
N ILE A 425 -4.61 -0.58 4.37
CA ILE A 425 -5.31 -1.85 4.55
C ILE A 425 -6.60 -1.79 3.73
N GLN A 426 -6.83 -2.80 2.89
CA GLN A 426 -8.07 -2.98 2.15
C GLN A 426 -8.84 -4.18 2.73
N ASN A 427 -10.15 -4.01 2.92
CA ASN A 427 -11.04 -5.04 3.45
C ASN A 427 -11.82 -5.71 2.31
N VAL A 428 -12.36 -6.90 2.57
CA VAL A 428 -13.30 -7.57 1.66
C VAL A 428 -14.46 -6.62 1.34
N GLU A 429 -14.74 -6.47 0.05
CA GLU A 429 -15.77 -5.58 -0.47
C GLU A 429 -17.17 -5.98 0.03
N SER A 430 -17.96 -4.96 0.39
CA SER A 430 -19.32 -5.12 0.89
C SER A 430 -20.32 -5.03 -0.26
N ILE A 431 -21.36 -5.86 -0.25
CA ILE A 431 -22.43 -5.77 -1.25
C ILE A 431 -23.34 -4.59 -0.91
N GLY A 432 -23.36 -3.55 -1.75
CA GLY A 432 -23.94 -2.24 -1.38
C GLY A 432 -25.44 -2.22 -1.05
N ASN A 433 -26.21 -3.20 -1.53
CA ASN A 433 -27.63 -3.37 -1.19
C ASN A 433 -27.93 -4.49 -0.20
N ALA A 434 -26.92 -5.09 0.42
CA ALA A 434 -27.11 -5.97 1.56
C ALA A 434 -26.92 -5.14 2.84
N PRO A 435 -27.99 -4.69 3.54
CA PRO A 435 -27.88 -3.67 4.59
C PRO A 435 -26.95 -4.05 5.75
N MET A 436 -26.79 -5.35 6.03
CA MET A 436 -25.95 -5.88 7.10
C MET A 436 -24.57 -6.37 6.62
N SER A 437 -24.16 -6.11 5.37
CA SER A 437 -22.84 -6.52 4.88
C SER A 437 -21.68 -5.66 5.36
N LYS A 438 -21.99 -4.44 5.82
CA LYS A 438 -20.98 -3.48 6.29
C LYS A 438 -20.30 -3.94 7.57
N THR A 439 -19.10 -3.42 7.78
CA THR A 439 -18.28 -3.70 8.96
C THR A 439 -18.64 -2.73 10.09
N SER A 440 -18.88 -3.24 11.29
CA SER A 440 -19.13 -2.44 12.48
C SER A 440 -17.84 -1.83 13.01
N LEU A 441 -17.93 -0.61 13.56
CA LEU A 441 -16.79 0.16 14.05
C LEU A 441 -16.84 0.33 15.57
N SER A 442 -15.66 0.42 16.17
CA SER A 442 -15.42 0.74 17.58
C SER A 442 -14.23 1.70 17.69
N ALA A 443 -14.35 2.73 18.54
CA ALA A 443 -13.34 3.79 18.68
C ALA A 443 -12.46 3.59 19.92
N TRP A 444 -11.15 3.83 19.83
CA TRP A 444 -10.22 3.68 20.94
C TRP A 444 -8.99 4.59 20.79
N GLN A 445 -8.02 4.56 21.73
CA GLN A 445 -6.86 5.47 21.74
C GLN A 445 -5.49 4.82 21.46
N GLY A 446 -5.45 3.53 21.09
CA GLY A 446 -4.18 2.80 20.96
C GLY A 446 -3.75 2.14 22.27
N VAL A 447 -2.90 1.11 22.20
CA VAL A 447 -2.49 0.32 23.37
C VAL A 447 -1.74 1.17 24.39
N GLU A 448 -0.88 2.07 23.89
CA GLU A 448 0.04 2.87 24.70
C GLU A 448 -0.69 3.88 25.60
N GLU A 449 -1.91 4.28 25.24
CA GLU A 449 -2.72 5.17 26.08
C GLU A 449 -3.24 4.42 27.30
N TYR A 450 -3.77 3.20 27.10
CA TYR A 450 -4.33 2.39 28.19
C TYR A 450 -3.24 1.79 29.10
N ASP A 451 -2.03 1.56 28.57
CA ASP A 451 -0.88 1.09 29.37
C ASP A 451 -0.57 2.02 30.56
N LYS A 452 -0.88 3.32 30.46
CA LYS A 452 -0.63 4.29 31.53
C LYS A 452 -1.53 4.11 32.75
N TYR A 453 -2.70 3.52 32.55
CA TYR A 453 -3.75 3.39 33.56
C TYR A 453 -3.81 1.99 34.17
N LEU A 454 -2.93 1.07 33.76
CA LEU A 454 -2.88 -0.30 34.26
C LEU A 454 -1.68 -0.48 35.20
N TYR A 455 -1.93 -1.04 36.37
CA TYR A 455 -0.89 -1.38 37.33
C TYR A 455 -1.05 -2.81 37.88
N ASP A 456 0.06 -3.38 38.32
CA ASP A 456 0.12 -4.74 38.88
C ASP A 456 -0.66 -4.80 40.20
N SER A 457 -1.58 -5.77 40.30
CA SER A 457 -2.37 -6.00 41.51
C SER A 457 -1.54 -6.51 42.69
N LYS A 458 -0.30 -6.97 42.45
CA LYS A 458 0.56 -7.69 43.40
C LYS A 458 -0.14 -8.86 44.09
N GLY A 459 -1.10 -9.49 43.40
CA GLY A 459 -1.83 -10.65 43.89
C GLY A 459 -2.81 -10.36 45.03
N ILE A 460 -3.20 -9.10 45.28
CA ILE A 460 -4.17 -8.76 46.34
C ILE A 460 -5.49 -9.51 46.17
N PHE A 461 -5.90 -9.77 44.91
CA PHE A 461 -7.09 -10.53 44.53
C PHE A 461 -6.82 -12.00 44.12
N GLY A 462 -5.59 -12.52 44.34
CA GLY A 462 -5.17 -13.85 43.86
C GLY A 462 -4.53 -13.81 42.47
N ASP A 463 -4.17 -14.98 41.94
CA ASP A 463 -3.46 -15.13 40.64
C ASP A 463 -4.35 -14.85 39.41
N GLU A 464 -5.65 -14.70 39.63
CA GLU A 464 -6.68 -14.55 38.60
C GLU A 464 -6.79 -13.11 38.05
N VAL A 465 -6.43 -12.10 38.84
CA VAL A 465 -6.41 -10.68 38.44
C VAL A 465 -5.00 -10.14 38.60
N LYS A 466 -4.19 -10.27 37.55
CA LYS A 466 -2.77 -9.85 37.54
C LYS A 466 -2.61 -8.33 37.44
N SER A 467 -3.46 -7.66 36.65
CA SER A 467 -3.46 -6.20 36.52
C SER A 467 -4.84 -5.58 36.78
N ILE A 468 -4.85 -4.37 37.32
CA ILE A 468 -6.05 -3.57 37.64
C ILE A 468 -5.90 -2.21 36.94
N SER A 469 -7.01 -1.68 36.41
CA SER A 469 -7.03 -0.33 35.86
C SER A 469 -7.18 0.75 36.96
N GLU A 470 -6.92 2.02 36.67
CA GLU A 470 -7.19 3.12 37.62
C GLU A 470 -8.70 3.33 37.86
N ALA A 471 -9.51 3.05 36.84
CA ALA A 471 -10.97 3.07 36.88
C ALA A 471 -11.55 2.21 35.72
N PRO A 472 -12.79 1.71 35.81
CA PRO A 472 -13.37 0.84 34.78
C PRO A 472 -13.41 1.45 33.35
N SER A 473 -13.54 2.78 33.23
CA SER A 473 -13.50 3.48 31.93
C SER A 473 -12.10 3.48 31.30
N ASN A 474 -11.04 3.32 32.09
CA ASN A 474 -9.66 3.31 31.63
C ASN A 474 -9.17 1.95 31.14
N LEU A 475 -9.97 0.88 31.26
CA LEU A 475 -9.55 -0.45 30.85
C LEU A 475 -9.48 -0.65 29.34
N GLY A 476 -10.12 0.20 28.53
CA GLY A 476 -10.08 0.09 27.07
C GLY A 476 -10.94 1.12 26.35
N GLY A 477 -11.03 0.99 25.02
CA GLY A 477 -11.83 1.87 24.17
C GLY A 477 -13.34 1.71 24.30
N VAL A 478 -14.04 2.39 23.40
CA VAL A 478 -15.46 2.18 23.13
C VAL A 478 -15.62 0.82 22.47
N SER A 479 -16.30 -0.08 23.15
CA SER A 479 -16.49 -1.48 22.77
C SER A 479 -17.88 -1.70 22.16
N ASP A 480 -18.25 -0.84 21.21
CA ASP A 480 -19.59 -0.84 20.62
C ASP A 480 -19.90 -2.13 19.85
N THR A 481 -18.88 -2.79 19.33
CA THR A 481 -18.90 -4.10 18.65
C THR A 481 -19.06 -5.28 19.60
N SER A 482 -18.95 -5.06 20.91
CA SER A 482 -19.07 -6.12 21.92
C SER A 482 -20.41 -6.86 21.80
N VAL A 483 -20.34 -8.18 21.98
CA VAL A 483 -21.52 -9.04 22.16
C VAL A 483 -22.30 -8.65 23.42
N LEU A 484 -21.60 -8.15 24.44
CA LEU A 484 -22.18 -7.69 25.69
C LEU A 484 -22.79 -6.29 25.48
N PRO A 485 -24.10 -6.10 25.69
CA PRO A 485 -24.69 -4.77 25.63
C PRO A 485 -24.20 -3.90 26.80
N HIS A 486 -24.05 -2.59 26.60
CA HIS A 486 -23.64 -1.70 27.68
C HIS A 486 -24.74 -1.45 28.71
N LEU A 487 -26.01 -1.45 28.29
CA LEU A 487 -27.16 -1.12 29.12
C LEU A 487 -28.19 -2.24 29.14
N THR A 488 -28.83 -2.40 30.29
CA THR A 488 -30.12 -3.05 30.44
C THR A 488 -31.19 -1.99 30.68
N LEU A 489 -32.36 -2.19 30.12
CA LEU A 489 -33.46 -1.23 30.12
C LEU A 489 -34.66 -1.82 30.85
N ASN A 490 -35.27 -0.98 31.66
CA ASN A 490 -36.46 -1.26 32.45
C ASN A 490 -37.44 -0.09 32.36
N VAL A 491 -38.68 -0.30 32.82
CA VAL A 491 -39.69 0.76 32.90
C VAL A 491 -40.17 0.87 34.33
N LYS A 492 -40.09 2.08 34.89
CA LYS A 492 -40.58 2.42 36.22
C LYS A 492 -41.38 3.71 36.13
N ASP A 493 -42.59 3.71 36.68
CA ASP A 493 -43.52 4.86 36.66
C ASP A 493 -43.74 5.48 35.27
N GLY A 494 -43.74 4.64 34.22
CA GLY A 494 -43.94 5.06 32.83
C GLY A 494 -42.73 5.75 32.17
N LYS A 495 -41.57 5.80 32.84
CA LYS A 495 -40.32 6.31 32.27
C LYS A 495 -39.33 5.17 32.00
N LEU A 496 -38.52 5.32 30.95
CA LEU A 496 -37.43 4.42 30.64
C LEU A 496 -36.31 4.62 31.68
N GLU A 497 -35.99 3.56 32.42
CA GLU A 497 -34.84 3.50 33.31
C GLU A 497 -33.77 2.61 32.68
N SER A 498 -32.52 3.08 32.68
CA SER A 498 -31.37 2.32 32.20
C SER A 498 -30.44 1.98 33.36
N GLU A 499 -29.92 0.77 33.38
CA GLU A 499 -28.86 0.34 34.28
C GLU A 499 -27.64 -0.14 33.46
N TRP A 500 -26.45 -0.06 34.06
CA TRP A 500 -25.25 -0.61 33.43
C TRP A 500 -25.28 -2.14 33.50
N LEU A 501 -24.93 -2.82 32.41
CA LEU A 501 -24.88 -4.28 32.40
C LEU A 501 -23.96 -4.82 33.50
N TYR A 502 -22.80 -4.18 33.73
CA TYR A 502 -21.85 -4.64 34.75
C TYR A 502 -22.42 -4.57 36.17
N GLN A 503 -23.37 -3.66 36.44
CA GLN A 503 -24.10 -3.62 37.70
C GLN A 503 -25.06 -4.82 37.81
N THR A 504 -25.79 -5.14 36.74
CA THR A 504 -26.65 -6.34 36.68
C THR A 504 -25.82 -7.62 36.89
N LEU A 505 -24.64 -7.71 36.25
CA LEU A 505 -23.70 -8.84 36.42
C LEU A 505 -23.17 -8.91 37.86
N SER A 506 -22.70 -7.79 38.44
CA SER A 506 -22.21 -7.71 39.83
C SER A 506 -23.26 -8.13 40.85
N ASN A 507 -24.52 -7.74 40.66
CA ASN A 507 -25.62 -8.08 41.56
C ASN A 507 -25.96 -9.57 41.51
N SER A 508 -25.82 -10.21 40.35
CA SER A 508 -26.11 -11.66 40.18
C SER A 508 -25.13 -12.58 40.91
N ILE A 509 -23.97 -12.07 41.33
CA ILE A 509 -22.94 -12.83 42.05
C ILE A 509 -23.29 -13.02 43.55
N ASN A 510 -24.20 -12.19 44.10
CA ASN A 510 -24.51 -12.16 45.53
C ASN A 510 -25.68 -13.06 45.98
N ASN A 511 -26.37 -13.74 45.06
CA ASN A 511 -27.59 -14.49 45.40
C ASN A 511 -27.26 -15.91 45.89
N ASN A 512 -27.40 -16.12 47.21
CA ASN A 512 -27.49 -17.43 47.84
C ASN A 512 -28.56 -18.30 47.16
N GLN A 513 -28.12 -19.29 46.36
CA GLN A 513 -28.72 -20.58 45.95
C GLN A 513 -30.24 -20.89 45.97
N ASN A 514 -31.16 -19.94 46.17
CA ASN A 514 -32.58 -20.24 46.40
C ASN A 514 -33.57 -19.60 45.40
N GLU A 515 -33.12 -19.01 44.29
CA GLU A 515 -34.01 -18.66 43.17
C GLU A 515 -33.42 -19.14 41.84
N ASP A 516 -34.12 -20.09 41.20
CA ASP A 516 -33.66 -20.91 40.07
C ASP A 516 -33.35 -20.17 38.74
N ASN A 517 -33.39 -18.83 38.67
CA ASN A 517 -33.40 -18.13 37.37
C ASN A 517 -32.43 -16.93 37.19
N ASN A 518 -31.61 -16.54 38.18
CA ASN A 518 -30.77 -15.32 38.09
C ASN A 518 -29.28 -15.56 38.48
N SER A 519 -28.64 -16.55 37.87
CA SER A 519 -27.19 -16.76 38.00
C SER A 519 -26.39 -15.97 36.95
N LEU A 520 -25.12 -15.65 37.21
CA LEU A 520 -24.22 -15.03 36.23
C LEU A 520 -24.16 -15.84 34.91
N VAL A 521 -24.20 -17.16 35.02
CA VAL A 521 -24.22 -18.12 33.90
C VAL A 521 -25.45 -17.90 33.01
N SER A 522 -26.64 -17.79 33.61
CA SER A 522 -27.88 -17.55 32.86
C SER A 522 -27.90 -16.19 32.15
N ILE A 523 -27.37 -15.14 32.79
CA ILE A 523 -27.29 -13.81 32.17
C ILE A 523 -26.38 -13.85 30.94
N ILE A 524 -25.16 -14.37 31.09
CA ILE A 524 -24.20 -14.49 29.98
C ILE A 524 -24.75 -15.40 28.87
N GLY A 525 -25.29 -16.57 29.24
CA GLY A 525 -25.86 -17.51 28.28
C GLY A 525 -27.03 -16.90 27.49
N SER A 526 -27.86 -16.07 28.14
CA SER A 526 -28.95 -15.36 27.50
C SER A 526 -28.46 -14.32 26.47
N ILE A 527 -27.47 -13.50 26.86
CA ILE A 527 -26.88 -12.47 25.99
C ILE A 527 -26.24 -13.13 24.76
N PHE A 528 -25.44 -14.16 24.95
CA PHE A 528 -24.78 -14.87 23.85
C PHE A 528 -25.81 -15.57 22.95
N GLY A 529 -26.80 -16.27 23.52
CA GLY A 529 -27.86 -16.93 22.77
C GLY A 529 -28.62 -15.99 21.83
N ASN A 530 -28.97 -14.79 22.32
CA ASN A 530 -29.74 -13.81 21.55
C ASN A 530 -28.89 -12.95 20.58
N ASN A 531 -27.60 -12.75 20.84
CA ASN A 531 -26.77 -11.81 20.06
C ASN A 531 -25.81 -12.49 19.06
N ILE A 532 -25.46 -13.76 19.22
CA ILE A 532 -24.45 -14.45 18.39
C ILE A 532 -25.05 -15.38 17.33
N ASN A 533 -26.35 -15.73 17.40
CA ASN A 533 -26.96 -16.56 16.36
C ASN A 533 -26.75 -15.97 14.95
N GLN A 534 -26.67 -14.63 14.85
CA GLN A 534 -26.14 -13.93 13.68
C GLN A 534 -24.86 -13.18 14.06
N LEU A 535 -23.75 -13.53 13.41
CA LEU A 535 -22.40 -13.08 13.80
C LEU A 535 -22.06 -11.65 13.35
N LEU A 536 -22.88 -11.05 12.50
CA LEU A 536 -22.62 -9.76 11.85
C LEU A 536 -22.40 -8.62 12.86
N GLY A 537 -21.22 -8.02 12.81
CA GLY A 537 -20.82 -6.89 13.65
C GLY A 537 -20.61 -7.25 15.12
N LYS A 538 -20.40 -8.52 15.47
CA LYS A 538 -20.26 -8.99 16.85
C LYS A 538 -18.81 -9.35 17.16
N GLY A 539 -18.29 -8.79 18.25
CA GLY A 539 -16.95 -8.98 18.76
C GLY A 539 -16.93 -9.39 20.23
N ILE A 540 -15.89 -10.11 20.62
CA ILE A 540 -15.61 -10.54 21.97
C ILE A 540 -14.25 -9.93 22.34
N SER A 541 -14.26 -9.06 23.35
CA SER A 541 -13.06 -8.42 23.90
C SER A 541 -12.83 -8.93 25.32
N LEU A 542 -11.59 -9.24 25.64
CA LEU A 542 -11.20 -9.66 26.99
C LEU A 542 -11.33 -8.52 28.00
N GLY A 543 -11.04 -7.29 27.57
CA GLY A 543 -11.21 -6.09 28.40
C GLY A 543 -12.65 -5.92 28.85
N GLU A 544 -13.63 -6.18 27.98
CA GLU A 544 -15.06 -6.09 28.34
C GLU A 544 -15.49 -7.10 29.39
N ILE A 545 -14.95 -8.31 29.34
CA ILE A 545 -15.21 -9.32 30.37
C ILE A 545 -14.55 -8.88 31.68
N GLN A 546 -13.30 -8.39 31.63
CA GLN A 546 -12.57 -7.90 32.80
C GLN A 546 -13.23 -6.65 33.42
N LYS A 547 -13.93 -5.79 32.66
CA LYS A 547 -14.70 -4.66 33.23
C LYS A 547 -15.71 -5.12 34.29
N THR A 548 -16.23 -6.34 34.23
CA THR A 548 -17.10 -6.90 35.27
C THR A 548 -16.38 -7.07 36.61
N LEU A 549 -15.10 -7.45 36.58
CA LEU A 549 -14.25 -7.56 37.77
C LEU A 549 -13.84 -6.18 38.27
N ASP A 550 -13.37 -5.31 37.36
CA ASP A 550 -12.98 -3.94 37.69
C ASP A 550 -14.16 -3.14 38.28
N TRP A 551 -15.39 -3.40 37.83
CA TRP A 551 -16.61 -2.82 38.41
C TRP A 551 -16.75 -3.13 39.91
N ILE A 552 -16.48 -4.37 40.32
CA ILE A 552 -16.52 -4.79 41.72
C ILE A 552 -15.31 -4.21 42.48
N ILE A 553 -14.13 -4.24 41.87
CA ILE A 553 -12.87 -3.75 42.45
C ILE A 553 -12.96 -2.25 42.78
N HIS A 554 -13.56 -1.45 41.91
CA HIS A 554 -13.70 0.00 42.08
C HIS A 554 -15.01 0.43 42.72
N SER A 555 -15.93 -0.48 43.05
CA SER A 555 -17.24 -0.11 43.62
C SER A 555 -17.11 0.50 45.04
N ASN A 556 -17.93 1.52 45.35
CA ASN A 556 -18.11 2.05 46.70
C ASN A 556 -19.08 1.22 47.58
N GLU A 557 -19.62 0.11 47.09
CA GLU A 557 -20.52 -0.77 47.86
C GLU A 557 -19.87 -1.32 49.15
N PHE A 558 -18.55 -1.52 49.13
CA PHE A 558 -17.79 -2.01 50.29
C PHE A 558 -17.09 -0.85 50.98
N LYS A 559 -17.15 -0.81 52.31
CA LYS A 559 -16.40 0.17 53.10
C LYS A 559 -14.89 -0.08 52.99
N SER A 560 -14.09 0.95 53.32
CA SER A 560 -12.62 0.89 53.20
C SER A 560 -11.97 -0.22 54.03
N ASP A 561 -12.65 -0.71 55.08
CA ASP A 561 -12.22 -1.78 55.98
C ASP A 561 -12.72 -3.19 55.57
N GLU A 562 -13.57 -3.31 54.54
CA GLU A 562 -14.20 -4.56 54.10
C GLU A 562 -13.49 -5.23 52.90
N PHE A 563 -12.15 -5.14 52.84
CA PHE A 563 -11.39 -5.70 51.71
C PHE A 563 -11.61 -7.21 51.50
N MET A 564 -11.75 -8.00 52.57
CA MET A 564 -11.92 -9.45 52.45
C MET A 564 -13.25 -9.83 51.76
N ALA A 565 -14.34 -9.11 52.05
CA ALA A 565 -15.63 -9.32 51.38
C ALA A 565 -15.55 -8.93 49.89
N ARG A 566 -14.86 -7.83 49.58
CA ARG A 566 -14.57 -7.41 48.20
C ARG A 566 -13.77 -8.50 47.46
N LYS A 567 -12.71 -9.01 48.10
CA LYS A 567 -11.87 -10.08 47.54
C LYS A 567 -12.64 -11.37 47.28
N GLU A 568 -13.52 -11.77 48.20
CA GLU A 568 -14.37 -12.95 48.04
C GLU A 568 -15.35 -12.79 46.87
N LYS A 569 -15.98 -11.61 46.71
CA LYS A 569 -16.88 -11.33 45.59
C LYS A 569 -16.13 -11.33 44.25
N VAL A 570 -14.94 -10.73 44.18
CA VAL A 570 -14.09 -10.74 42.97
C VAL A 570 -13.68 -12.17 42.60
N LYS A 571 -13.27 -12.98 43.59
CA LYS A 571 -12.90 -14.38 43.37
C LYS A 571 -14.09 -15.19 42.85
N THR A 572 -15.25 -15.08 43.50
CA THR A 572 -16.47 -15.78 43.08
C THR A 572 -16.87 -15.39 41.65
N ALA A 573 -16.78 -14.10 41.31
CA ALA A 573 -17.03 -13.61 39.96
C ALA A 573 -16.06 -14.26 38.94
N SER A 574 -14.77 -14.28 39.24
CA SER A 574 -13.73 -14.84 38.38
C SER A 574 -13.85 -16.37 38.21
N ASP A 575 -14.19 -17.11 39.27
CA ASP A 575 -14.50 -18.54 39.22
C ASP A 575 -15.70 -18.83 38.30
N LEU A 576 -16.76 -18.01 38.39
CA LEU A 576 -17.94 -18.13 37.52
C LEU A 576 -17.60 -17.77 36.06
N LEU A 577 -16.79 -16.74 35.81
CA LEU A 577 -16.32 -16.41 34.46
C LEU A 577 -15.51 -17.56 33.84
N SER A 578 -14.66 -18.20 34.64
CA SER A 578 -13.82 -19.35 34.24
C SER A 578 -14.63 -20.58 33.87
N SER A 579 -15.78 -20.79 34.50
CA SER A 579 -16.69 -21.89 34.16
C SER A 579 -17.67 -21.57 33.03
N THR A 580 -17.90 -20.28 32.71
CA THR A 580 -18.97 -19.87 31.77
C THR A 580 -18.46 -19.52 30.36
N PHE A 581 -17.49 -18.61 30.24
CA PHE A 581 -17.08 -18.08 28.92
C PHE A 581 -16.30 -19.09 28.06
N PRO A 582 -15.29 -19.82 28.59
CA PRO A 582 -14.49 -20.72 27.77
C PRO A 582 -15.31 -21.80 27.04
N PRO A 583 -16.30 -22.48 27.66
CA PRO A 583 -17.16 -23.43 26.96
C PRO A 583 -18.00 -22.79 25.83
N ILE A 584 -18.56 -21.61 26.06
CA ILE A 584 -19.37 -20.89 25.04
C ILE A 584 -18.51 -20.51 23.84
N ILE A 585 -17.30 -19.99 24.09
CA ILE A 585 -16.36 -19.60 23.02
C ILE A 585 -15.82 -20.85 22.30
N ALA A 586 -15.53 -21.93 23.03
CA ALA A 586 -15.09 -23.20 22.45
C ALA A 586 -16.16 -23.78 21.50
N GLN A 587 -17.44 -23.75 21.91
CA GLN A 587 -18.56 -24.16 21.07
C GLN A 587 -18.71 -23.27 19.83
N LEU A 588 -18.61 -21.95 19.97
CA LEU A 588 -18.65 -20.98 18.86
C LEU A 588 -17.55 -21.23 17.82
N MET A 589 -16.36 -21.62 18.29
CA MET A 589 -15.21 -21.90 17.44
C MET A 589 -15.13 -23.36 16.96
N ASN A 590 -16.07 -24.21 17.38
CA ASN A 590 -16.06 -25.66 17.14
C ASN A 590 -14.72 -26.31 17.55
N THR A 591 -14.18 -25.89 18.69
CA THR A 591 -12.93 -26.39 19.29
C THR A 591 -13.21 -26.98 20.66
N SER A 592 -12.32 -27.85 21.15
CA SER A 592 -12.37 -28.29 22.54
C SER A 592 -11.49 -27.39 23.39
N ALA A 593 -12.06 -26.64 24.33
CA ALA A 593 -11.28 -26.00 25.39
C ALA A 593 -10.59 -27.10 26.21
N LYS A 594 -9.26 -27.14 26.15
CA LYS A 594 -8.44 -28.07 26.93
C LYS A 594 -7.26 -27.29 27.48
N GLY A 595 -7.47 -26.60 28.60
CA GLY A 595 -6.42 -25.94 29.36
C GLY A 595 -6.78 -25.88 30.84
N GLU A 596 -5.81 -26.17 31.72
CA GLU A 596 -5.83 -25.75 33.12
C GLU A 596 -5.34 -24.29 33.18
N GLY A 597 -6.05 -23.39 33.88
CA GLY A 597 -5.68 -21.97 33.94
C GLY A 597 -6.88 -21.05 34.21
N THR A 598 -6.62 -19.74 34.24
CA THR A 598 -7.66 -18.69 34.44
C THR A 598 -8.60 -18.55 33.25
N TRP A 599 -9.79 -17.94 33.43
CA TRP A 599 -10.71 -17.66 32.31
C TRP A 599 -10.02 -16.93 31.14
N LYS A 600 -9.13 -15.97 31.44
CA LYS A 600 -8.41 -15.18 30.45
C LYS A 600 -7.48 -16.07 29.62
N GLU A 601 -6.70 -16.93 30.28
CA GLU A 601 -5.78 -17.88 29.63
C GLU A 601 -6.55 -18.90 28.76
N GLN A 602 -7.66 -19.45 29.27
CA GLN A 602 -8.47 -20.40 28.51
C GLN A 602 -9.13 -19.78 27.27
N ILE A 603 -9.68 -18.57 27.38
CA ILE A 603 -10.25 -17.85 26.22
C ILE A 603 -9.14 -17.48 25.24
N LEU A 604 -7.99 -17.01 25.74
CA LEU A 604 -6.83 -16.70 24.90
C LEU A 604 -6.38 -17.93 24.12
N ASP A 605 -6.28 -19.11 24.73
CA ASP A 605 -5.90 -20.34 24.01
C ASP A 605 -6.88 -20.68 22.88
N VAL A 606 -8.19 -20.52 23.13
CA VAL A 606 -9.22 -20.76 22.10
C VAL A 606 -9.12 -19.73 20.97
N ILE A 607 -8.97 -18.43 21.28
CA ILE A 607 -8.78 -17.36 20.29
C ILE A 607 -7.49 -17.59 19.50
N VAL A 608 -6.38 -17.82 20.19
CA VAL A 608 -5.04 -18.06 19.64
C VAL A 608 -5.03 -19.24 18.67
N SER A 609 -5.80 -20.30 18.96
CA SER A 609 -5.92 -21.47 18.06
C SER A 609 -6.54 -21.16 16.70
N GLN A 610 -7.22 -20.01 16.57
CA GLN A 610 -7.99 -19.61 15.39
C GLN A 610 -7.47 -18.33 14.76
N THR A 611 -6.70 -17.55 15.52
CA THR A 611 -5.99 -16.38 15.02
C THR A 611 -4.72 -16.76 14.25
N PRO A 612 -4.36 -15.95 13.25
CA PRO A 612 -3.06 -16.04 12.60
C PRO A 612 -1.88 -15.95 13.58
N SER A 613 -0.82 -16.69 13.31
CA SER A 613 0.26 -16.81 14.29
C SER A 613 1.17 -15.58 14.39
N TYR A 614 1.08 -14.62 13.45
CA TYR A 614 1.69 -13.31 13.67
C TYR A 614 1.04 -12.55 14.83
N ILE A 615 -0.26 -12.79 15.10
CA ILE A 615 -0.96 -12.17 16.24
C ILE A 615 -0.45 -12.76 17.57
N LYS A 616 -0.11 -14.07 17.60
CA LYS A 616 0.49 -14.76 18.77
C LYS A 616 1.68 -14.01 19.37
N ASN A 617 2.54 -13.43 18.53
CA ASN A 617 3.72 -12.67 18.97
C ASN A 617 3.39 -11.29 19.57
N PHE A 618 2.20 -10.74 19.31
CA PHE A 618 1.74 -9.47 19.90
C PHE A 618 1.09 -9.66 21.27
N PHE A 619 0.35 -10.75 21.47
CA PHE A 619 -0.33 -11.06 22.73
C PHE A 619 0.61 -11.22 23.93
N ASN A 620 1.78 -11.81 23.72
CA ASN A 620 2.71 -12.13 24.82
C ASN A 620 3.55 -10.94 25.30
N LYS A 621 3.36 -9.74 24.73
CA LYS A 621 4.16 -8.55 25.08
C LYS A 621 3.72 -7.87 26.38
N SER A 622 2.41 -7.76 26.63
CA SER A 622 1.86 -7.17 27.86
C SER A 622 0.43 -7.67 28.10
N GLU A 623 0.00 -7.66 29.37
CA GLU A 623 -1.37 -8.04 29.74
C GLU A 623 -2.41 -7.06 29.17
N ASN A 624 -2.08 -5.76 29.08
CA ASN A 624 -2.97 -4.78 28.45
C ASN A 624 -3.27 -5.12 26.98
N ARG A 625 -2.28 -5.61 26.23
CA ARG A 625 -2.50 -6.05 24.84
C ARG A 625 -3.48 -7.20 24.74
N GLN A 626 -3.52 -8.08 25.75
CA GLN A 626 -4.52 -9.14 25.84
C GLN A 626 -5.90 -8.52 26.08
N ASN A 627 -6.02 -7.57 27.01
CA ASN A 627 -7.27 -6.89 27.32
C ASN A 627 -7.83 -6.09 26.13
N GLN A 628 -6.97 -5.40 25.36
CA GLN A 628 -7.37 -4.65 24.17
C GLN A 628 -7.67 -5.53 22.95
N PHE A 629 -7.31 -6.81 22.99
CA PHE A 629 -7.53 -7.67 21.83
C PHE A 629 -9.01 -7.99 21.65
N GLU A 630 -9.50 -7.79 20.42
CA GLU A 630 -10.87 -8.11 20.05
C GLU A 630 -10.92 -9.14 18.93
N PHE A 631 -11.76 -10.15 19.11
CA PHE A 631 -12.01 -11.18 18.10
C PHE A 631 -13.49 -11.13 17.69
N GLY A 632 -13.80 -11.19 16.39
CA GLY A 632 -15.19 -11.18 15.95
C GLY A 632 -15.40 -11.26 14.46
N TRP A 633 -16.64 -11.02 14.03
CA TRP A 633 -17.03 -11.09 12.63
C TRP A 633 -17.49 -9.72 12.14
N THR A 634 -16.90 -9.24 11.04
CA THR A 634 -17.19 -7.93 10.44
C THR A 634 -17.12 -6.79 11.47
N ILE A 635 -16.02 -6.76 12.24
CA ILE A 635 -15.71 -5.74 13.24
C ILE A 635 -14.39 -5.03 12.89
N ASN A 636 -14.25 -3.77 13.27
CA ASN A 636 -12.98 -3.05 13.18
C ASN A 636 -12.86 -1.96 14.25
N ASN A 637 -11.69 -1.90 14.88
CA ASN A 637 -11.29 -0.86 15.81
C ASN A 637 -10.49 0.22 15.07
N TYR A 638 -10.80 1.48 15.34
CA TYR A 638 -10.07 2.62 14.76
C TYR A 638 -9.70 3.66 15.82
N ILE A 639 -8.56 4.30 15.62
CA ILE A 639 -8.04 5.37 16.46
C ILE A 639 -8.36 6.71 15.78
N PRO A 640 -9.22 7.57 16.39
CA PRO A 640 -9.51 8.89 15.85
C PRO A 640 -8.23 9.70 15.61
N THR A 641 -8.14 10.39 14.48
CA THR A 641 -6.99 11.18 13.97
C THR A 641 -5.77 10.38 13.53
N VAL A 642 -5.69 9.08 13.81
CA VAL A 642 -4.59 8.24 13.35
C VAL A 642 -5.04 7.42 12.15
N ASP A 643 -6.25 6.89 12.21
CA ASP A 643 -6.84 6.04 11.19
C ASP A 643 -7.85 6.81 10.33
N ASN A 644 -7.67 6.72 9.02
CA ASN A 644 -8.48 7.42 8.03
C ASN A 644 -9.20 6.38 7.17
N LEU A 645 -10.48 6.14 7.48
CA LEU A 645 -11.31 5.25 6.68
C LEU A 645 -11.53 5.86 5.28
N TYR A 646 -11.47 5.02 4.25
CA TYR A 646 -11.68 5.43 2.87
C TYR A 646 -12.59 4.44 2.14
N THR A 647 -13.13 4.90 1.01
CA THR A 647 -13.86 4.05 0.07
C THR A 647 -13.16 4.07 -1.28
N LYS A 648 -12.65 2.93 -1.74
CA LYS A 648 -12.07 2.76 -3.07
C LYS A 648 -13.10 2.12 -3.99
N ILE A 649 -13.34 2.74 -5.14
CA ILE A 649 -14.29 2.25 -6.13
C ILE A 649 -13.65 2.20 -7.51
N ASN A 650 -14.12 1.28 -8.34
CA ASN A 650 -13.70 1.16 -9.73
C ASN A 650 -14.70 1.87 -10.64
N ALA A 651 -14.19 2.71 -11.52
CA ALA A 651 -14.92 3.40 -12.56
C ALA A 651 -14.32 3.07 -13.93
N GLU A 652 -15.16 3.14 -14.96
CA GLU A 652 -14.77 2.90 -16.33
C GLU A 652 -15.09 4.14 -17.16
N THR A 653 -14.18 4.45 -18.06
CA THR A 653 -14.39 5.36 -19.19
C THR A 653 -14.40 4.52 -20.47
N ASN A 654 -14.80 5.10 -21.61
CA ASN A 654 -14.92 4.39 -22.89
C ASN A 654 -13.75 3.45 -23.23
N ASN A 655 -12.51 3.76 -22.80
CA ASN A 655 -11.32 2.95 -23.11
C ASN A 655 -10.48 2.52 -21.89
N ASN A 656 -10.68 3.10 -20.69
CA ASN A 656 -9.79 2.89 -19.55
C ASN A 656 -10.56 2.63 -18.24
N LYS A 657 -10.10 1.64 -17.47
CA LYS A 657 -10.51 1.43 -16.07
C LYS A 657 -9.69 2.33 -15.15
N LEU A 658 -10.33 2.93 -14.16
CA LEU A 658 -9.68 3.79 -13.17
C LEU A 658 -10.24 3.55 -11.78
N SER A 659 -9.41 3.79 -10.77
CA SER A 659 -9.78 3.68 -9.36
C SER A 659 -9.92 5.08 -8.77
N ILE A 660 -10.98 5.29 -8.00
CA ILE A 660 -11.23 6.54 -7.26
C ILE A 660 -11.21 6.22 -5.77
N ILE A 661 -10.54 7.05 -4.98
CA ILE A 661 -10.46 6.94 -3.53
C ILE A 661 -11.25 8.09 -2.90
N GLY A 662 -12.33 7.75 -2.21
CA GLY A 662 -13.12 8.66 -1.39
C GLY A 662 -12.51 8.83 0.00
N LEU A 663 -12.13 10.06 0.35
CA LEU A 663 -11.61 10.41 1.68
C LEU A 663 -12.53 11.40 2.39
N GLN A 664 -12.42 11.44 3.72
CA GLN A 664 -13.14 12.42 4.53
C GLN A 664 -12.41 13.77 4.59
N SER A 665 -13.15 14.85 4.84
CA SER A 665 -12.58 16.18 5.04
C SER A 665 -11.62 16.25 6.24
N THR A 666 -11.82 15.41 7.25
CA THR A 666 -10.98 15.32 8.46
C THR A 666 -9.70 14.52 8.25
N GLN A 667 -9.49 13.92 7.07
CA GLN A 667 -8.37 13.02 6.82
C GLN A 667 -7.01 13.70 7.04
N ASN A 668 -6.01 12.93 7.44
CA ASN A 668 -4.62 13.36 7.55
C ASN A 668 -3.60 12.36 6.96
N ALA A 669 -4.06 11.34 6.23
CA ALA A 669 -3.21 10.41 5.48
C ALA A 669 -2.40 11.12 4.38
N TYR A 670 -2.97 12.16 3.77
CA TYR A 670 -2.33 12.99 2.73
C TYR A 670 -2.28 14.46 3.12
N ASN A 671 -1.22 15.15 2.70
CA ASN A 671 -1.09 16.60 2.91
C ASN A 671 -1.69 17.42 1.77
N PHE A 672 -2.90 17.94 1.96
CA PHE A 672 -3.55 18.88 1.03
C PHE A 672 -3.08 20.30 1.31
N SER A 673 -1.93 20.67 0.74
CA SER A 673 -1.26 21.94 1.05
C SER A 673 -2.06 23.23 0.78
N ASN A 674 -3.12 23.21 -0.07
CA ASN A 674 -4.02 24.38 -0.31
C ASN A 674 -5.39 24.06 -0.98
N ILE A 675 -5.72 22.81 -1.31
CA ILE A 675 -6.83 22.46 -2.22
C ILE A 675 -8.08 21.97 -1.45
N LYS A 676 -7.99 21.89 -0.11
CA LYS A 676 -8.96 21.21 0.76
C LYS A 676 -10.40 21.72 0.62
N ASN A 677 -10.60 23.03 0.45
CA ASN A 677 -11.93 23.64 0.49
C ASN A 677 -12.78 23.35 -0.77
N ASN A 678 -12.17 22.95 -1.88
CA ASN A 678 -12.87 22.84 -3.17
C ASN A 678 -13.36 21.41 -3.50
N ILE A 679 -13.23 20.45 -2.59
CA ILE A 679 -13.49 19.02 -2.87
C ILE A 679 -14.52 18.43 -1.92
N PHE A 680 -14.44 18.74 -0.63
CA PHE A 680 -15.25 18.09 0.38
C PHE A 680 -16.62 18.74 0.49
N LEU A 681 -17.67 17.93 0.50
CA LEU A 681 -19.03 18.40 0.78
C LEU A 681 -19.23 18.51 2.29
N SER A 682 -19.99 19.52 2.71
CA SER A 682 -20.58 19.50 4.05
C SER A 682 -21.64 18.40 4.15
N GLU A 683 -21.86 17.90 5.36
CA GLU A 683 -22.79 16.78 5.60
C GLU A 683 -24.23 17.13 5.17
N TYR A 684 -24.68 18.37 5.41
CA TYR A 684 -25.98 18.86 4.92
C TYR A 684 -26.11 18.75 3.39
N LYS A 685 -25.11 19.23 2.64
CA LYS A 685 -25.10 19.19 1.17
C LYS A 685 -24.98 17.77 0.63
N ALA A 686 -24.24 16.89 1.31
CA ALA A 686 -24.15 15.47 0.96
C ALA A 686 -25.51 14.76 1.07
N ARG A 687 -26.32 15.09 2.09
CA ARG A 687 -27.69 14.58 2.24
C ARG A 687 -28.61 15.10 1.13
N LYS A 688 -28.52 16.39 0.77
CA LYS A 688 -29.25 16.92 -0.40
C LYS A 688 -28.84 16.24 -1.71
N LEU A 689 -27.56 15.90 -1.88
CA LEU A 689 -27.08 15.16 -3.04
C LEU A 689 -27.63 13.72 -3.06
N GLN A 690 -27.73 13.07 -1.90
CA GLN A 690 -28.39 11.77 -1.77
C GLN A 690 -29.85 11.85 -2.24
N ASP A 691 -30.59 12.88 -1.83
CA ASP A 691 -31.98 13.07 -2.27
C ASP A 691 -32.09 13.26 -3.79
N VAL A 692 -31.14 13.95 -4.42
CA VAL A 692 -31.08 14.06 -5.90
C VAL A 692 -30.79 12.72 -6.58
N ILE A 693 -29.79 11.97 -6.08
CA ILE A 693 -29.35 10.68 -6.65
C ILE A 693 -30.45 9.62 -6.58
N TYR A 694 -31.27 9.64 -5.52
CA TYR A 694 -32.40 8.71 -5.36
C TYR A 694 -33.74 9.31 -5.83
N GLY A 695 -33.72 10.43 -6.57
CA GLY A 695 -34.88 11.00 -7.24
C GLY A 695 -35.91 11.67 -6.33
N LYS A 696 -35.57 11.95 -5.07
CA LYS A 696 -36.47 12.57 -4.06
C LYS A 696 -36.62 14.07 -4.26
N GLU A 697 -35.51 14.76 -4.50
CA GLU A 697 -35.45 16.19 -4.79
C GLU A 697 -34.71 16.43 -6.12
N ASN A 698 -34.81 17.65 -6.66
CA ASN A 698 -34.02 18.05 -7.83
C ASN A 698 -33.63 19.54 -7.72
N GLN A 699 -32.44 19.79 -7.20
CA GLN A 699 -31.90 21.14 -6.98
C GLN A 699 -30.39 21.16 -7.24
N ASN A 700 -29.87 22.32 -7.66
CA ASN A 700 -28.43 22.50 -7.89
C ASN A 700 -27.65 22.40 -6.56
N ILE A 701 -26.49 21.76 -6.60
CA ILE A 701 -25.64 21.56 -5.43
C ILE A 701 -24.25 22.12 -5.71
N TYR A 702 -23.72 22.88 -4.76
CA TYR A 702 -22.46 23.61 -4.89
C TYR A 702 -21.49 23.30 -3.75
N ILE A 703 -20.21 23.20 -4.07
CA ILE A 703 -19.09 23.30 -3.12
C ILE A 703 -18.44 24.65 -3.38
N ASP A 704 -18.54 25.59 -2.45
CA ASP A 704 -18.20 27.00 -2.66
C ASP A 704 -18.82 27.54 -3.97
N ASN A 705 -17.98 27.83 -4.98
CA ASN A 705 -18.41 28.29 -6.31
C ASN A 705 -18.47 27.18 -7.38
N PHE A 706 -18.12 25.95 -7.03
CA PHE A 706 -18.10 24.81 -7.92
C PHE A 706 -19.46 24.10 -7.94
N LYS A 707 -20.10 24.03 -9.10
CA LYS A 707 -21.37 23.32 -9.28
C LYS A 707 -21.12 21.81 -9.36
N VAL A 708 -21.44 21.08 -8.31
CA VAL A 708 -21.31 19.61 -8.24
C VAL A 708 -22.42 18.92 -9.01
N TYR A 709 -23.65 19.39 -8.86
CA TYR A 709 -24.79 18.87 -9.62
C TYR A 709 -25.51 20.01 -10.35
N ASP A 710 -25.68 19.82 -11.66
CA ASP A 710 -26.41 20.71 -12.55
C ASP A 710 -27.77 20.12 -12.93
N LYS A 711 -28.84 20.68 -12.35
CA LYS A 711 -30.22 20.25 -12.61
C LYS A 711 -30.65 20.46 -14.06
N ASP A 712 -30.12 21.50 -14.71
CA ASP A 712 -30.59 21.91 -16.04
C ASP A 712 -30.08 20.92 -17.11
N ASN A 713 -28.86 20.42 -16.91
CA ASN A 713 -28.22 19.43 -17.79
C ASN A 713 -28.36 17.98 -17.27
N GLY A 714 -28.73 17.79 -16.00
CA GLY A 714 -28.72 16.49 -15.32
C GLY A 714 -27.31 15.93 -15.16
N GLU A 715 -26.31 16.78 -14.91
CA GLU A 715 -24.90 16.42 -14.88
C GLU A 715 -24.33 16.46 -13.47
N LEU A 716 -23.76 15.34 -13.01
CA LEU A 716 -23.03 15.24 -11.75
C LEU A 716 -21.53 15.33 -12.03
N THR A 717 -20.89 16.43 -11.67
CA THR A 717 -19.44 16.61 -11.81
C THR A 717 -18.78 16.47 -10.45
N ILE A 718 -17.99 15.41 -10.28
CA ILE A 718 -17.28 15.09 -9.04
C ILE A 718 -15.94 15.85 -9.06
N PRO A 719 -15.70 16.79 -8.11
CA PRO A 719 -14.40 17.42 -7.98
C PRO A 719 -13.38 16.43 -7.43
N THR A 720 -12.19 16.41 -8.02
CA THR A 720 -11.13 15.46 -7.67
C THR A 720 -9.77 16.12 -7.54
N ILE A 721 -8.96 15.57 -6.65
CA ILE A 721 -7.51 15.79 -6.69
C ILE A 721 -6.90 14.63 -7.45
N THR A 722 -6.07 14.96 -8.43
CA THR A 722 -5.30 13.97 -9.19
C THR A 722 -3.83 14.13 -8.88
N ASN A 723 -3.03 13.08 -9.03
CA ASN A 723 -1.58 13.24 -9.11
C ASN A 723 -1.10 13.27 -10.57
N SER A 724 0.15 13.67 -10.76
CA SER A 724 0.75 13.77 -12.11
C SER A 724 0.76 12.42 -12.84
N GLN A 725 0.92 11.29 -12.14
CA GLN A 725 0.76 9.95 -12.74
C GLN A 725 -0.65 9.74 -13.32
N ALA A 726 -1.70 10.07 -12.56
CA ALA A 726 -3.07 9.92 -13.05
C ALA A 726 -3.35 10.79 -14.29
N LYS A 727 -2.81 12.02 -14.34
CA LYS A 727 -2.94 12.90 -15.52
C LYS A 727 -2.18 12.40 -16.76
N LEU A 728 -1.11 11.63 -16.58
CA LEU A 728 -0.37 11.01 -17.70
C LEU A 728 -1.12 9.80 -18.28
N ILE A 729 -1.75 9.00 -17.42
CA ILE A 729 -2.44 7.76 -17.82
C ILE A 729 -3.85 8.06 -18.37
N TYR A 730 -4.56 9.01 -17.74
CA TYR A 730 -5.93 9.35 -18.09
C TYR A 730 -5.97 10.69 -18.84
N PRO A 731 -6.59 10.76 -20.03
CA PRO A 731 -6.58 11.96 -20.87
C PRO A 731 -7.61 12.99 -20.38
N PHE A 732 -7.35 13.63 -19.23
CA PHE A 732 -8.13 14.77 -18.77
C PHE A 732 -8.04 15.90 -19.81
N LYS A 733 -9.16 16.21 -20.49
CA LYS A 733 -9.25 17.32 -21.44
C LYS A 733 -9.83 18.52 -20.70
N ASP A 734 -9.10 19.63 -20.64
CA ASP A 734 -9.49 20.81 -19.85
C ASP A 734 -9.79 20.46 -18.37
N ASP A 735 -8.96 19.56 -17.81
CA ASP A 735 -9.13 18.99 -16.47
C ASP A 735 -10.44 18.20 -16.25
N LEU A 736 -11.18 17.86 -17.31
CA LEU A 736 -12.42 17.10 -17.28
C LEU A 736 -12.25 15.69 -17.86
N LEU A 737 -12.83 14.71 -17.18
CA LEU A 737 -13.00 13.34 -17.65
C LEU A 737 -14.50 13.02 -17.73
N ASP A 738 -14.97 12.82 -18.95
CA ASP A 738 -16.39 12.73 -19.29
C ASP A 738 -16.92 11.29 -19.34
N LYS A 739 -18.20 11.13 -19.01
CA LYS A 739 -19.00 9.88 -19.16
C LYS A 739 -18.41 8.70 -18.41
N LEU A 740 -18.43 8.79 -17.08
CA LEU A 740 -18.01 7.69 -16.22
C LEU A 740 -19.15 6.73 -15.95
N THR A 741 -18.83 5.45 -15.97
CA THR A 741 -19.68 4.38 -15.50
C THR A 741 -19.06 3.72 -14.27
N PHE A 742 -19.87 3.45 -13.26
CA PHE A 742 -19.43 2.84 -12.02
C PHE A 742 -19.90 1.40 -11.96
N ASN A 743 -18.98 0.49 -11.64
CA ASN A 743 -19.28 -0.92 -11.45
C ASN A 743 -19.30 -1.21 -9.95
N ALA A 744 -20.31 -1.95 -9.50
CA ALA A 744 -20.47 -2.33 -8.09
C ALA A 744 -21.03 -3.74 -7.98
N ASP A 745 -20.61 -4.46 -6.94
CA ASP A 745 -21.19 -5.76 -6.60
C ASP A 745 -22.54 -5.59 -5.90
N ARG A 746 -23.57 -6.22 -6.46
CA ARG A 746 -24.97 -6.06 -6.05
C ARG A 746 -25.67 -7.41 -5.90
N LEU A 747 -26.58 -7.49 -4.93
CA LEU A 747 -27.63 -8.51 -4.93
C LEU A 747 -28.63 -8.18 -6.04
N VAL A 748 -28.81 -9.12 -6.96
CA VAL A 748 -29.74 -9.03 -8.07
C VAL A 748 -30.73 -10.19 -8.03
N LEU A 749 -31.88 -10.03 -8.68
CA LEU A 749 -32.83 -11.12 -8.87
C LEU A 749 -32.22 -12.20 -9.76
N SER A 750 -32.27 -13.46 -9.34
CA SER A 750 -31.61 -14.54 -10.07
C SER A 750 -32.31 -14.96 -11.37
N GLU A 751 -33.54 -14.53 -11.61
CA GLU A 751 -34.31 -14.82 -12.83
C GLU A 751 -33.88 -13.97 -14.03
N ASP A 752 -33.73 -12.66 -13.81
CA ASP A 752 -33.49 -11.67 -14.88
C ASP A 752 -32.33 -10.71 -14.58
N GLN A 753 -31.64 -10.91 -13.46
CA GLN A 753 -30.55 -10.06 -12.96
C GLN A 753 -30.94 -8.59 -12.70
N THR A 754 -32.22 -8.32 -12.41
CA THR A 754 -32.68 -6.99 -11.99
C THR A 754 -32.03 -6.58 -10.67
N ASN A 755 -31.51 -5.35 -10.60
CA ASN A 755 -30.89 -4.82 -9.39
C ASN A 755 -31.94 -4.60 -8.29
N ILE A 756 -31.69 -5.14 -7.09
CA ILE A 756 -32.54 -4.86 -5.93
C ILE A 756 -32.16 -3.47 -5.39
N PRO A 757 -33.11 -2.51 -5.28
CA PRO A 757 -32.81 -1.18 -4.76
C PRO A 757 -32.43 -1.23 -3.27
N ASN A 758 -31.65 -0.26 -2.82
CA ASN A 758 -31.28 -0.16 -1.40
C ASN A 758 -32.53 0.07 -0.53
N GLU A 759 -33.47 0.86 -1.04
CA GLU A 759 -34.75 1.20 -0.42
C GLU A 759 -35.73 0.02 -0.41
N ALA A 760 -35.43 -1.13 -1.05
CA ALA A 760 -36.20 -2.35 -0.85
C ALA A 760 -36.07 -2.91 0.57
N TRP A 761 -34.98 -2.56 1.27
CA TRP A 761 -34.67 -3.00 2.62
C TRP A 761 -35.00 -1.91 3.64
N MET A 762 -36.03 -2.17 4.44
CA MET A 762 -36.53 -1.21 5.43
C MET A 762 -36.61 -1.88 6.80
N TYR A 763 -36.45 -1.10 7.85
CA TYR A 763 -36.63 -1.54 9.23
C TYR A 763 -37.91 -0.93 9.78
N ASP A 764 -38.77 -1.79 10.33
CA ASP A 764 -40.01 -1.39 10.98
C ASP A 764 -39.74 -0.97 12.44
N ASP A 765 -39.71 0.34 12.70
CA ASP A 765 -39.49 0.95 14.03
C ASP A 765 -40.82 1.39 14.67
N ARG A 766 -41.99 1.03 14.09
CA ARG A 766 -43.31 1.47 14.57
C ARG A 766 -43.59 1.04 16.01
N ASP A 767 -43.02 -0.08 16.46
CA ASP A 767 -43.14 -0.57 17.84
C ASP A 767 -42.48 0.39 18.85
N TYR A 768 -41.22 0.75 18.64
CA TYR A 768 -40.51 1.70 19.50
C TYR A 768 -41.14 3.10 19.44
N GLN A 769 -41.51 3.55 18.25
CA GLN A 769 -42.16 4.83 18.05
C GLN A 769 -43.49 4.91 18.83
N LYS A 770 -44.35 3.89 18.75
CA LYS A 770 -45.61 3.79 19.50
C LYS A 770 -45.39 3.72 21.02
N PHE A 771 -44.31 3.07 21.45
CA PHE A 771 -43.91 3.03 22.86
C PHE A 771 -43.55 4.43 23.39
N LEU A 772 -42.83 5.25 22.60
CA LEU A 772 -42.49 6.62 22.96
C LEU A 772 -43.69 7.57 22.89
N ASN A 773 -44.50 7.48 21.82
CA ASN A 773 -45.66 8.35 21.60
C ASN A 773 -46.79 7.57 20.93
N HIS A 774 -47.95 7.54 21.59
CA HIS A 774 -49.07 6.68 21.23
C HIS A 774 -49.76 7.09 19.91
N ASP A 775 -49.60 8.34 19.45
CA ASP A 775 -50.26 8.93 18.27
C ASP A 775 -49.30 9.16 17.08
N ILE A 776 -48.84 8.08 16.44
CA ILE A 776 -47.94 8.17 15.28
C ILE A 776 -48.63 7.72 13.99
N LYS A 777 -48.53 8.55 12.94
CA LYS A 777 -48.99 8.23 11.58
C LYS A 777 -48.12 7.11 10.97
N GLU A 778 -48.76 6.14 10.33
CA GLU A 778 -48.13 4.91 9.77
C GLU A 778 -46.92 5.18 8.86
N ASP A 779 -46.90 6.31 8.14
CA ASP A 779 -45.79 6.70 7.24
C ASP A 779 -44.48 7.10 7.96
N LYS A 780 -44.47 7.34 9.28
CA LYS A 780 -43.29 7.85 10.02
C LYS A 780 -42.45 6.79 10.75
N GLY A 781 -42.82 5.51 10.70
CA GLY A 781 -42.18 4.46 11.49
C GLY A 781 -41.10 3.63 10.79
N TRP A 782 -40.67 4.01 9.58
CA TRP A 782 -39.70 3.22 8.80
C TRP A 782 -38.30 3.83 8.82
N LEU A 783 -37.30 3.02 9.13
CA LEU A 783 -35.89 3.38 9.06
C LEU A 783 -35.21 2.68 7.86
N ARG A 784 -34.21 3.32 7.26
CA ARG A 784 -33.41 2.68 6.20
C ARG A 784 -32.52 1.61 6.81
N ALA A 785 -32.65 0.36 6.37
CA ALA A 785 -31.85 -0.73 6.93
C ALA A 785 -30.33 -0.52 6.71
N SER A 786 -29.93 0.16 5.63
CA SER A 786 -28.54 0.49 5.34
C SER A 786 -27.89 1.43 6.38
N ALA A 787 -28.69 2.25 7.07
CA ALA A 787 -28.25 3.23 8.06
C ALA A 787 -28.00 2.62 9.46
N LEU A 788 -28.59 1.45 9.75
CA LEU A 788 -28.54 0.83 11.06
C LEU A 788 -27.22 0.09 11.29
N SER A 789 -26.62 0.22 12.47
CA SER A 789 -25.38 -0.50 12.79
C SER A 789 -25.64 -1.97 13.12
N ALA A 790 -24.92 -2.89 12.47
CA ALA A 790 -25.16 -4.34 12.61
C ALA A 790 -24.90 -4.85 14.05
N ASN A 791 -23.93 -4.26 14.74
CA ASN A 791 -23.62 -4.54 16.14
C ASN A 791 -24.79 -4.25 17.11
N LYS A 792 -25.75 -3.40 16.76
CA LYS A 792 -26.91 -3.05 17.62
C LYS A 792 -28.16 -3.89 17.34
N MET A 793 -28.04 -5.00 16.61
CA MET A 793 -29.14 -5.95 16.34
C MET A 793 -29.17 -7.10 17.36
N THR A 794 -30.36 -7.60 17.69
CA THR A 794 -30.59 -8.72 18.62
C THR A 794 -31.82 -9.56 18.27
N TYR A 795 -31.86 -10.82 18.73
CA TYR A 795 -33.07 -11.65 18.75
C TYR A 795 -33.85 -11.56 20.08
N ALA A 796 -33.32 -10.84 21.08
CA ALA A 796 -33.96 -10.69 22.38
C ALA A 796 -35.35 -10.03 22.28
N PRO A 797 -36.31 -10.44 23.12
CA PRO A 797 -37.60 -9.76 23.25
C PRO A 797 -37.42 -8.35 23.86
N ILE A 798 -38.12 -7.36 23.31
CA ILE A 798 -37.99 -5.94 23.70
C ILE A 798 -39.30 -5.39 24.28
N PHE A 799 -40.44 -5.68 23.68
CA PHE A 799 -41.73 -5.13 24.08
C PHE A 799 -42.74 -6.23 24.41
N ASN A 800 -43.59 -5.97 25.42
CA ASN A 800 -44.78 -6.73 25.73
C ASN A 800 -46.02 -6.07 25.11
N TYR A 801 -46.99 -6.86 24.64
CA TYR A 801 -48.16 -6.37 23.90
C TYR A 801 -49.50 -6.75 24.57
N ASN A 802 -50.43 -5.80 24.73
CA ASN A 802 -51.71 -5.91 25.47
C ASN A 802 -52.61 -7.08 25.04
N ASN A 803 -52.70 -7.32 23.74
CA ASN A 803 -53.61 -8.31 23.14
C ASN A 803 -52.85 -9.36 22.32
N GLY A 804 -51.56 -9.56 22.63
CA GLY A 804 -50.62 -10.22 21.72
C GLY A 804 -50.32 -9.37 20.48
N THR A 805 -49.36 -9.81 19.67
CA THR A 805 -49.15 -9.24 18.34
C THR A 805 -50.18 -9.84 17.39
N LYS A 806 -50.78 -9.01 16.51
CA LYS A 806 -51.45 -9.57 15.34
C LYS A 806 -50.41 -10.35 14.53
N LYS A 807 -50.80 -11.46 13.93
CA LYS A 807 -49.96 -12.16 12.96
C LYS A 807 -49.96 -11.41 11.64
N GLY A 808 -48.86 -11.43 10.89
CA GLY A 808 -48.75 -10.79 9.57
C GLY A 808 -47.96 -9.47 9.56
N PHE A 809 -48.20 -8.69 8.50
CA PHE A 809 -47.55 -7.39 8.27
C PHE A 809 -48.00 -6.32 9.25
N GLU A 810 -49.30 -6.29 9.53
CA GLU A 810 -49.96 -5.35 10.45
C GLU A 810 -49.78 -5.74 11.93
N LYS A 811 -48.69 -6.45 12.27
CA LYS A 811 -48.46 -6.98 13.63
C LYS A 811 -48.51 -5.91 14.72
N TYR A 812 -48.31 -4.64 14.34
CA TYR A 812 -48.32 -3.48 15.21
C TYR A 812 -49.52 -2.56 15.01
N ASP A 813 -50.45 -2.81 14.08
CA ASP A 813 -51.56 -1.89 13.81
C ASP A 813 -52.71 -2.06 14.80
N GLY A 814 -53.00 -0.97 15.52
CA GLY A 814 -53.91 -0.96 16.67
C GLY A 814 -53.37 -1.70 17.90
N VAL A 815 -52.10 -2.16 17.88
CA VAL A 815 -51.43 -2.81 19.01
C VAL A 815 -50.47 -1.82 19.64
N ILE A 816 -50.74 -1.43 20.89
CA ILE A 816 -49.89 -0.54 21.67
C ILE A 816 -48.96 -1.43 22.53
N PRO A 817 -47.62 -1.24 22.47
CA PRO A 817 -46.72 -1.86 23.44
C PRO A 817 -47.10 -1.43 24.86
N ASN A 818 -47.34 -2.40 25.76
CA ASN A 818 -47.74 -2.13 27.15
C ASN A 818 -46.62 -1.59 27.99
N SER A 819 -45.48 -2.23 27.82
CA SER A 819 -44.30 -2.10 28.65
C SER A 819 -43.13 -2.72 27.92
N LEU A 820 -41.94 -2.27 28.28
CA LEU A 820 -40.70 -2.91 27.90
C LEU A 820 -40.61 -4.28 28.61
N VAL A 821 -40.06 -5.28 27.93
CA VAL A 821 -39.66 -6.53 28.58
C VAL A 821 -38.55 -6.18 29.57
N LYS A 822 -38.66 -6.70 30.79
CA LYS A 822 -37.65 -6.45 31.83
C LYS A 822 -36.26 -6.82 31.32
N ASP A 823 -35.27 -6.00 31.65
CA ASP A 823 -33.85 -6.19 31.32
C ASP A 823 -33.59 -6.27 29.81
N SER A 824 -34.35 -5.48 29.01
CA SER A 824 -34.13 -5.37 27.56
C SER A 824 -32.79 -4.72 27.24
N TYR A 825 -32.11 -5.17 26.19
CA TYR A 825 -30.80 -4.63 25.82
C TYR A 825 -30.91 -3.21 25.26
N GLY A 826 -30.09 -2.29 25.77
CA GLY A 826 -30.11 -0.87 25.41
C GLY A 826 -28.75 -0.30 25.02
N PHE A 827 -28.79 0.77 24.22
CA PHE A 827 -27.59 1.52 23.84
C PHE A 827 -27.87 3.03 23.76
N PHE A 828 -26.80 3.82 23.84
CA PHE A 828 -26.86 5.25 23.56
C PHE A 828 -26.86 5.47 22.05
N ASN A 829 -27.93 6.10 21.56
CA ASN A 829 -28.06 6.49 20.17
C ASN A 829 -27.78 7.99 20.04
N LEU A 830 -26.65 8.30 19.42
CA LEU A 830 -26.30 9.67 19.05
C LEU A 830 -26.72 9.91 17.61
N GLN A 831 -27.51 10.94 17.38
CA GLN A 831 -27.91 11.41 16.06
C GLN A 831 -27.38 12.82 15.84
N SER A 832 -26.84 13.04 14.65
CA SER A 832 -26.32 14.33 14.21
C SER A 832 -27.23 14.88 13.13
N GLU A 833 -27.81 16.05 13.39
CA GLU A 833 -28.64 16.81 12.44
C GLU A 833 -27.95 18.13 12.11
N TYR A 834 -27.84 18.43 10.82
CA TYR A 834 -27.27 19.68 10.32
C TYR A 834 -28.37 20.58 9.78
N ASP A 835 -28.35 21.85 10.18
CA ASP A 835 -29.24 22.87 9.63
C ASP A 835 -28.75 23.42 8.28
N GLU A 836 -29.54 24.29 7.64
CA GLU A 836 -29.17 24.93 6.37
C GLU A 836 -27.91 25.80 6.47
N ASN A 837 -27.56 26.25 7.68
CA ASN A 837 -26.37 27.02 7.99
C ASN A 837 -25.16 26.13 8.37
N GLU A 838 -25.29 24.81 8.20
CA GLU A 838 -24.28 23.79 8.51
C GLU A 838 -23.91 23.67 10.01
N HIS A 839 -24.76 24.14 10.92
CA HIS A 839 -24.59 23.94 12.36
C HIS A 839 -25.06 22.53 12.75
N GLU A 840 -24.19 21.81 13.47
CA GLU A 840 -24.48 20.48 14.00
C GLU A 840 -25.29 20.59 15.30
N THR A 841 -26.42 19.90 15.34
CA THR A 841 -27.18 19.63 16.57
C THR A 841 -27.12 18.14 16.88
N LEU A 842 -26.65 17.81 18.08
CA LEU A 842 -26.55 16.43 18.55
C LEU A 842 -27.76 16.10 19.40
N LYS A 843 -28.49 15.06 19.02
CA LYS A 843 -29.57 14.46 19.81
C LYS A 843 -29.07 13.14 20.38
N ALA A 844 -29.11 13.02 21.71
CA ALA A 844 -28.77 11.79 22.41
C ALA A 844 -30.02 11.19 23.01
N GLU A 845 -30.25 9.91 22.76
CA GLU A 845 -31.34 9.16 23.39
C GLU A 845 -30.83 7.78 23.82
N ILE A 846 -31.45 7.22 24.85
CA ILE A 846 -31.29 5.81 25.20
C ILE A 846 -32.41 5.05 24.52
N ARG A 847 -32.04 4.06 23.70
CA ARG A 847 -33.01 3.23 22.96
C ARG A 847 -32.70 1.75 23.09
N PRO A 848 -33.71 0.88 22.97
CA PRO A 848 -33.49 -0.55 22.90
C PRO A 848 -32.77 -0.94 21.59
N TYR A 849 -32.10 -2.09 21.61
CA TYR A 849 -31.47 -2.70 20.44
C TYR A 849 -32.48 -2.90 19.30
N TYR A 850 -32.00 -2.99 18.06
CA TYR A 850 -32.85 -3.29 16.91
C TYR A 850 -33.17 -4.78 16.83
N GLN A 851 -34.37 -5.15 16.39
CA GLN A 851 -34.75 -6.56 16.22
C GLN A 851 -34.49 -7.06 14.80
N TYR A 852 -33.83 -8.22 14.66
CA TYR A 852 -33.67 -8.86 13.35
C TYR A 852 -35.01 -9.16 12.65
N ASP A 853 -36.06 -9.45 13.43
CA ASP A 853 -37.41 -9.69 12.93
C ASP A 853 -38.11 -8.45 12.34
N ASN A 854 -37.54 -7.25 12.52
CA ASN A 854 -38.11 -6.00 11.98
C ASN A 854 -37.44 -5.56 10.67
N ILE A 855 -36.34 -6.21 10.25
CA ILE A 855 -35.76 -6.00 8.92
C ILE A 855 -36.68 -6.65 7.88
N THR A 856 -37.24 -5.83 7.00
CA THR A 856 -38.21 -6.23 5.98
C THR A 856 -37.68 -5.93 4.58
N LEU A 857 -37.80 -6.90 3.69
CA LEU A 857 -37.50 -6.80 2.26
C LEU A 857 -38.82 -6.79 1.47
N PHE A 858 -39.01 -5.78 0.62
CA PHE A 858 -40.18 -5.65 -0.25
C PHE A 858 -39.84 -5.97 -1.71
N ILE A 859 -40.55 -6.93 -2.29
CA ILE A 859 -40.38 -7.38 -3.68
C ILE A 859 -41.71 -7.23 -4.43
N PRO A 860 -41.73 -6.65 -5.64
CA PRO A 860 -42.94 -6.63 -6.48
C PRO A 860 -43.45 -8.06 -6.73
N LYS A 861 -44.76 -8.28 -6.61
CA LYS A 861 -45.36 -9.62 -6.77
C LYS A 861 -45.02 -10.27 -8.11
N SER A 862 -44.89 -9.50 -9.19
CA SER A 862 -44.48 -10.00 -10.52
C SER A 862 -43.06 -10.61 -10.56
N LYS A 863 -42.23 -10.37 -9.55
CA LYS A 863 -40.84 -10.83 -9.45
C LYS A 863 -40.62 -11.79 -8.27
N ALA A 864 -41.69 -12.25 -7.60
CA ALA A 864 -41.61 -12.97 -6.34
C ALA A 864 -41.57 -14.51 -6.49
N THR A 865 -41.62 -15.06 -7.71
CA THR A 865 -41.78 -16.51 -7.97
C THR A 865 -40.75 -17.38 -7.24
N ARG A 866 -39.45 -17.09 -7.37
CA ARG A 866 -38.41 -17.83 -6.63
C ARG A 866 -38.45 -17.62 -5.12
N PHE A 867 -38.87 -16.45 -4.64
CA PHE A 867 -39.06 -16.21 -3.21
C PHE A 867 -40.17 -17.10 -2.64
N GLU A 868 -41.26 -17.29 -3.39
CA GLU A 868 -42.33 -18.23 -3.04
C GLU A 868 -41.88 -19.69 -3.07
N ALA A 869 -40.96 -20.04 -3.96
CA ALA A 869 -40.36 -21.38 -3.98
C ALA A 869 -39.53 -21.65 -2.71
N ILE A 870 -38.75 -20.67 -2.24
CA ILE A 870 -38.04 -20.77 -0.95
C ILE A 870 -39.02 -20.79 0.21
N LYS A 871 -40.10 -19.99 0.14
CA LYS A 871 -41.12 -19.93 1.19
C LYS A 871 -41.63 -21.33 1.56
N ASN A 872 -41.89 -22.17 0.55
CA ASN A 872 -42.41 -23.52 0.73
C ASN A 872 -41.42 -24.50 1.40
N LEU A 873 -40.15 -24.13 1.54
CA LEU A 873 -39.13 -24.91 2.25
C LEU A 873 -39.02 -24.55 3.73
N GLY A 874 -39.61 -23.42 4.16
CA GLY A 874 -39.59 -22.94 5.54
C GLY A 874 -40.74 -23.48 6.39
N ASN A 875 -40.97 -22.82 7.53
CA ASN A 875 -42.12 -23.10 8.40
C ASN A 875 -43.46 -22.94 7.65
N LYS A 876 -44.41 -23.82 7.92
CA LYS A 876 -45.77 -23.78 7.36
C LYS A 876 -46.53 -22.51 7.76
N ASP A 877 -46.32 -22.03 8.99
CA ASP A 877 -46.86 -20.73 9.40
C ASP A 877 -45.93 -19.63 8.89
N THR A 878 -46.33 -19.00 7.78
CA THR A 878 -45.55 -17.93 7.16
C THR A 878 -45.87 -16.55 7.74
N SER A 879 -46.92 -16.43 8.56
CA SER A 879 -47.48 -15.14 8.97
C SER A 879 -46.50 -14.25 9.74
N GLU A 880 -45.46 -14.84 10.34
CA GLU A 880 -44.43 -14.09 11.08
C GLU A 880 -43.24 -13.63 10.23
N TRP A 881 -43.08 -14.10 8.99
CA TRP A 881 -41.87 -13.81 8.19
C TRP A 881 -42.09 -13.62 6.69
N PHE A 882 -43.28 -13.93 6.15
CA PHE A 882 -43.61 -13.75 4.73
C PHE A 882 -45.10 -13.51 4.51
N GLY A 883 -45.44 -12.55 3.64
CA GLY A 883 -46.81 -12.33 3.20
C GLY A 883 -46.95 -11.38 2.02
N TYR A 884 -48.20 -11.06 1.70
CA TYR A 884 -48.59 -10.16 0.60
C TYR A 884 -49.24 -8.90 1.16
N ILE A 885 -49.00 -7.76 0.51
CA ILE A 885 -49.53 -6.45 0.88
C ILE A 885 -49.83 -5.59 -0.34
N ASP A 886 -50.77 -4.67 -0.19
CA ASP A 886 -51.05 -3.63 -1.17
C ASP A 886 -49.95 -2.55 -1.17
N LYS A 887 -49.73 -1.95 -2.33
CA LYS A 887 -48.78 -0.87 -2.58
C LYS A 887 -48.88 0.28 -1.58
N ASN A 888 -50.08 0.60 -1.08
CA ASN A 888 -50.30 1.72 -0.15
C ASN A 888 -49.66 1.48 1.23
N ALA A 889 -49.43 0.22 1.61
CA ALA A 889 -48.81 -0.14 2.89
C ALA A 889 -47.27 -0.24 2.81
N VAL A 890 -46.70 -0.14 1.60
CA VAL A 890 -45.24 -0.18 1.36
C VAL A 890 -44.67 1.23 1.45
N PRO A 891 -43.46 1.44 2.02
CA PRO A 891 -42.84 2.75 2.05
C PRO A 891 -42.73 3.39 0.66
N LYS A 892 -43.13 4.67 0.55
CA LYS A 892 -43.22 5.41 -0.72
C LYS A 892 -41.89 5.42 -1.50
N ASP A 893 -40.77 5.52 -0.77
CA ASP A 893 -39.43 5.49 -1.35
C ASP A 893 -39.12 4.14 -2.02
N THR A 894 -39.51 3.04 -1.37
CA THR A 894 -39.34 1.67 -1.90
C THR A 894 -40.11 1.49 -3.20
N VAL A 895 -41.37 1.90 -3.20
CA VAL A 895 -42.26 1.82 -4.37
C VAL A 895 -41.65 2.61 -5.55
N LYS A 896 -41.27 3.86 -5.29
CA LYS A 896 -40.70 4.76 -6.31
C LYS A 896 -39.40 4.19 -6.90
N GLN A 897 -38.52 3.63 -6.08
CA GLN A 897 -37.26 3.05 -6.53
C GLN A 897 -37.45 1.80 -7.41
N TRP A 898 -38.41 0.93 -7.07
CA TRP A 898 -38.75 -0.22 -7.93
C TRP A 898 -39.30 0.24 -9.30
N GLU A 899 -40.23 1.20 -9.30
CA GLU A 899 -40.81 1.76 -10.54
C GLU A 899 -39.76 2.44 -11.44
N ASN A 900 -38.74 3.05 -10.82
CA ASN A 900 -37.60 3.67 -11.50
C ASN A 900 -36.67 2.63 -12.16
N ILE A 901 -36.36 1.53 -11.46
CA ILE A 901 -35.44 0.49 -11.93
C ILE A 901 -36.07 -0.34 -13.05
N ASP A 902 -37.33 -0.76 -12.87
CA ASP A 902 -38.07 -1.55 -13.86
C ASP A 902 -39.53 -1.05 -13.94
N PRO A 903 -39.89 -0.27 -14.98
CA PRO A 903 -41.26 0.21 -15.15
C PRO A 903 -42.32 -0.90 -15.25
N ALA A 904 -41.94 -2.13 -15.61
CA ALA A 904 -42.83 -3.30 -15.63
C ALA A 904 -43.20 -3.78 -14.21
N THR A 905 -42.55 -3.26 -13.16
CA THR A 905 -42.86 -3.54 -11.75
C THR A 905 -43.95 -2.65 -11.18
N LYS A 906 -44.60 -1.80 -12.00
CA LYS A 906 -45.85 -1.09 -11.62
C LYS A 906 -46.94 -2.12 -11.29
N SER A 907 -46.95 -2.54 -10.04
CA SER A 907 -47.82 -3.53 -9.44
C SER A 907 -48.61 -2.87 -8.32
N ASN A 908 -49.87 -3.25 -8.15
CA ASN A 908 -50.65 -2.87 -6.97
C ASN A 908 -50.28 -3.73 -5.75
N ASP A 909 -49.58 -4.85 -5.96
CA ASP A 909 -49.25 -5.80 -4.90
C ASP A 909 -47.73 -6.00 -4.74
N TYR A 910 -47.29 -6.13 -3.49
CA TYR A 910 -45.93 -6.47 -3.09
C TYR A 910 -45.91 -7.70 -2.18
N VAL A 911 -44.77 -8.38 -2.17
CA VAL A 911 -44.41 -9.40 -1.18
C VAL A 911 -43.46 -8.77 -0.17
N TRP A 912 -43.75 -8.97 1.12
CA TRP A 912 -42.83 -8.61 2.19
C TRP A 912 -42.23 -9.88 2.80
N ILE A 913 -40.96 -9.80 3.14
CA ILE A 913 -40.17 -10.91 3.69
C ILE A 913 -39.36 -10.35 4.86
N ARG A 914 -39.27 -11.07 5.98
CA ARG A 914 -38.33 -10.78 7.07
C ARG A 914 -37.11 -11.68 6.96
N PRO A 915 -36.04 -11.26 6.26
CA PRO A 915 -35.04 -12.20 5.74
C PRO A 915 -34.18 -12.84 6.84
N TYR A 916 -34.03 -12.13 7.97
CA TYR A 916 -33.26 -12.57 9.14
C TYR A 916 -34.11 -13.25 10.21
N SER A 917 -35.43 -13.35 10.03
CA SER A 917 -36.29 -13.92 11.07
C SER A 917 -36.09 -15.43 11.22
N LEU A 918 -35.98 -15.88 12.48
CA LEU A 918 -35.83 -17.30 12.82
C LEU A 918 -37.15 -18.07 12.78
N TYR A 919 -38.29 -17.38 12.68
CA TYR A 919 -39.59 -18.02 12.45
C TYR A 919 -39.66 -18.77 11.11
N TYR A 920 -38.72 -18.51 10.20
CA TYR A 920 -38.52 -19.28 8.98
C TYR A 920 -38.13 -20.74 9.24
N ASP A 921 -37.48 -21.05 10.37
CA ASP A 921 -36.86 -22.36 10.64
C ASP A 921 -37.75 -23.53 10.21
N VAL A 922 -37.17 -24.42 9.39
CA VAL A 922 -37.89 -25.51 8.71
C VAL A 922 -38.59 -26.45 9.69
N ARG A 923 -38.07 -26.57 10.93
CA ARG A 923 -38.66 -27.46 11.95
C ARG A 923 -39.89 -26.82 12.59
N GLY A 924 -40.09 -25.51 12.44
CA GLY A 924 -41.18 -24.75 13.06
C GLY A 924 -41.12 -24.76 14.59
N LYS A 925 -39.93 -24.96 15.16
CA LYS A 925 -39.72 -25.08 16.62
C LYS A 925 -39.26 -23.79 17.29
N TYR A 926 -38.90 -22.77 16.51
CA TYR A 926 -38.43 -21.51 17.05
C TYR A 926 -39.58 -20.77 17.74
N GLU A 927 -39.40 -20.47 19.02
CA GLU A 927 -40.22 -19.55 19.78
C GLU A 927 -39.34 -18.44 20.34
N LYS A 928 -39.77 -17.19 20.18
CA LYS A 928 -39.07 -16.07 20.79
C LYS A 928 -39.18 -16.16 22.32
N PRO A 929 -38.08 -15.94 23.06
CA PRO A 929 -38.11 -15.91 24.52
C PRO A 929 -39.13 -14.89 25.05
N LYS A 930 -39.75 -15.19 26.20
CA LYS A 930 -40.76 -14.31 26.82
C LYS A 930 -40.17 -13.32 27.82
N ALA A 931 -38.97 -13.59 28.32
CA ALA A 931 -38.24 -12.77 29.26
C ALA A 931 -36.75 -12.76 28.86
N ASN A 932 -36.02 -11.72 29.27
CA ASN A 932 -34.58 -11.64 29.08
C ASN A 932 -33.84 -12.24 30.28
N LEU A 933 -32.56 -12.58 30.09
CA LEU A 933 -31.61 -12.99 31.13
C LEU A 933 -31.96 -14.30 31.85
N THR A 934 -32.82 -15.14 31.26
CA THR A 934 -33.26 -16.41 31.86
C THR A 934 -32.29 -17.58 31.64
N GLY A 935 -31.42 -17.48 30.63
CA GLY A 935 -30.44 -18.51 30.26
C GLY A 935 -30.98 -19.59 29.31
N ILE A 936 -32.31 -19.70 29.16
CA ILE A 936 -32.95 -20.63 28.22
C ILE A 936 -32.52 -20.34 26.78
N GLU A 937 -32.17 -19.09 26.48
CA GLU A 937 -31.78 -18.64 25.14
C GLU A 937 -30.44 -19.22 24.69
N LEU A 938 -29.64 -19.79 25.60
CA LEU A 938 -28.41 -20.51 25.25
C LEU A 938 -28.69 -21.69 24.29
N SER A 939 -29.88 -22.28 24.36
CA SER A 939 -30.33 -23.32 23.42
C SER A 939 -30.31 -22.88 21.95
N GLN A 940 -30.41 -21.57 21.67
CA GLN A 940 -30.33 -21.04 20.31
C GLN A 940 -28.95 -21.32 19.67
N LEU A 941 -27.87 -21.38 20.46
CA LEU A 941 -26.53 -21.71 19.96
C LEU A 941 -26.36 -23.20 19.61
N THR A 942 -27.11 -24.08 20.27
CA THR A 942 -27.08 -25.54 20.02
C THR A 942 -28.03 -25.95 18.91
N ASP A 943 -29.18 -25.28 18.79
CA ASP A 943 -30.26 -25.69 17.89
C ASP A 943 -30.03 -25.27 16.43
N SER A 944 -29.12 -24.33 16.16
CA SER A 944 -28.75 -23.83 14.82
C SER A 944 -29.96 -23.44 13.95
N TYR A 945 -30.78 -22.51 14.46
CA TYR A 945 -31.97 -22.00 13.75
C TYR A 945 -31.58 -21.28 12.45
N LYS A 946 -32.33 -21.53 11.38
CA LYS A 946 -32.04 -20.98 10.04
C LYS A 946 -33.03 -19.88 9.67
N ASN A 947 -32.52 -18.78 9.13
CA ASN A 947 -33.33 -17.71 8.56
C ASN A 947 -33.54 -17.87 7.04
N PHE A 948 -34.45 -17.08 6.47
CA PHE A 948 -34.81 -17.13 5.05
C PHE A 948 -33.62 -16.81 4.13
N LEU A 949 -32.79 -15.83 4.50
CA LEU A 949 -31.66 -15.39 3.69
C LEU A 949 -30.58 -16.48 3.58
N TRP A 950 -30.25 -17.13 4.70
CA TRP A 950 -29.33 -18.28 4.73
C TRP A 950 -29.81 -19.41 3.82
N GLN A 951 -31.09 -19.81 3.93
CA GLN A 951 -31.64 -20.90 3.14
C GLN A 951 -31.72 -20.57 1.64
N SER A 952 -31.91 -19.29 1.30
CA SER A 952 -31.94 -18.81 -0.08
C SER A 952 -30.63 -19.13 -0.81
N PHE A 953 -29.48 -18.79 -0.23
CA PHE A 953 -28.15 -19.03 -0.84
C PHE A 953 -27.71 -20.50 -0.88
N LYS A 954 -28.47 -21.41 -0.26
CA LYS A 954 -28.24 -22.86 -0.28
C LYS A 954 -29.16 -23.63 -1.22
N SER A 955 -30.31 -23.06 -1.54
CA SER A 955 -31.33 -23.72 -2.36
C SER A 955 -30.98 -23.63 -3.85
N GLN A 956 -31.40 -24.64 -4.61
CA GLN A 956 -31.35 -24.59 -6.08
C GLN A 956 -32.25 -23.47 -6.65
N ASN A 957 -33.33 -23.12 -5.94
CA ASN A 957 -34.27 -22.06 -6.31
C ASN A 957 -33.88 -20.69 -5.71
N ASN A 958 -32.59 -20.44 -5.47
CA ASN A 958 -32.10 -19.21 -4.85
C ASN A 958 -32.66 -17.96 -5.56
N PRO A 959 -33.44 -17.08 -4.89
CA PRO A 959 -33.97 -15.85 -5.48
C PRO A 959 -32.92 -14.76 -5.69
N PHE A 960 -31.77 -14.87 -5.01
CA PHE A 960 -30.67 -13.91 -5.11
C PHE A 960 -29.57 -14.42 -6.02
N ALA A 961 -28.96 -13.53 -6.79
CA ALA A 961 -27.68 -13.73 -7.44
C ALA A 961 -26.75 -12.56 -7.09
N ILE A 962 -25.44 -12.80 -7.13
CA ILE A 962 -24.43 -11.76 -6.96
C ILE A 962 -23.89 -11.44 -8.34
N ALA A 963 -23.97 -10.17 -8.72
CA ALA A 963 -23.47 -9.72 -10.01
C ALA A 963 -22.73 -8.39 -9.85
N ASN A 964 -21.59 -8.29 -10.52
CA ASN A 964 -20.93 -7.02 -10.76
C ASN A 964 -21.75 -6.27 -11.83
N LYS A 965 -22.42 -5.18 -11.44
CA LYS A 965 -23.34 -4.42 -12.30
C LYS A 965 -22.83 -3.01 -12.51
N THR A 966 -22.93 -2.54 -13.75
CA THR A 966 -22.81 -1.12 -14.06
C THR A 966 -24.04 -0.38 -13.55
N MET A 967 -23.82 0.62 -12.69
CA MET A 967 -24.88 1.39 -12.06
C MET A 967 -25.54 2.35 -13.07
N ASP A 968 -26.81 2.11 -13.39
CA ASP A 968 -27.63 2.99 -14.24
C ASP A 968 -28.27 4.11 -13.40
N TRP A 969 -27.47 5.12 -13.10
CA TRP A 969 -27.90 6.27 -12.28
C TRP A 969 -29.02 7.09 -12.93
N ASN A 970 -29.19 7.02 -14.25
CA ASN A 970 -30.30 7.67 -14.94
C ASN A 970 -31.64 7.02 -14.56
N LYS A 971 -31.70 5.69 -14.52
CA LYS A 971 -32.89 4.98 -14.03
C LYS A 971 -33.09 5.17 -12.53
N ILE A 972 -32.07 4.90 -11.71
CA ILE A 972 -32.17 4.94 -10.23
C ILE A 972 -32.66 6.31 -9.74
N SER A 973 -32.15 7.39 -10.35
CA SER A 973 -32.52 8.77 -10.00
C SER A 973 -33.83 9.26 -10.58
N GLY A 974 -34.54 8.44 -11.37
CA GLY A 974 -35.77 8.84 -12.06
C GLY A 974 -35.54 9.91 -13.13
N GLY A 975 -34.36 9.94 -13.75
CA GLY A 975 -34.00 10.90 -14.81
C GLY A 975 -33.25 12.15 -14.35
N ASN A 976 -32.99 12.31 -13.04
CA ASN A 976 -32.24 13.46 -12.52
C ASN A 976 -30.77 13.44 -12.96
N ILE A 977 -30.13 12.27 -13.02
CA ILE A 977 -28.70 12.12 -13.36
C ILE A 977 -28.55 11.43 -14.70
N LYS A 978 -28.21 12.20 -15.72
CA LYS A 978 -28.00 11.70 -17.09
C LYS A 978 -26.55 11.33 -17.35
N LYS A 979 -25.59 12.03 -16.71
CA LYS A 979 -24.15 11.86 -16.95
C LYS A 979 -23.36 12.18 -15.67
N ILE A 980 -22.28 11.43 -15.43
CA ILE A 980 -21.35 11.65 -14.31
C ILE A 980 -19.94 11.89 -14.86
N ASN A 981 -19.27 12.93 -14.35
CA ASN A 981 -17.95 13.40 -14.79
C ASN A 981 -17.00 13.57 -13.61
N LEU A 982 -15.69 13.51 -13.86
CA LEU A 982 -14.67 13.93 -12.89
C LEU A 982 -14.00 15.20 -13.40
N LYS A 983 -13.83 16.17 -12.50
CA LYS A 983 -13.06 17.37 -12.78
C LYS A 983 -11.89 17.48 -11.82
N SER A 984 -10.66 17.57 -12.35
CA SER A 984 -9.48 17.81 -11.55
C SER A 984 -9.49 19.27 -11.07
N VAL A 985 -9.57 19.47 -9.75
CA VAL A 985 -9.55 20.79 -9.11
C VAL A 985 -8.19 21.11 -8.48
N GLY A 986 -7.25 20.17 -8.54
CA GLY A 986 -5.87 20.41 -8.14
C GLY A 986 -4.99 19.17 -8.23
N ASP A 987 -3.68 19.41 -8.09
CA ASP A 987 -2.65 18.38 -8.22
C ASP A 987 -1.98 18.03 -6.89
N LEU A 988 -1.99 16.75 -6.55
CA LEU A 988 -1.25 16.22 -5.41
C LEU A 988 0.12 15.71 -5.84
N LYS A 989 1.16 16.24 -5.20
CA LYS A 989 2.55 15.79 -5.39
C LYS A 989 2.81 14.50 -4.58
N VAL A 990 2.09 13.44 -4.94
CA VAL A 990 2.29 12.06 -4.46
C VAL A 990 2.64 11.20 -5.67
N TYR A 991 3.60 10.29 -5.52
CA TYR A 991 4.23 9.56 -6.61
C TYR A 991 4.14 8.05 -6.36
N GLY A 992 4.39 7.26 -7.40
CA GLY A 992 4.41 5.79 -7.32
C GLY A 992 3.15 5.12 -7.84
N ASN A 993 1.98 5.62 -7.47
CA ASN A 993 0.69 5.06 -7.88
C ASN A 993 -0.20 6.11 -8.56
N ASN A 994 -1.15 5.68 -9.40
CA ASN A 994 -2.19 6.54 -9.95
C ASN A 994 -3.21 6.88 -8.85
N LEU A 995 -3.37 8.17 -8.56
CA LEU A 995 -4.18 8.62 -7.44
C LEU A 995 -5.22 9.64 -7.91
N ILE A 996 -6.49 9.28 -7.71
CA ILE A 996 -7.65 10.15 -7.91
C ILE A 996 -8.42 10.15 -6.59
N ILE A 997 -8.40 11.28 -5.90
CA ILE A 997 -9.07 11.47 -4.60
C ILE A 997 -10.32 12.32 -4.80
N ALA A 998 -11.42 11.89 -4.20
CA ALA A 998 -12.68 12.62 -4.13
C ALA A 998 -13.23 12.63 -2.70
N ASP A 999 -14.34 13.34 -2.49
CA ASP A 999 -15.11 13.28 -1.25
C ASP A 999 -15.74 11.88 -1.06
N GLN A 1000 -15.56 11.28 0.12
CA GLN A 1000 -16.04 9.93 0.40
C GLN A 1000 -17.56 9.80 0.34
N ASN A 1001 -18.32 10.85 0.70
CA ASN A 1001 -19.79 10.79 0.65
C ASN A 1001 -20.25 10.70 -0.80
N ILE A 1002 -19.67 11.49 -1.71
CA ILE A 1002 -19.98 11.40 -3.15
C ILE A 1002 -19.63 10.01 -3.70
N VAL A 1003 -18.44 9.51 -3.39
CA VAL A 1003 -17.94 8.20 -3.82
C VAL A 1003 -18.84 7.07 -3.32
N ASN A 1004 -19.26 7.10 -2.05
CA ASN A 1004 -20.20 6.13 -1.49
C ASN A 1004 -21.54 6.16 -2.25
N LEU A 1005 -22.09 7.35 -2.50
CA LEU A 1005 -23.38 7.48 -3.18
C LEU A 1005 -23.33 6.89 -4.61
N VAL A 1006 -22.32 7.21 -5.41
CA VAL A 1006 -22.20 6.72 -6.81
C VAL A 1006 -21.83 5.24 -6.91
N HIS A 1007 -21.45 4.60 -5.81
CA HIS A 1007 -21.27 3.16 -5.70
C HIS A 1007 -22.49 2.45 -5.08
N GLY A 1008 -23.47 3.21 -4.55
CA GLY A 1008 -24.67 2.68 -3.92
C GLY A 1008 -24.48 2.29 -2.45
N TYR A 1009 -23.49 2.84 -1.76
CA TYR A 1009 -23.32 2.77 -0.31
C TYR A 1009 -24.08 3.90 0.40
N SER A 1010 -24.30 3.73 1.71
CA SER A 1010 -24.83 4.83 2.53
C SER A 1010 -23.74 5.81 2.96
N ILE A 1011 -24.17 7.02 3.30
CA ILE A 1011 -23.33 8.10 3.84
C ILE A 1011 -23.57 8.33 5.34
N ASP A 1012 -24.28 7.40 5.99
CA ASP A 1012 -24.51 7.44 7.43
C ASP A 1012 -23.19 7.27 8.20
N LYS A 1013 -23.08 8.00 9.30
CA LYS A 1013 -21.84 8.10 10.09
C LYS A 1013 -21.92 7.26 11.35
N TYR A 1014 -20.77 6.74 11.76
CA TYR A 1014 -20.60 6.18 13.09
C TYR A 1014 -20.28 7.30 14.09
N LEU A 1015 -20.99 7.31 15.21
CA LEU A 1015 -20.89 8.29 16.29
C LEU A 1015 -20.57 7.55 17.59
N PRO A 1016 -19.30 7.45 17.98
CA PRO A 1016 -18.94 6.74 19.21
C PRO A 1016 -19.37 7.54 20.44
N PHE A 1017 -20.18 6.92 21.31
CA PHE A 1017 -20.57 7.52 22.58
C PHE A 1017 -19.41 7.49 23.58
N ASN A 1018 -19.25 8.55 24.38
CA ASN A 1018 -18.24 8.63 25.43
C ASN A 1018 -18.74 7.97 26.72
N TYR A 1019 -18.40 6.70 26.91
CA TYR A 1019 -18.79 5.96 28.11
C TYR A 1019 -17.93 6.38 29.32
N GLN A 1020 -18.48 7.18 30.21
CA GLN A 1020 -17.93 7.45 31.54
C GLN A 1020 -18.81 6.77 32.59
N TYR A 1021 -18.27 5.73 33.25
CA TYR A 1021 -19.02 4.94 34.22
C TYR A 1021 -18.98 5.58 35.61
N GLU A 1022 -17.81 6.08 36.00
CA GLU A 1022 -17.53 6.63 37.32
C GLU A 1022 -17.92 8.12 37.46
N ASP A 1023 -18.56 8.46 38.57
CA ASP A 1023 -18.84 9.84 38.96
C ASP A 1023 -17.63 10.42 39.69
N LYS A 1024 -16.74 11.08 38.95
CA LYS A 1024 -15.52 11.69 39.51
C LYS A 1024 -15.79 12.80 40.53
N ASN A 1025 -17.00 13.35 40.55
CA ASN A 1025 -17.37 14.46 41.44
C ASN A 1025 -18.13 14.01 42.70
N SER A 1026 -18.43 12.72 42.85
CA SER A 1026 -19.12 12.23 44.04
C SER A 1026 -18.28 12.43 45.32
N GLN A 1027 -18.95 12.88 46.39
CA GLN A 1027 -18.34 13.03 47.72
C GLN A 1027 -18.05 11.69 48.40
N ASN A 1028 -18.64 10.59 47.92
CA ASN A 1028 -18.42 9.25 48.47
C ASN A 1028 -17.20 8.54 47.85
N ASN A 1029 -16.56 9.14 46.85
CA ASN A 1029 -15.36 8.57 46.24
C ASN A 1029 -14.25 8.38 47.28
N GLY A 1030 -13.62 7.22 47.24
CA GLY A 1030 -12.65 6.79 48.24
C GLY A 1030 -11.45 6.09 47.64
N SER A 1031 -10.66 5.46 48.52
CA SER A 1031 -9.62 4.53 48.12
C SER A 1031 -9.30 3.59 49.27
N TYR A 1032 -8.89 2.36 48.97
CA TYR A 1032 -8.31 1.44 49.94
C TYR A 1032 -6.88 1.09 49.54
N THR A 1033 -6.07 0.60 50.49
CA THR A 1033 -4.68 0.22 50.23
C THR A 1033 -4.37 -1.10 50.88
N GLU A 1034 -3.93 -2.07 50.08
CA GLU A 1034 -3.60 -3.42 50.52
C GLU A 1034 -2.26 -3.85 49.92
N ASN A 1035 -1.38 -4.44 50.72
CA ASN A 1035 -0.01 -4.84 50.32
C ASN A 1035 0.76 -3.77 49.53
N GLY A 1036 0.57 -2.49 49.87
CA GLY A 1036 1.21 -1.36 49.19
C GLY A 1036 0.68 -1.06 47.79
N VAL A 1037 -0.52 -1.56 47.44
CA VAL A 1037 -1.27 -1.22 46.23
C VAL A 1037 -2.46 -0.36 46.65
N LYS A 1038 -2.53 0.88 46.17
CA LYS A 1038 -3.66 1.80 46.40
C LYS A 1038 -4.65 1.68 45.25
N VAL A 1039 -5.92 1.42 45.55
CA VAL A 1039 -7.01 1.32 44.56
C VAL A 1039 -8.08 2.36 44.89
N ASN A 1040 -8.50 3.13 43.89
CA ASN A 1040 -9.56 4.13 44.06
C ASN A 1040 -10.95 3.48 43.95
N THR A 1041 -11.92 4.02 44.66
CA THR A 1041 -13.32 3.55 44.60
C THR A 1041 -14.25 4.70 44.24
N TYR A 1042 -15.30 4.38 43.47
CA TYR A 1042 -16.17 5.36 42.85
C TYR A 1042 -17.65 5.00 43.02
N ASP A 1043 -18.48 6.04 43.07
CA ASP A 1043 -19.90 5.92 42.75
C ASP A 1043 -20.07 5.87 41.24
N TYR A 1044 -21.02 5.06 40.76
CA TYR A 1044 -21.29 4.94 39.33
C TYR A 1044 -22.43 5.87 38.90
N VAL A 1045 -22.24 6.56 37.78
CA VAL A 1045 -23.24 7.48 37.21
C VAL A 1045 -24.43 6.68 36.71
N ASN A 1046 -25.66 7.11 37.03
CA ASN A 1046 -26.85 6.55 36.39
C ASN A 1046 -26.82 6.88 34.88
N PRO A 1047 -26.92 5.89 33.97
CA PRO A 1047 -26.75 6.15 32.53
C PRO A 1047 -27.75 7.18 31.97
N ASN A 1048 -28.96 7.32 32.55
CA ASN A 1048 -29.92 8.35 32.18
C ASN A 1048 -29.41 9.79 32.43
N ASN A 1049 -28.48 9.99 33.38
CA ASN A 1049 -27.94 11.31 33.69
C ASN A 1049 -26.92 11.79 32.65
N LEU A 1050 -26.26 10.87 31.94
CA LEU A 1050 -25.24 11.20 30.94
C LEU A 1050 -25.83 11.97 29.74
N ILE A 1051 -27.08 11.68 29.37
CA ILE A 1051 -27.76 12.37 28.27
C ILE A 1051 -28.45 13.69 28.69
N ASN A 1052 -28.74 13.86 29.98
CA ASN A 1052 -29.55 14.99 30.49
C ASN A 1052 -28.70 16.19 30.96
N ASN A 1053 -27.46 15.95 31.41
CA ASN A 1053 -26.67 16.97 32.13
C ASN A 1053 -25.45 17.52 31.36
N GLU A 1054 -25.11 17.00 30.18
CA GLU A 1054 -23.86 17.36 29.49
C GLU A 1054 -24.05 18.28 28.27
N SER A 1055 -23.06 19.16 28.06
CA SER A 1055 -22.90 19.88 26.80
C SER A 1055 -22.67 18.90 25.65
N SER A 1056 -23.28 19.15 24.49
CA SER A 1056 -23.23 18.29 23.29
C SER A 1056 -21.83 17.79 22.91
N ASN A 1057 -20.77 18.57 23.18
CA ASN A 1057 -19.38 18.21 22.85
C ASN A 1057 -18.73 17.14 23.74
N ASN A 1058 -19.30 16.77 24.88
CA ASN A 1058 -18.71 15.75 25.78
C ASN A 1058 -19.27 14.34 25.56
N LEU A 1059 -20.39 14.24 24.83
CA LEU A 1059 -21.08 12.99 24.54
C LEU A 1059 -20.36 12.10 23.52
N ILE A 1060 -19.51 12.70 22.68
CA ILE A 1060 -18.76 11.98 21.65
C ILE A 1060 -17.39 11.59 22.20
N TYR A 1061 -17.01 10.35 21.95
CA TYR A 1061 -15.72 9.82 22.36
C TYR A 1061 -14.53 10.58 21.75
N GLY A 1062 -13.56 10.95 22.60
CA GLY A 1062 -12.30 11.56 22.17
C GLY A 1062 -11.64 12.38 23.28
N THR A 1063 -10.31 12.39 23.28
CA THR A 1063 -9.50 13.11 24.29
C THR A 1063 -9.43 14.61 24.05
N ASN A 1064 -9.71 15.07 22.83
CA ASN A 1064 -9.67 16.47 22.42
C ASN A 1064 -10.72 16.78 21.34
N ASP A 1065 -11.01 18.07 21.13
CA ASP A 1065 -12.03 18.54 20.18
C ASP A 1065 -11.81 18.02 18.75
N LYS A 1066 -10.55 17.88 18.33
CA LYS A 1066 -10.20 17.36 17.01
C LYS A 1066 -10.60 15.90 16.85
N GLN A 1067 -10.31 15.04 17.82
CA GLN A 1067 -10.75 13.64 17.80
C GLN A 1067 -12.28 13.55 17.83
N ARG A 1068 -12.93 14.35 18.69
CA ARG A 1068 -14.39 14.40 18.81
C ARG A 1068 -15.08 14.96 17.56
N SER A 1069 -14.38 15.62 16.65
CA SER A 1069 -14.93 16.09 15.37
C SER A 1069 -14.98 15.01 14.28
N ILE A 1070 -14.33 13.85 14.49
CA ILE A 1070 -14.21 12.83 13.44
C ILE A 1070 -15.49 11.99 13.38
N ARG A 1071 -16.01 11.84 12.16
CA ARG A 1071 -17.27 11.15 11.84
C ARG A 1071 -17.03 10.12 10.74
N PRO A 1072 -16.54 8.91 11.06
CA PRO A 1072 -16.30 7.89 10.04
C PRO A 1072 -17.60 7.47 9.36
N ASN A 1073 -17.55 7.19 8.04
CA ASN A 1073 -18.67 6.59 7.33
C ASN A 1073 -18.85 5.14 7.79
N LEU A 1074 -20.10 4.71 8.03
CA LEU A 1074 -20.43 3.31 8.34
C LEU A 1074 -20.07 2.37 7.18
N TRP A 1075 -20.12 2.90 5.95
CA TRP A 1075 -19.74 2.19 4.74
C TRP A 1075 -18.37 2.67 4.27
N TYR A 1076 -17.40 1.76 4.32
CA TYR A 1076 -16.03 1.94 3.88
C TYR A 1076 -15.46 0.57 3.47
N ASN A 1077 -14.34 0.55 2.74
CA ASN A 1077 -13.69 -0.70 2.34
C ASN A 1077 -12.16 -0.67 2.46
N GLY A 1078 -11.60 0.38 3.06
CA GLY A 1078 -10.19 0.39 3.44
C GLY A 1078 -9.85 1.48 4.45
N VAL A 1079 -8.61 1.43 4.95
CA VAL A 1079 -8.09 2.32 5.98
C VAL A 1079 -6.65 2.72 5.67
N TYR A 1080 -6.36 4.02 5.80
CA TYR A 1080 -5.00 4.54 5.89
C TYR A 1080 -4.67 4.88 7.34
N SER A 1081 -3.69 4.19 7.93
CA SER A 1081 -3.25 4.44 9.31
C SER A 1081 -1.90 5.13 9.35
N ASN A 1082 -1.79 6.16 10.19
CA ASN A 1082 -0.53 6.84 10.48
C ASN A 1082 0.28 6.13 11.59
N ALA A 1083 -0.27 5.10 12.22
CA ALA A 1083 0.42 4.35 13.27
C ALA A 1083 1.57 3.53 12.68
N LYS A 1084 2.73 3.55 13.34
CA LYS A 1084 3.88 2.74 12.93
C LYS A 1084 3.59 1.25 13.08
N GLU A 1085 2.92 0.86 14.17
CA GLU A 1085 2.37 -0.49 14.33
C GLU A 1085 1.00 -0.56 13.61
N PRO A 1086 0.74 -1.59 12.78
CA PRO A 1086 -0.55 -1.72 12.09
C PRO A 1086 -1.62 -2.31 13.02
N TYR A 1087 -2.17 -1.50 13.95
CA TYR A 1087 -3.10 -1.98 14.98
C TYR A 1087 -4.31 -2.77 14.45
N PHE A 1088 -4.82 -2.42 13.27
CA PHE A 1088 -5.87 -3.19 12.56
C PHE A 1088 -5.56 -4.68 12.38
N LEU A 1089 -4.28 -5.05 12.41
CA LEU A 1089 -3.80 -6.43 12.32
C LEU A 1089 -3.38 -7.00 13.67
N THR A 1090 -2.90 -6.15 14.59
CA THR A 1090 -2.20 -6.59 15.81
C THR A 1090 -3.08 -6.62 17.05
N THR A 1091 -4.17 -5.84 17.08
CA THR A 1091 -5.08 -5.74 18.24
C THR A 1091 -6.49 -6.26 17.96
N GLN A 1092 -6.70 -6.87 16.80
CA GLN A 1092 -7.97 -7.48 16.47
C GLN A 1092 -7.84 -8.63 15.47
N ALA A 1093 -8.83 -9.52 15.48
CA ALA A 1093 -9.04 -10.51 14.44
C ALA A 1093 -10.50 -10.46 13.96
N SER A 1094 -10.71 -9.84 12.80
CA SER A 1094 -12.02 -9.77 12.15
C SER A 1094 -12.14 -10.79 11.03
N PHE A 1095 -13.26 -11.52 11.01
CA PHE A 1095 -13.59 -12.50 9.99
C PHE A 1095 -14.80 -12.06 9.18
N SER A 1096 -14.82 -12.41 7.89
CA SER A 1096 -15.97 -12.14 7.04
C SER A 1096 -16.12 -13.17 5.93
N ARG A 1097 -17.34 -13.35 5.43
CA ARG A 1097 -17.62 -14.15 4.24
C ARG A 1097 -17.19 -13.37 3.00
N ASN A 1098 -16.62 -14.06 2.02
CA ASN A 1098 -16.29 -13.47 0.72
C ASN A 1098 -17.14 -14.13 -0.38
N PRO A 1099 -18.04 -13.40 -1.05
CA PRO A 1099 -18.40 -11.98 -0.84
C PRO A 1099 -19.23 -11.73 0.43
N LYS A 1100 -19.21 -10.49 0.95
CA LYS A 1100 -19.99 -10.08 2.14
C LYS A 1100 -21.47 -9.85 1.78
N ILE A 1101 -22.26 -10.91 1.87
CA ILE A 1101 -23.71 -10.87 1.58
C ILE A 1101 -24.57 -10.33 2.74
N GLY A 1102 -23.97 -9.98 3.87
CA GLY A 1102 -24.70 -9.55 5.06
C GLY A 1102 -25.50 -10.66 5.71
N GLU A 1103 -25.01 -11.91 5.66
CA GLU A 1103 -25.57 -13.07 6.35
C GLU A 1103 -24.41 -13.95 6.86
N ASP A 1104 -24.40 -14.25 8.15
CA ASP A 1104 -23.43 -15.17 8.76
C ASP A 1104 -24.01 -15.84 10.02
N THR A 1105 -24.76 -16.92 9.82
CA THR A 1105 -25.38 -17.70 10.90
C THR A 1105 -24.36 -18.65 11.54
N ILE A 1106 -24.32 -18.71 12.88
CA ILE A 1106 -23.46 -19.63 13.64
C ILE A 1106 -23.77 -21.10 13.30
N ASN A 1107 -22.74 -21.94 13.16
CA ASN A 1107 -22.86 -23.39 12.86
C ASN A 1107 -23.65 -23.75 11.58
N GLY A 1108 -23.97 -22.76 10.74
CA GLY A 1108 -24.55 -22.98 9.43
C GLY A 1108 -23.48 -23.31 8.41
N ASP A 1109 -23.61 -24.44 7.70
CA ASP A 1109 -22.86 -24.63 6.46
C ASP A 1109 -23.15 -23.43 5.55
N SER A 1110 -22.14 -22.64 5.18
CA SER A 1110 -22.30 -21.51 4.25
C SER A 1110 -21.84 -21.92 2.85
N THR A 1111 -22.40 -21.30 1.81
CA THR A 1111 -21.88 -21.45 0.43
C THR A 1111 -20.57 -20.68 0.26
N TYR A 1112 -20.35 -19.66 1.09
CA TYR A 1112 -19.19 -18.80 1.04
C TYR A 1112 -18.21 -19.12 2.18
N LYS A 1113 -16.92 -19.14 1.84
CA LYS A 1113 -15.86 -19.43 2.81
C LYS A 1113 -15.68 -18.23 3.77
N LEU A 1114 -15.40 -18.53 5.03
CA LEU A 1114 -14.99 -17.53 6.02
C LEU A 1114 -13.50 -17.21 5.82
N TRP A 1115 -13.20 -15.92 5.67
CA TRP A 1115 -11.85 -15.39 5.49
C TRP A 1115 -11.54 -14.34 6.56
N VAL A 1116 -10.25 -14.01 6.70
CA VAL A 1116 -9.87 -12.78 7.41
C VAL A 1116 -10.42 -11.60 6.61
N GLU A 1117 -10.94 -10.59 7.31
CA GLU A 1117 -11.59 -9.44 6.67
C GLU A 1117 -10.63 -8.62 5.79
N THR A 1118 -9.36 -8.53 6.16
CA THR A 1118 -8.34 -7.84 5.39
C THR A 1118 -7.92 -8.64 4.16
N THR A 1119 -7.99 -8.05 2.98
CA THR A 1119 -7.55 -8.65 1.71
C THR A 1119 -6.13 -8.26 1.35
N ASP A 1120 -5.81 -6.96 1.42
CA ASP A 1120 -4.53 -6.42 0.97
C ASP A 1120 -3.93 -5.50 2.04
N THR A 1121 -2.60 -5.56 2.19
CA THR A 1121 -1.83 -4.70 3.08
C THR A 1121 -0.61 -4.13 2.37
N GLU A 1122 -0.46 -2.81 2.41
CA GLU A 1122 0.71 -2.11 1.87
C GLU A 1122 1.39 -1.29 2.97
N PHE A 1123 2.70 -1.47 3.12
CA PHE A 1123 3.50 -0.73 4.10
C PHE A 1123 4.34 0.34 3.42
N LEU A 1124 4.28 1.57 3.93
CA LEU A 1124 5.07 2.69 3.42
C LEU A 1124 6.58 2.41 3.57
N SER A 1125 6.98 1.71 4.63
CA SER A 1125 8.38 1.31 4.88
C SER A 1125 8.92 0.41 3.76
N GLN A 1126 8.10 -0.49 3.19
CA GLN A 1126 8.47 -1.34 2.06
C GLN A 1126 8.71 -0.48 0.81
N GLN A 1127 7.82 0.47 0.52
CA GLN A 1127 7.96 1.38 -0.62
C GLN A 1127 9.17 2.32 -0.46
N GLN A 1128 9.42 2.83 0.75
CA GLN A 1128 10.58 3.65 1.08
C GLN A 1128 11.89 2.88 0.92
N ALA A 1129 11.96 1.65 1.44
CA ALA A 1129 13.14 0.81 1.31
C ALA A 1129 13.51 0.53 -0.16
N LEU A 1130 12.50 0.31 -1.02
CA LEU A 1130 12.70 0.12 -2.45
C LEU A 1130 13.29 1.37 -3.14
N ILE A 1131 12.72 2.54 -2.87
CA ILE A 1131 13.19 3.83 -3.42
C ILE A 1131 14.59 4.19 -2.89
N ASP A 1132 14.86 3.95 -1.61
CA ASP A 1132 16.19 4.11 -1.00
C ASP A 1132 17.23 3.16 -1.62
N GLN A 1133 16.84 1.92 -1.93
CA GLN A 1133 17.73 0.97 -2.61
C GLN A 1133 18.13 1.53 -3.97
N ILE A 1134 17.15 1.92 -4.80
CA ILE A 1134 17.38 2.45 -6.16
C ILE A 1134 18.29 3.67 -6.10
N SER A 1135 18.04 4.58 -5.15
CA SER A 1135 18.88 5.76 -4.97
C SER A 1135 20.32 5.42 -4.59
N LYS A 1136 20.54 4.50 -3.63
CA LYS A 1136 21.88 4.04 -3.25
C LYS A 1136 22.65 3.47 -4.45
N LEU A 1137 21.98 2.77 -5.36
CA LEU A 1137 22.59 2.29 -6.61
C LEU A 1137 23.02 3.46 -7.50
N ILE A 1138 22.11 4.41 -7.78
CA ILE A 1138 22.43 5.56 -8.63
C ILE A 1138 23.56 6.40 -8.03
N ILE A 1139 23.56 6.61 -6.70
CA ILE A 1139 24.62 7.31 -5.97
C ILE A 1139 25.96 6.59 -6.08
N SER A 1140 25.97 5.26 -5.91
CA SER A 1140 27.20 4.46 -6.01
C SER A 1140 27.79 4.48 -7.42
N ILE A 1141 26.94 4.30 -8.44
CA ILE A 1141 27.34 4.36 -9.86
C ILE A 1141 27.86 5.76 -10.21
N GLY A 1142 27.14 6.82 -9.82
CA GLY A 1142 27.54 8.20 -10.07
C GLY A 1142 28.87 8.56 -9.41
N THR A 1143 29.09 8.15 -8.16
CA THR A 1143 30.34 8.38 -7.42
C THR A 1143 31.53 7.69 -8.09
N LEU A 1144 31.34 6.45 -8.54
CA LEU A 1144 32.36 5.70 -9.29
C LEU A 1144 32.72 6.44 -10.57
N PHE A 1145 31.74 6.84 -11.38
CA PHE A 1145 32.00 7.58 -12.61
C PHE A 1145 32.74 8.89 -12.35
N ILE A 1146 32.30 9.68 -11.37
CA ILE A 1146 32.96 10.94 -10.98
C ILE A 1146 34.44 10.69 -10.66
N SER A 1147 34.74 9.68 -9.85
CA SER A 1147 36.12 9.36 -9.46
C SER A 1147 37.02 9.04 -10.68
N MET A 1148 36.50 8.26 -11.62
CA MET A 1148 37.24 7.87 -12.83
C MET A 1148 37.50 9.09 -13.74
N ILE A 1149 36.48 9.92 -13.95
CA ILE A 1149 36.55 11.12 -14.80
C ILE A 1149 37.53 12.16 -14.22
N ILE A 1150 37.54 12.34 -12.91
CA ILE A 1150 38.50 13.21 -12.21
C ILE A 1150 39.95 12.79 -12.51
N ILE A 1151 40.25 11.50 -12.40
CA ILE A 1151 41.61 10.98 -12.65
C ILE A 1151 42.04 11.24 -14.09
N ILE A 1152 41.16 10.92 -15.06
CA ILE A 1152 41.44 11.11 -16.50
C ILE A 1152 41.61 12.59 -16.85
N SER A 1153 40.70 13.44 -16.36
CA SER A 1153 40.73 14.87 -16.60
C SER A 1153 42.00 15.53 -16.05
N SER A 1154 42.39 15.15 -14.83
CA SER A 1154 43.60 15.65 -14.18
C SER A 1154 44.87 15.29 -14.97
N LEU A 1155 44.97 14.04 -15.44
CA LEU A 1155 46.09 13.56 -16.25
C LEU A 1155 46.18 14.31 -17.59
N ALA A 1156 45.06 14.42 -18.32
CA ALA A 1156 45.00 15.11 -19.60
C ALA A 1156 45.37 16.60 -19.46
N THR A 1157 44.81 17.28 -18.45
CA THR A 1157 45.09 18.69 -18.18
C THR A 1157 46.57 18.91 -17.86
N THR A 1158 47.19 17.98 -17.12
CA THR A 1158 48.62 18.04 -16.76
C THR A 1158 49.52 17.90 -17.97
N LEU A 1159 49.18 17.01 -18.89
CA LEU A 1159 49.95 16.82 -20.13
C LEU A 1159 49.86 18.05 -21.05
N ILE A 1160 48.66 18.63 -21.19
CA ILE A 1160 48.44 19.83 -22.00
C ILE A 1160 49.13 21.05 -21.36
N ALA A 1161 49.02 21.20 -20.04
CA ALA A 1161 49.68 22.26 -19.31
C ALA A 1161 51.20 22.16 -19.45
N ASP A 1162 51.80 20.98 -19.31
CA ASP A 1162 53.25 20.78 -19.53
C ASP A 1162 53.67 21.20 -20.94
N LEU A 1163 52.86 20.90 -21.97
CA LEU A 1163 53.18 21.31 -23.33
C LEU A 1163 53.14 22.82 -23.52
N TYR A 1164 52.16 23.49 -22.90
CA TYR A 1164 52.06 24.94 -22.90
C TYR A 1164 53.22 25.58 -22.13
N VAL A 1165 53.58 25.03 -20.97
CA VAL A 1165 54.74 25.44 -20.15
C VAL A 1165 56.04 25.37 -20.97
N ASN A 1166 56.28 24.28 -21.69
CA ASN A 1166 57.53 24.07 -22.44
C ASN A 1166 57.71 25.06 -23.60
N GLN A 1167 56.63 25.46 -24.29
CA GLN A 1167 56.72 26.46 -25.36
C GLN A 1167 57.25 27.81 -24.86
N TYR A 1168 56.90 28.19 -23.63
CA TYR A 1168 57.28 29.48 -23.04
C TYR A 1168 58.38 29.35 -22.00
N LYS A 1169 59.09 28.21 -21.96
CA LYS A 1169 60.17 27.93 -21.01
C LYS A 1169 61.24 29.02 -21.00
N LYS A 1170 61.79 29.38 -22.17
CA LYS A 1170 62.81 30.43 -22.28
C LYS A 1170 62.33 31.77 -21.72
N PHE A 1171 61.09 32.16 -22.05
CA PHE A 1171 60.46 33.37 -21.54
C PHE A 1171 60.31 33.35 -20.00
N MET A 1172 59.83 32.24 -19.42
CA MET A 1172 59.65 32.12 -17.97
C MET A 1172 60.99 32.21 -17.22
N ILE A 1173 62.06 31.62 -17.75
CA ILE A 1173 63.41 31.67 -17.13
C ILE A 1173 63.99 33.09 -17.24
N ILE A 1174 63.81 33.79 -18.37
CA ILE A 1174 64.25 35.19 -18.55
C ILE A 1174 63.51 36.13 -17.57
N MET A 1175 62.20 35.97 -17.42
CA MET A 1175 61.43 36.76 -16.46
C MET A 1175 61.89 36.52 -15.02
N LYS A 1176 62.28 35.28 -14.69
CA LYS A 1176 62.86 34.95 -13.38
C LYS A 1176 64.22 35.60 -13.18
N SER A 1177 65.11 35.59 -14.18
CA SER A 1177 66.41 36.28 -14.10
C SER A 1177 66.28 37.80 -14.01
N LEU A 1178 65.19 38.36 -14.55
CA LEU A 1178 64.83 39.78 -14.41
C LEU A 1178 64.20 40.14 -13.05
N GLY A 1179 64.18 39.21 -12.07
CA GLY A 1179 63.71 39.47 -10.71
C GLY A 1179 62.19 39.42 -10.52
N TYR A 1180 61.43 38.92 -11.50
CA TYR A 1180 59.98 38.75 -11.32
C TYR A 1180 59.69 37.57 -10.39
N SER A 1181 58.71 37.76 -9.50
CA SER A 1181 58.26 36.67 -8.64
C SER A 1181 57.61 35.55 -9.45
N ASN A 1182 57.73 34.31 -8.97
CA ASN A 1182 57.14 33.11 -9.59
C ASN A 1182 55.64 33.30 -9.90
N TRP A 1183 54.91 34.03 -9.04
CA TRP A 1183 53.49 34.31 -9.25
C TRP A 1183 53.24 35.28 -10.42
N LYS A 1184 54.05 36.32 -10.59
CA LYS A 1184 53.95 37.24 -11.75
C LYS A 1184 54.23 36.49 -13.06
N ILE A 1185 55.21 35.58 -13.07
CA ILE A 1185 55.57 34.77 -14.24
C ILE A 1185 54.39 33.87 -14.66
N ILE A 1186 53.75 33.20 -13.70
CA ILE A 1186 52.57 32.36 -13.95
C ILE A 1186 51.40 33.21 -14.46
N LYS A 1187 51.13 34.35 -13.82
CA LYS A 1187 50.04 35.24 -14.23
C LYS A 1187 50.23 35.78 -15.65
N TYR A 1188 51.45 36.07 -16.07
CA TYR A 1188 51.72 36.53 -17.44
C TYR A 1188 51.62 35.40 -18.47
N SER A 1189 52.11 34.21 -18.11
CA SER A 1189 52.15 33.06 -19.03
C SER A 1189 50.78 32.38 -19.18
N PHE A 1190 50.05 32.20 -18.08
CA PHE A 1190 48.79 31.46 -18.00
C PHE A 1190 47.54 32.32 -17.83
N GLY A 1191 47.67 33.64 -17.63
CA GLY A 1191 46.55 34.52 -17.28
C GLY A 1191 45.32 34.41 -18.19
N PHE A 1192 45.51 34.51 -19.51
CA PHE A 1192 44.42 34.34 -20.47
C PHE A 1192 43.92 32.91 -20.56
N VAL A 1193 44.81 31.90 -20.52
CA VAL A 1193 44.43 30.49 -20.58
C VAL A 1193 43.55 30.12 -19.39
N SER A 1194 43.90 30.53 -18.18
CA SER A 1194 43.09 30.31 -16.98
C SER A 1194 41.74 31.01 -17.07
N LEU A 1195 41.67 32.23 -17.61
CA LEU A 1195 40.41 32.95 -17.80
C LEU A 1195 39.52 32.31 -18.87
N PHE A 1196 40.11 31.87 -19.99
CA PHE A 1196 39.41 31.11 -21.03
C PHE A 1196 38.89 29.78 -20.50
N SER A 1197 39.72 29.03 -19.76
CA SER A 1197 39.33 27.79 -19.07
C SER A 1197 38.17 28.01 -18.10
N MET A 1198 38.14 29.15 -17.40
CA MET A 1198 37.03 29.51 -16.49
C MET A 1198 35.72 29.77 -17.27
N ILE A 1199 35.77 30.44 -18.42
CA ILE A 1199 34.59 30.64 -19.28
C ILE A 1199 34.08 29.30 -19.81
N THR A 1200 34.98 28.46 -20.33
CA THR A 1200 34.62 27.13 -20.83
C THR A 1200 34.10 26.23 -19.71
N TYR A 1201 34.61 26.37 -18.48
CA TYR A 1201 34.07 25.70 -17.30
C TYR A 1201 32.61 26.10 -17.04
N VAL A 1202 32.33 27.40 -16.98
CA VAL A 1202 30.96 27.91 -16.75
C VAL A 1202 30.00 27.45 -17.85
N MET A 1203 30.44 27.47 -19.12
CA MET A 1203 29.66 26.90 -20.22
C MET A 1203 29.40 25.40 -20.03
N GLY A 1204 30.40 24.63 -19.59
CA GLY A 1204 30.26 23.18 -19.35
C GLY A 1204 29.23 22.88 -18.26
N VAL A 1205 29.26 23.62 -17.16
CA VAL A 1205 28.26 23.50 -16.09
C VAL A 1205 26.87 23.88 -16.58
N LEU A 1206 26.71 25.05 -17.23
CA LEU A 1206 25.40 25.50 -17.72
C LEU A 1206 24.79 24.52 -18.73
N THR A 1207 25.58 24.04 -19.69
CA THR A 1207 25.12 23.06 -20.69
C THR A 1207 24.74 21.73 -20.05
N SER A 1208 25.50 21.26 -19.04
CA SER A 1208 25.16 20.07 -18.26
C SER A 1208 23.79 20.21 -17.58
N TYR A 1209 23.54 21.33 -16.90
CA TYR A 1209 22.26 21.57 -16.23
C TYR A 1209 21.09 21.60 -17.21
N LEU A 1210 21.26 22.26 -18.36
CA LEU A 1210 20.24 22.31 -19.41
C LEU A 1210 19.93 20.92 -19.99
N VAL A 1211 20.95 20.09 -20.22
CA VAL A 1211 20.75 18.72 -20.71
C VAL A 1211 19.99 17.88 -19.69
N ILE A 1212 20.36 17.94 -18.41
CA ILE A 1212 19.67 17.19 -17.36
C ILE A 1212 18.24 17.69 -17.20
N PHE A 1213 18.00 19.00 -17.27
CA PHE A 1213 16.66 19.57 -17.28
C PHE A 1213 15.81 19.09 -18.45
N GLY A 1214 16.37 19.06 -19.65
CA GLY A 1214 15.70 18.49 -20.81
C GLY A 1214 15.33 17.02 -20.61
N ILE A 1215 16.28 16.21 -20.11
CA ILE A 1215 16.07 14.78 -19.86
C ILE A 1215 15.01 14.54 -18.77
N THR A 1216 15.11 15.21 -17.62
CA THR A 1216 14.16 15.01 -16.51
C THR A 1216 12.76 15.48 -16.89
N THR A 1217 12.64 16.61 -17.59
CA THR A 1217 11.35 17.11 -18.08
C THR A 1217 10.73 16.16 -19.11
N TYR A 1218 11.55 15.60 -20.02
CA TYR A 1218 11.09 14.63 -20.99
C TYR A 1218 10.60 13.33 -20.35
N ILE A 1219 11.30 12.83 -19.32
CA ILE A 1219 10.89 11.65 -18.56
C ILE A 1219 9.56 11.92 -17.82
N ASN A 1220 9.47 13.07 -17.15
CA ASN A 1220 8.31 13.44 -16.34
C ASN A 1220 7.03 13.62 -17.16
N ASN A 1221 7.15 14.03 -18.43
CA ASN A 1221 5.99 14.28 -19.29
C ASN A 1221 5.56 13.08 -20.14
N ASN A 1222 6.42 12.07 -20.34
CA ASN A 1222 6.13 10.95 -21.26
C ASN A 1222 6.14 9.57 -20.59
N PHE A 1223 6.81 9.39 -19.45
CA PHE A 1223 7.02 8.07 -18.86
C PHE A 1223 6.52 7.97 -17.42
N ILE A 1224 7.12 8.70 -16.49
CA ILE A 1224 6.88 8.57 -15.04
C ILE A 1224 6.97 9.94 -14.41
N ALA A 1225 5.97 10.33 -13.63
CA ALA A 1225 6.10 11.53 -12.80
C ALA A 1225 6.95 11.25 -11.56
N ILE A 1226 8.01 12.02 -11.37
CA ILE A 1226 8.98 11.88 -10.29
C ILE A 1226 9.19 13.29 -9.71
N PRO A 1227 9.29 13.47 -8.38
CA PRO A 1227 9.68 14.76 -7.85
C PRO A 1227 11.13 15.01 -8.27
N PHE A 1228 11.38 16.02 -9.07
CA PHE A 1228 12.74 16.42 -9.40
C PHE A 1228 12.97 17.88 -9.05
N GLY A 1229 14.19 18.17 -8.61
CA GLY A 1229 14.67 19.51 -8.35
C GLY A 1229 16.19 19.51 -8.29
N TYR A 1230 16.77 20.70 -8.37
CA TYR A 1230 18.21 20.86 -8.41
C TYR A 1230 18.76 21.22 -7.05
N THR A 1231 19.84 20.56 -6.66
CA THR A 1231 20.57 20.91 -5.46
C THR A 1231 21.46 22.12 -5.71
N TRP A 1232 21.45 23.06 -4.78
CA TRP A 1232 22.28 24.27 -4.87
C TRP A 1232 23.78 23.98 -4.69
N TRP A 1233 24.15 22.84 -4.07
CA TRP A 1233 25.53 22.50 -3.73
C TRP A 1233 26.32 21.87 -4.90
N ALA A 1234 25.64 21.18 -5.83
CA ALA A 1234 26.28 20.49 -6.95
C ALA A 1234 27.21 21.36 -7.82
N PRO A 1235 26.88 22.61 -8.19
CA PRO A 1235 27.78 23.44 -8.99
C PRO A 1235 28.99 23.92 -8.18
N PHE A 1236 28.86 24.14 -6.86
CA PHE A 1236 30.00 24.52 -6.01
C PHE A 1236 31.00 23.38 -5.86
N VAL A 1237 30.52 22.15 -5.63
CA VAL A 1237 31.38 20.96 -5.55
C VAL A 1237 32.06 20.69 -6.89
N SER A 1238 31.34 20.79 -8.00
CA SER A 1238 31.91 20.73 -9.35
C SER A 1238 33.03 21.77 -9.53
N THR A 1239 32.81 23.00 -9.04
CA THR A 1239 33.79 24.08 -9.15
C THR A 1239 35.06 23.73 -8.37
N ILE A 1240 34.91 23.30 -7.12
CA ILE A 1240 36.04 22.90 -6.27
C ILE A 1240 36.83 21.77 -6.92
N LEU A 1241 36.16 20.75 -7.45
CA LEU A 1241 36.81 19.60 -8.08
C LEU A 1241 37.54 20.01 -9.37
N VAL A 1242 36.86 20.65 -10.32
CA VAL A 1242 37.43 20.94 -11.64
C VAL A 1242 38.47 22.06 -11.59
N VAL A 1243 38.18 23.15 -10.88
CA VAL A 1243 39.13 24.26 -10.72
C VAL A 1243 40.30 23.81 -9.84
N GLY A 1244 40.04 23.05 -8.78
CA GLY A 1244 41.09 22.47 -7.93
C GLY A 1244 42.05 21.59 -8.73
N MET A 1245 41.53 20.70 -9.59
CA MET A 1245 42.33 19.89 -10.51
C MET A 1245 43.17 20.74 -11.47
N PHE A 1246 42.57 21.75 -12.09
CA PHE A 1246 43.27 22.64 -13.03
C PHE A 1246 44.41 23.41 -12.34
N ILE A 1247 44.18 23.89 -11.12
CA ILE A 1247 45.21 24.57 -10.31
C ILE A 1247 46.31 23.59 -9.92
N LEU A 1248 45.97 22.41 -9.38
CA LEU A 1248 46.94 21.38 -8.98
C LEU A 1248 47.85 21.00 -10.16
N SER A 1249 47.23 20.78 -11.31
CA SER A 1249 47.90 20.46 -12.56
C SER A 1249 48.88 21.55 -13.00
N THR A 1250 48.44 22.82 -12.95
CA THR A 1250 49.29 23.97 -13.27
C THR A 1250 50.45 24.12 -12.27
N ILE A 1251 50.23 23.82 -10.99
CA ILE A 1251 51.29 23.85 -9.97
C ILE A 1251 52.32 22.74 -10.22
N ILE A 1252 51.87 21.52 -10.47
CA ILE A 1252 52.74 20.36 -10.73
C ILE A 1252 53.65 20.62 -11.94
N THR A 1253 53.06 21.07 -13.05
CA THR A 1253 53.79 21.32 -14.32
C THR A 1253 54.80 22.46 -14.19
N THR A 1254 54.43 23.56 -13.54
CA THR A 1254 55.34 24.71 -13.40
C THR A 1254 56.42 24.50 -12.33
N ARG A 1255 56.29 23.52 -11.43
CA ARG A 1255 57.29 23.23 -10.37
C ARG A 1255 58.68 22.94 -10.93
N LYS A 1256 58.77 22.25 -12.08
CA LYS A 1256 60.04 21.89 -12.73
C LYS A 1256 60.81 23.12 -13.20
N ILE A 1257 60.14 24.04 -13.89
CA ILE A 1257 60.75 25.30 -14.38
C ILE A 1257 61.10 26.25 -13.25
N ARG A 1258 60.29 26.30 -12.18
CA ARG A 1258 60.58 27.15 -11.00
C ARG A 1258 61.91 26.80 -10.35
N LYS A 1259 62.36 25.54 -10.43
CA LYS A 1259 63.63 25.07 -9.86
C LYS A 1259 64.82 25.16 -10.81
N GLU A 1260 64.62 25.43 -12.10
CA GLU A 1260 65.73 25.51 -13.05
C GLU A 1260 66.55 26.82 -12.88
N PRO A 1261 67.90 26.74 -12.95
CA PRO A 1261 68.77 27.90 -12.85
C PRO A 1261 68.81 28.70 -14.16
N PRO A 1262 68.96 30.04 -14.12
CA PRO A 1262 69.09 30.89 -15.30
C PRO A 1262 70.25 30.52 -16.24
N SER A 1263 71.31 29.87 -15.71
CA SER A 1263 72.45 29.38 -16.50
C SER A 1263 72.06 28.35 -17.56
N SER A 1264 70.91 27.68 -17.42
CA SER A 1264 70.37 26.76 -18.43
C SER A 1264 69.98 27.43 -19.75
N LEU A 1265 69.90 28.77 -19.81
CA LEU A 1265 69.71 29.53 -21.05
C LEU A 1265 70.98 29.66 -21.89
N MET A 1266 72.16 29.45 -21.30
CA MET A 1266 73.47 29.60 -21.97
C MET A 1266 73.98 28.30 -22.61
N THR A 1267 73.38 27.16 -22.31
CA THR A 1267 73.82 25.83 -22.80
C THR A 1267 72.87 25.18 -23.81
N GLY A 1268 71.98 25.95 -24.47
CA GLY A 1268 70.92 25.39 -25.33
C GLY A 1268 70.74 26.04 -26.69
#